data_AF-A0A1Q9C823-F1
#
_entry.id   AF-A0A1Q9C823-F1
#
_cell.length_a   1.000
_cell.length_b   1.000
_cell.length_c   1.000
_cell.angle_alpha   90.00
_cell.angle_beta   90.00
_cell.angle_gamma   90.00
#
_symmetry.space_group_name_H-M   'P 1'
#
loop_
_entity.id
_entity.type
_entity.pdbx_description
1 polymer ?
#
loop_
_entity_poly.entity_id
_entity_poly.type
_entity_poly.pdbx_seq_one_letter_code
_entity_poly.pdbx_strand_id
1 'polypeptide(L)'
;MAGLSLAQRAKRALVTLLLALAEAYGLEVAVSRESADADIQKAFRKVARRVHPDKGGSAQDSQRLNAARDAWSAAQGAGRGRPRAAAAPAAVAEAGSGLRVRCEAVLLTYQSWSPDVALPAWERFCAFVHANLSSWSVKHWTATMESNACGSHHLHLMLQFHNTQDCLTSRFIFESTRPNASSHDYLGEGVCKKKLQQSIDRGMFYVWANKVGTVRVAANYEPCWTEATRTYQVLGKWPEALWKQRKVTSEQYEKYLYLSRDGVLARKRNLDAVKEQEASLAEAALIEATTRRVRANAALCRPFPPVAAAQAWLALFLQDRLRYPLLVVRGASHTGKTEWVKSLFKNALELKVGSLQVFPEAMRGFERDTHDGIILDDVRDMAFLADHQDKLQGKYDSRVEFATTPGGTCAFRKYLFAIPIAVTVNYSTANLHYLDSHDWLGHEGNRVLVNFPEVSCEGAVQLAAVVASIMPLVSEVRHPQSLDFANERKTLLLRDVHGLSWAAIQKQVVNLRGETVRLLQRLHQDVNRDLGRRVYKYSNCGRKATKATAAVQKYLVGRLLVLRRRTTCTAATLRRELVANKGVDLDESTIRKILRDHGYKWLPRAQKRKYSAARKKERLKFAKAVLRLTKAKLREKLSMAMDGVILSLPPRDATERANYCAHGDTHMWRLPGEAASEQLAGQDPYPYQIPADRVVPLWGGLSEGGFALVTFHHARKLTSAEWCREVRRGKLAKAIQSLSPVRPAGPWTVLCDNEAFLHTAASKRAMTTAGVRAWRVPPSSPDLNPVEKMWAWLRRRIRAKDCEDLRRRRPPIGKMAFKARRRSMLASKRAQRVAARIAAGFRLQFGRLSVPEFTLLTERHFRLKNLSVKTAYTLSPVRPAGPWTALCDNEAFLHTAASKRAMTTAGVRAWRVPPSSPDLNPVEKMWAWLRRRIRAKDCEDLRRRRPPIGKMAFKARRRSMLASKRAQRVAARIAAGFRLQFGRLSVPEFTLLTERHFRLKNLSVKTAYTLSPVRPAGPWTALCDNEAFLHTAASKRAMTTAGVRAWRVPPSSPDLNPVEKMWAWLRRRIRAKDCEDLRRRRPPIGKMAFKARRRSMLASKRAQRVAARIAAGFRLQFGRLSVPEFTLLTERHFRLKNLSVKTAYTLSPVRPAGPWTALCDNEAFLHTAASKRAMTTAGVRAWRVPPSSPDLNPVEKMWAWLRRRIRAKDCEDLRRRRPPIGKMAFKARRRSMLASKRAQRVAARIAAGFRTTCREVVAKQGGMARG
;
A
#
# COMPACT_ATOMS: atom_id res chain seq x y z
N MET A 1 -11.46 60.74 37.83
CA MET A 1 -10.32 59.77 37.82
C MET A 1 -9.22 60.21 36.83
N ALA A 2 -8.46 61.27 37.13
CA ALA A 2 -7.50 61.83 36.16
C ALA A 2 -6.10 61.18 36.18
N GLY A 3 -5.54 60.89 37.35
CA GLY A 3 -4.12 60.50 37.52
C GLY A 3 -3.74 59.04 37.27
N LEU A 4 -4.49 58.26 36.48
CA LEU A 4 -4.18 56.84 36.22
C LEU A 4 -3.68 56.61 34.79
N SER A 5 -2.60 55.86 34.62
CA SER A 5 -2.08 55.49 33.30
C SER A 5 -3.06 54.58 32.54
N LEU A 6 -2.95 54.55 31.21
CA LEU A 6 -3.79 53.68 30.36
C LEU A 6 -3.64 52.20 30.77
N ALA A 7 -2.43 51.77 31.09
CA ALA A 7 -2.13 50.43 31.57
C ALA A 7 -2.78 50.13 32.94
N GLN A 8 -2.77 51.08 33.88
CA GLN A 8 -3.46 50.94 35.17
C GLN A 8 -4.98 50.89 35.02
N ARG A 9 -5.57 51.71 34.13
CA ARG A 9 -7.01 51.67 33.82
C ARG A 9 -7.41 50.33 33.22
N ALA A 10 -6.68 49.83 32.22
CA ALA A 10 -6.95 48.52 31.61
C ALA A 10 -6.71 47.36 32.58
N LYS A 11 -5.68 47.43 33.44
CA LYS A 11 -5.42 46.46 34.52
C LYS A 11 -6.59 46.38 35.49
N ARG A 12 -7.11 47.53 35.93
CA ARG A 12 -8.29 47.64 36.81
C ARG A 12 -9.54 47.05 36.15
N ALA A 13 -9.82 47.41 34.89
CA ALA A 13 -10.96 46.87 34.15
C ALA A 13 -10.90 45.33 34.00
N LEU A 14 -9.72 44.78 33.69
CA LEU A 14 -9.51 43.33 33.62
C LEU A 14 -9.71 42.65 34.99
N VAL A 15 -9.18 43.21 36.08
CA VAL A 15 -9.37 42.65 37.43
C VAL A 15 -10.84 42.65 37.84
N THR A 16 -11.58 43.74 37.61
CA THR A 16 -13.02 43.80 37.87
C THR A 16 -13.78 42.73 37.10
N LEU A 17 -13.49 42.55 35.80
CA LEU A 17 -14.13 41.52 34.98
C LEU A 17 -13.71 40.10 35.40
N LEU A 18 -12.47 39.90 35.86
CA LEU A 18 -12.00 38.62 36.39
C LEU A 18 -12.73 38.22 37.68
N LEU A 19 -13.03 39.18 38.56
CA LEU A 19 -13.76 38.91 39.80
C LEU A 19 -15.24 38.61 39.50
N ALA A 20 -15.92 39.43 38.69
CA ALA A 20 -17.32 39.21 38.32
C ALA A 20 -17.53 37.87 37.57
N LEU A 21 -16.63 37.50 36.65
CA LEU A 21 -16.67 36.21 35.96
C LEU A 21 -16.10 35.04 36.79
N ALA A 22 -15.47 35.31 37.93
CA ALA A 22 -15.10 34.28 38.89
C ALA A 22 -16.32 33.92 39.75
N GLU A 23 -16.98 34.93 40.30
CA GLU A 23 -18.23 34.83 41.07
C GLU A 23 -19.34 34.13 40.27
N ALA A 24 -19.70 34.67 39.09
CA ALA A 24 -20.77 34.13 38.24
C ALA A 24 -20.54 32.68 37.74
N TYR A 25 -19.33 32.15 37.88
CA TYR A 25 -18.95 30.79 37.46
C TYR A 25 -18.47 29.89 38.61
N GLY A 26 -18.64 30.33 39.87
CA GLY A 26 -18.30 29.55 41.08
C GLY A 26 -16.80 29.27 41.22
N LEU A 27 -15.96 30.29 41.05
CA LEU A 27 -14.51 30.20 41.15
C LEU A 27 -13.95 31.17 42.20
N GLU A 28 -13.20 30.68 43.18
CA GLU A 28 -12.39 31.54 44.03
C GLU A 28 -11.21 32.12 43.24
N VAL A 29 -11.03 33.45 43.25
CA VAL A 29 -9.90 34.10 42.56
C VAL A 29 -9.38 35.27 43.39
N ALA A 30 -8.38 35.01 44.23
CA ALA A 30 -7.70 36.04 45.01
C ALA A 30 -6.75 36.88 44.12
N VAL A 31 -7.29 37.92 43.48
CA VAL A 31 -6.51 39.01 42.85
C VAL A 31 -7.16 40.36 43.13
N SER A 32 -6.33 41.38 43.32
CA SER A 32 -6.74 42.78 43.43
C SER A 32 -6.13 43.62 42.30
N ARG A 33 -6.55 44.88 42.20
CA ARG A 33 -6.00 45.84 41.23
C ARG A 33 -4.50 46.06 41.37
N GLU A 34 -3.95 45.86 42.58
CA GLU A 34 -2.52 46.02 42.87
C GLU A 34 -1.75 44.69 42.84
N SER A 35 -2.41 43.55 42.60
CA SER A 35 -1.72 42.25 42.44
C SER A 35 -0.70 42.25 41.30
N ALA A 36 0.34 41.44 41.44
CA ALA A 36 1.35 41.24 40.41
C ALA A 36 0.74 40.71 39.11
N ASP A 37 1.27 41.17 37.98
CA ASP A 37 0.76 40.84 36.64
C ASP A 37 0.77 39.32 36.36
N ALA A 38 1.71 38.60 36.95
CA ALA A 38 1.81 37.14 36.88
C ALA A 38 0.60 36.43 37.52
N ASP A 39 0.09 36.95 38.65
CA ASP A 39 -1.08 36.41 39.35
C ASP A 39 -2.39 36.80 38.65
N ILE A 40 -2.47 37.99 38.06
CA ILE A 40 -3.60 38.37 37.20
C ILE A 40 -3.64 37.49 35.94
N GLN A 41 -2.49 37.16 35.33
CA GLN A 41 -2.43 36.16 34.26
C GLN A 41 -2.76 34.73 34.72
N LYS A 42 -2.53 34.38 35.99
CA LYS A 42 -2.88 33.08 36.60
C LYS A 42 -4.39 32.99 36.89
N ALA A 43 -4.98 34.07 37.39
CA ALA A 43 -6.42 34.29 37.54
C ALA A 43 -7.15 34.19 36.19
N PHE A 44 -6.71 34.94 35.18
CA PHE A 44 -7.22 34.85 33.81
C PHE A 44 -7.19 33.41 33.28
N ARG A 45 -6.08 32.68 33.49
CA ARG A 45 -6.00 31.25 33.14
C ARG A 45 -6.84 30.31 34.02
N LYS A 46 -7.40 30.75 35.15
CA LYS A 46 -8.41 29.99 35.94
C LYS A 46 -9.80 30.26 35.37
N VAL A 47 -10.19 31.54 35.26
CA VAL A 47 -11.52 31.99 34.79
C VAL A 47 -11.79 31.58 33.33
N ALA A 48 -10.88 31.88 32.41
CA ALA A 48 -11.07 31.60 30.98
C ALA A 48 -11.23 30.10 30.66
N ARG A 49 -10.77 29.19 31.54
CA ARG A 49 -10.99 27.74 31.39
C ARG A 49 -12.40 27.29 31.76
N ARG A 50 -13.19 28.11 32.47
CA ARG A 50 -14.56 27.82 32.87
C ARG A 50 -15.58 28.56 32.01
N VAL A 51 -15.27 29.81 31.65
CA VAL A 51 -16.08 30.69 30.79
C VAL A 51 -16.12 30.23 29.32
N HIS A 52 -15.18 29.38 28.87
CA HIS A 52 -15.14 28.89 27.49
C HIS A 52 -16.40 28.06 27.12
N PRO A 53 -17.00 28.25 25.91
CA PRO A 53 -18.18 27.50 25.46
C PRO A 53 -18.10 25.97 25.61
N ASP A 54 -17.01 25.34 25.17
CA ASP A 54 -16.73 23.90 25.34
C ASP A 54 -16.69 23.39 26.81
N LYS A 55 -16.88 24.28 27.80
CA LYS A 55 -16.88 24.03 29.24
C LYS A 55 -18.17 24.54 29.93
N GLY A 56 -19.16 24.95 29.15
CA GLY A 56 -20.48 25.36 29.62
C GLY A 56 -20.60 26.85 29.96
N GLY A 57 -19.72 27.71 29.45
CA GLY A 57 -19.80 29.16 29.64
C GLY A 57 -20.20 29.94 28.39
N SER A 58 -20.54 31.22 28.58
CA SER A 58 -21.02 32.09 27.51
C SER A 58 -19.92 32.45 26.52
N ALA A 59 -20.23 32.38 25.22
CA ALA A 59 -19.36 32.90 24.17
C ALA A 59 -19.12 34.41 24.32
N GLN A 60 -20.12 35.15 24.77
CA GLN A 60 -20.05 36.60 25.00
C GLN A 60 -19.10 36.93 26.17
N ASP A 61 -19.17 36.19 27.28
CA ASP A 61 -18.23 36.37 28.41
C ASP A 61 -16.81 35.98 28.02
N SER A 62 -16.64 34.91 27.24
CA SER A 62 -15.34 34.51 26.71
C SER A 62 -14.74 35.59 25.81
N GLN A 63 -15.55 36.23 24.97
CA GLN A 63 -15.13 37.37 24.15
C GLN A 63 -14.77 38.59 25.01
N ARG A 64 -15.63 39.00 25.95
CA ARG A 64 -15.40 40.13 26.89
C ARG A 64 -14.10 39.94 27.68
N LEU A 65 -13.88 38.73 28.22
CA LEU A 65 -12.72 38.38 29.03
C LEU A 65 -11.41 38.42 28.22
N ASN A 66 -11.42 37.90 26.99
CA ASN A 66 -10.26 38.00 26.10
C ASN A 66 -10.00 39.46 25.70
N ALA A 67 -11.03 40.20 25.29
CA ALA A 67 -10.91 41.61 24.89
C ALA A 67 -10.33 42.49 26.01
N ALA A 68 -10.76 42.32 27.27
CA ALA A 68 -10.19 43.05 28.41
C ALA A 68 -8.70 42.71 28.63
N ARG A 69 -8.32 41.44 28.44
CA ARG A 69 -6.93 40.98 28.57
C ARG A 69 -6.04 41.44 27.41
N ASP A 70 -6.58 41.53 26.20
CA ASP A 70 -5.88 42.08 25.03
C ASP A 70 -5.75 43.61 25.12
N ALA A 71 -6.78 44.32 25.58
CA ALA A 71 -6.71 45.76 25.86
C ALA A 71 -5.65 46.09 26.93
N TRP A 72 -5.58 45.31 28.02
CA TRP A 72 -4.49 45.44 29.00
C TRP A 72 -3.11 45.16 28.39
N SER A 73 -2.99 44.11 27.57
CA SER A 73 -1.73 43.77 26.89
C SER A 73 -1.27 44.87 25.92
N ALA A 74 -2.21 45.49 25.18
CA ALA A 74 -1.94 46.61 24.29
C ALA A 74 -1.53 47.88 25.06
N ALA A 75 -2.21 48.19 26.16
CA ALA A 75 -1.87 49.31 27.03
C ALA A 75 -0.49 49.15 27.70
N GLN A 76 -0.02 47.92 27.94
CA GLN A 76 1.37 47.65 28.33
C GLN A 76 2.38 47.82 27.18
N GLY A 77 1.97 47.55 25.93
CA GLY A 77 2.80 47.75 24.74
C GLY A 77 3.03 49.21 24.37
N ALA A 78 2.06 50.09 24.65
CA ALA A 78 2.12 51.52 24.30
C ALA A 78 3.35 52.25 24.87
N GLY A 79 3.86 51.82 26.03
CA GLY A 79 5.08 52.37 26.66
C GLY A 79 6.41 51.91 26.03
N ARG A 80 6.40 51.18 24.90
CA ARG A 80 7.61 50.68 24.21
C ARG A 80 7.63 50.98 22.70
N GLY A 81 7.05 52.12 22.31
CA GLY A 81 7.33 52.73 21.01
C GLY A 81 8.80 53.14 20.91
N ARG A 82 9.52 52.66 19.89
CA ARG A 82 10.88 53.12 19.56
C ARG A 82 10.77 54.51 18.91
N PRO A 83 11.50 55.54 19.36
CA PRO A 83 11.51 56.83 18.70
C PRO A 83 11.94 56.72 17.23
N ARG A 84 11.22 57.41 16.35
CA ARG A 84 11.65 57.66 14.97
C ARG A 84 12.76 58.70 15.04
N ALA A 85 13.97 58.34 14.65
CA ALA A 85 15.12 59.23 14.75
C ALA A 85 14.96 60.44 13.83
N ALA A 86 14.73 61.62 14.43
CA ALA A 86 15.26 62.87 13.88
C ALA A 86 16.77 62.91 14.16
N ALA A 87 17.53 63.59 13.31
CA ALA A 87 18.96 63.78 13.54
C ALA A 87 19.18 64.73 14.72
N ALA A 88 20.15 64.40 15.59
CA ALA A 88 20.68 65.28 16.62
C ALA A 88 22.21 65.33 16.47
N PRO A 89 22.89 66.45 16.82
CA PRO A 89 24.32 66.61 16.56
C PRO A 89 25.22 65.69 17.41
N ALA A 90 26.51 65.70 17.11
CA ALA A 90 27.51 64.96 17.86
C ALA A 90 27.63 65.46 19.31
N ALA A 91 27.10 64.69 20.26
CA ALA A 91 27.35 64.87 21.68
C ALA A 91 28.52 63.96 22.11
N VAL A 92 29.53 64.55 22.77
CA VAL A 92 30.68 63.81 23.31
C VAL A 92 30.21 62.93 24.46
N ALA A 93 30.29 61.60 24.30
CA ALA A 93 29.86 60.64 25.31
C ALA A 93 31.01 60.25 26.26
N GLU A 94 30.80 60.47 27.56
CA GLU A 94 31.82 60.32 28.60
C GLU A 94 32.34 58.87 28.83
N ALA A 95 33.42 58.78 29.61
CA ALA A 95 34.15 57.55 29.88
C ALA A 95 33.54 56.65 30.99
N GLY A 96 32.27 56.27 30.87
CA GLY A 96 31.64 55.26 31.74
C GLY A 96 30.28 54.77 31.21
N SER A 97 29.84 53.52 31.39
CA SER A 97 30.48 52.33 31.97
C SER A 97 30.32 51.13 31.01
N GLY A 98 31.34 50.27 30.86
CA GLY A 98 31.23 49.08 30.01
C GLY A 98 30.20 48.05 30.53
N LEU A 99 29.55 47.32 29.62
CA LEU A 99 28.65 46.23 30.01
C LEU A 99 29.48 45.05 30.56
N ARG A 100 29.07 44.51 31.72
CA ARG A 100 29.76 43.39 32.38
C ARG A 100 29.34 42.05 31.78
N VAL A 101 30.24 41.43 31.03
CA VAL A 101 30.13 40.09 30.45
C VAL A 101 30.49 39.06 31.52
N ARG A 102 29.48 38.46 32.18
CA ARG A 102 29.64 37.35 33.15
C ARG A 102 28.98 36.07 32.61
N CYS A 103 29.64 35.35 31.69
CA CYS A 103 29.06 34.18 31.01
C CYS A 103 30.08 33.27 30.30
N GLU A 104 29.66 32.04 29.98
CA GLU A 104 30.41 31.08 29.13
C GLU A 104 30.37 31.42 27.63
N ALA A 105 29.45 32.27 27.18
CA ALA A 105 29.27 32.62 25.77
C ALA A 105 28.54 33.97 25.61
N VAL A 106 28.93 34.75 24.61
CA VAL A 106 28.41 36.10 24.34
C VAL A 106 28.20 36.31 22.84
N LEU A 107 27.16 37.07 22.47
CA LEU A 107 27.02 37.64 21.14
C LEU A 107 27.32 39.14 21.21
N LEU A 108 28.29 39.57 20.42
CA LEU A 108 28.72 40.95 20.25
C LEU A 108 28.23 41.47 18.90
N THR A 109 27.72 42.70 18.86
CA THR A 109 27.31 43.37 17.61
C THR A 109 27.95 44.76 17.52
N TYR A 110 28.68 44.99 16.44
CA TYR A 110 29.33 46.25 16.09
C TYR A 110 28.57 46.89 14.93
N GLN A 111 28.51 48.21 14.84
CA GLN A 111 27.66 48.95 13.90
C GLN A 111 28.48 49.91 13.03
N SER A 112 27.88 50.35 11.92
CA SER A 112 28.25 51.55 11.17
C SER A 112 29.54 51.50 10.34
N TRP A 113 29.64 50.55 9.39
CA TRP A 113 30.55 50.69 8.23
C TRP A 113 29.79 51.13 6.97
N SER A 114 30.38 52.02 6.18
CA SER A 114 29.92 52.34 4.82
C SER A 114 30.22 51.19 3.85
N PRO A 115 29.49 51.06 2.72
CA PRO A 115 29.72 50.01 1.72
C PRO A 115 31.19 49.90 1.28
N ASP A 116 31.83 51.03 1.07
CA ASP A 116 33.17 51.16 0.48
C ASP A 116 34.29 50.72 1.43
N VAL A 117 34.05 50.82 2.74
CA VAL A 117 35.02 50.49 3.81
C VAL A 117 34.73 49.12 4.44
N ALA A 118 33.50 48.60 4.30
CA ALA A 118 33.05 47.38 4.98
C ALA A 118 33.81 46.10 4.59
N LEU A 119 34.22 45.95 3.32
CA LEU A 119 34.98 44.78 2.87
C LEU A 119 36.41 44.75 3.46
N PRO A 120 37.22 45.82 3.36
CA PRO A 120 38.49 45.91 4.10
C PRO A 120 38.33 45.78 5.62
N ALA A 121 37.29 46.37 6.21
CA ALA A 121 37.02 46.27 7.64
C ALA A 121 36.69 44.83 8.07
N TRP A 122 36.00 44.04 7.25
CA TRP A 122 35.72 42.63 7.53
C TRP A 122 37.01 41.78 7.64
N GLU A 123 37.98 42.02 6.78
CA GLU A 123 39.25 41.28 6.80
C GLU A 123 40.08 41.63 8.03
N ARG A 124 40.19 42.93 8.37
CA ARG A 124 40.82 43.39 9.61
C ARG A 124 40.07 42.91 10.86
N PHE A 125 38.74 42.80 10.81
CA PHE A 125 37.94 42.23 11.89
C PHE A 125 38.22 40.74 12.10
N CYS A 126 38.36 39.96 11.02
CA CYS A 126 38.72 38.56 11.10
C CYS A 126 40.14 38.39 11.69
N ALA A 127 41.10 39.22 11.28
CA ALA A 127 42.45 39.24 11.85
C ALA A 127 42.45 39.60 13.35
N PHE A 128 41.70 40.63 13.74
CA PHE A 128 41.51 41.05 15.14
C PHE A 128 40.92 39.93 16.01
N VAL A 129 39.87 39.25 15.52
CA VAL A 129 39.27 38.09 16.21
C VAL A 129 40.29 36.96 16.34
N HIS A 130 41.00 36.62 15.26
CA HIS A 130 42.02 35.57 15.27
C HIS A 130 43.16 35.83 16.26
N ALA A 131 43.70 37.04 16.28
CA ALA A 131 44.78 37.44 17.20
C ALA A 131 44.36 37.32 18.69
N ASN A 132 43.08 37.51 19.00
CA ASN A 132 42.57 37.52 20.36
C ASN A 132 41.92 36.20 20.84
N LEU A 133 41.82 35.15 20.01
CA LEU A 133 41.19 33.89 20.43
C LEU A 133 41.84 33.30 21.69
N SER A 134 43.17 33.38 21.78
CA SER A 134 43.95 32.88 22.93
C SER A 134 43.78 33.79 24.16
N SER A 135 43.91 35.11 24.02
CA SER A 135 43.79 36.08 25.11
C SER A 135 42.37 36.15 25.70
N TRP A 136 41.35 35.85 24.90
CA TRP A 136 39.95 35.75 25.32
C TRP A 136 39.54 34.34 25.77
N SER A 137 40.44 33.35 25.76
CA SER A 137 40.14 31.94 26.12
C SER A 137 38.97 31.33 25.29
N VAL A 138 38.94 31.59 23.99
CA VAL A 138 37.82 31.22 23.09
C VAL A 138 37.93 29.78 22.61
N LYS A 139 36.88 29.00 22.91
CA LYS A 139 36.71 27.61 22.50
C LYS A 139 36.07 27.49 21.10
N HIS A 140 35.05 28.29 20.85
CA HIS A 140 34.32 28.33 19.57
C HIS A 140 33.93 29.76 19.21
N TRP A 141 33.94 30.10 17.92
CA TRP A 141 33.45 31.39 17.43
C TRP A 141 32.78 31.30 16.07
N THR A 142 31.95 32.30 15.78
CA THR A 142 31.33 32.56 14.48
C THR A 142 31.14 34.06 14.33
N ALA A 143 31.62 34.64 13.23
CA ALA A 143 31.38 36.02 12.83
C ALA A 143 30.55 36.11 11.55
N THR A 144 29.84 37.22 11.35
CA THR A 144 29.09 37.50 10.12
C THR A 144 28.97 39.01 9.88
N MET A 145 29.17 39.43 8.64
CA MET A 145 28.87 40.79 8.16
C MET A 145 27.50 40.80 7.49
N GLU A 146 26.65 41.75 7.87
CA GLU A 146 25.31 41.95 7.32
C GLU A 146 25.14 43.40 6.83
N SER A 147 24.37 43.61 5.75
CA SER A 147 23.91 44.93 5.31
C SER A 147 22.54 45.26 5.92
N ASN A 148 22.35 46.55 6.20
CA ASN A 148 21.09 47.13 6.63
C ASN A 148 20.26 47.62 5.43
N ALA A 149 18.99 47.92 5.66
CA ALA A 149 18.09 48.50 4.65
C ALA A 149 18.54 49.88 4.12
N CYS A 150 19.45 50.57 4.81
CA CYS A 150 20.09 51.81 4.40
C CYS A 150 21.49 51.62 3.77
N GLY A 151 21.86 50.40 3.37
CA GLY A 151 23.14 50.08 2.73
C GLY A 151 24.33 49.93 3.69
N SER A 152 24.30 50.54 4.88
CA SER A 152 25.38 50.40 5.87
C SER A 152 25.54 48.96 6.36
N HIS A 153 26.77 48.59 6.74
CA HIS A 153 27.09 47.27 7.25
C HIS A 153 27.26 47.24 8.77
N HIS A 154 26.99 46.08 9.35
CA HIS A 154 27.21 45.77 10.76
C HIS A 154 27.77 44.36 10.92
N LEU A 155 28.51 44.13 12.02
CA LEU A 155 29.24 42.89 12.28
C LEU A 155 28.69 42.21 13.53
N HIS A 156 28.42 40.91 13.42
CA HIS A 156 28.08 40.03 14.54
C HIS A 156 29.26 39.11 14.85
N LEU A 157 29.52 38.86 16.14
CA LEU A 157 30.52 37.90 16.62
C LEU A 157 29.96 37.12 17.82
N MET A 158 29.65 35.85 17.61
CA MET A 158 29.32 34.89 18.67
C MET A 158 30.61 34.24 19.17
N LEU A 159 30.85 34.29 20.49
CA LEU A 159 31.95 33.62 21.18
C LEU A 159 31.40 32.60 22.18
N GLN A 160 32.07 31.46 22.30
CA GLN A 160 32.00 30.56 23.46
C GLN A 160 33.40 30.37 24.03
N PHE A 161 33.54 30.53 25.33
CA PHE A 161 34.80 30.46 26.05
C PHE A 161 35.08 29.04 26.59
N HIS A 162 36.30 28.79 27.04
CA HIS A 162 36.65 27.55 27.75
C HIS A 162 36.08 27.53 29.18
N ASN A 163 36.12 28.69 29.86
CA ASN A 163 35.56 28.93 31.19
C ASN A 163 34.72 30.22 31.18
N THR A 164 33.77 30.36 32.10
CA THR A 164 33.02 31.61 32.32
C THR A 164 33.98 32.79 32.43
N GLN A 165 33.81 33.79 31.55
CA GLN A 165 34.52 35.06 31.65
C GLN A 165 33.75 36.00 32.58
N ASP A 166 34.47 36.88 33.28
CA ASP A 166 33.91 38.02 34.01
C ASP A 166 34.74 39.26 33.67
N CYS A 167 34.30 40.04 32.68
CA CYS A 167 35.03 41.18 32.13
C CYS A 167 34.09 42.25 31.55
N LEU A 168 34.61 43.43 31.20
CA LEU A 168 33.84 44.49 30.56
C LEU A 168 33.87 44.34 29.02
N THR A 169 32.83 44.82 28.32
CA THR A 169 32.79 44.84 26.84
C THR A 169 33.93 45.63 26.19
N SER A 170 34.66 46.47 26.94
CA SER A 170 35.89 47.12 26.48
C SER A 170 36.99 46.13 26.07
N ARG A 171 37.00 44.90 26.61
CA ARG A 171 37.93 43.81 26.21
C ARG A 171 37.78 43.40 24.73
N PHE A 172 36.68 43.79 24.09
CA PHE A 172 36.32 43.40 22.73
C PHE A 172 36.15 44.61 21.78
N ILE A 173 36.78 45.76 22.05
CA ILE A 173 36.74 46.92 21.15
C ILE A 173 37.51 46.61 19.85
N PHE A 174 36.92 46.97 18.71
CA PHE A 174 37.54 46.88 17.38
C PHE A 174 37.46 48.24 16.68
N GLU A 175 38.56 48.78 16.14
CA GLU A 175 38.60 50.07 15.42
C GLU A 175 37.84 51.19 16.17
N SER A 176 38.17 51.36 17.46
CA SER A 176 37.49 52.25 18.44
C SER A 176 35.98 51.98 18.65
N THR A 177 35.36 51.06 17.90
CA THR A 177 33.95 50.69 17.96
C THR A 177 33.69 49.75 19.14
N ARG A 178 32.93 50.21 20.13
CA ARG A 178 32.49 49.39 21.27
C ARG A 178 31.35 48.43 20.84
N PRO A 179 31.45 47.11 21.07
CA PRO A 179 30.36 46.20 20.74
C PRO A 179 29.17 46.34 21.70
N ASN A 180 27.97 46.27 21.14
CA ASN A 180 26.74 46.05 21.89
C ASN A 180 26.60 44.56 22.23
N ALA A 181 26.15 44.26 23.46
CA ALA A 181 25.90 42.91 23.97
C ALA A 181 24.57 42.87 24.70
N SER A 182 23.78 41.79 24.56
CA SER A 182 22.47 41.69 25.20
C SER A 182 22.27 40.38 25.97
N SER A 183 21.52 40.45 27.06
CA SER A 183 21.12 39.31 27.91
C SER A 183 19.97 38.47 27.34
N HIS A 184 19.44 38.83 26.16
CA HIS A 184 18.25 38.23 25.57
C HIS A 184 18.59 37.07 24.63
N ASP A 185 17.66 36.12 24.48
CA ASP A 185 17.77 35.08 23.46
C ASP A 185 17.28 35.57 22.10
N TYR A 186 18.16 35.53 21.10
CA TYR A 186 17.96 36.11 19.76
C TYR A 186 16.84 35.45 18.92
N LEU A 187 16.32 34.29 19.34
CA LEU A 187 15.13 33.66 18.76
C LEU A 187 13.87 33.69 19.67
N GLY A 188 13.93 34.36 20.84
CA GLY A 188 12.79 34.57 21.73
C GLY A 188 12.32 33.33 22.52
N GLU A 189 13.12 32.26 22.59
CA GLU A 189 12.81 31.04 23.34
C GLU A 189 13.37 31.05 24.78
N GLY A 190 14.26 32.00 25.08
CA GLY A 190 14.99 32.12 26.34
C GLY A 190 16.25 31.24 26.41
N VAL A 191 17.18 31.62 27.30
CA VAL A 191 18.42 30.86 27.54
C VAL A 191 18.10 29.64 28.40
N CYS A 192 18.25 28.44 27.84
CA CYS A 192 17.90 27.21 28.53
C CYS A 192 19.04 26.75 29.45
N LYS A 193 19.02 27.17 30.73
CA LYS A 193 20.03 26.75 31.72
C LYS A 193 20.22 25.22 31.81
N LYS A 194 19.17 24.42 31.53
CA LYS A 194 19.24 22.94 31.50
C LYS A 194 19.83 22.35 30.21
N LYS A 195 20.10 23.18 29.20
CA LYS A 195 20.73 22.82 27.90
C LYS A 195 21.51 24.01 27.35
N LEU A 196 22.53 24.45 28.10
CA LEU A 196 23.27 25.68 27.80
C LEU A 196 23.93 25.61 26.41
N GLN A 197 24.67 24.54 26.09
CA GLN A 197 25.27 24.34 24.76
C GLN A 197 24.23 24.45 23.63
N GLN A 198 23.02 23.88 23.77
CA GLN A 198 21.97 24.00 22.76
C GLN A 198 21.44 25.44 22.57
N SER A 199 21.63 26.32 23.56
CA SER A 199 21.35 27.75 23.45
C SER A 199 22.52 28.49 22.78
N ILE A 200 23.76 28.05 23.02
CA ILE A 200 24.98 28.57 22.36
C ILE A 200 24.99 28.18 20.88
N ASP A 201 24.77 26.90 20.53
CA ASP A 201 24.66 26.39 19.17
C ASP A 201 23.57 27.14 18.37
N ARG A 202 22.48 27.55 19.03
CA ARG A 202 21.41 28.38 18.47
C ARG A 202 21.88 29.80 18.17
N GLY A 203 22.77 30.36 19.01
CA GLY A 203 23.43 31.66 18.76
C GLY A 203 24.48 31.59 17.66
N MET A 204 25.31 30.55 17.65
CA MET A 204 26.27 30.27 16.57
C MET A 204 25.53 30.12 15.23
N PHE A 205 24.41 29.38 15.20
CA PHE A 205 23.56 29.28 14.01
C PHE A 205 22.87 30.61 13.65
N TYR A 206 22.47 31.43 14.63
CA TYR A 206 21.88 32.74 14.37
C TYR A 206 22.85 33.67 13.63
N VAL A 207 24.14 33.63 13.99
CA VAL A 207 25.18 34.39 13.28
C VAL A 207 25.45 33.76 11.92
N TRP A 208 25.82 32.46 11.89
CA TRP A 208 26.23 31.72 10.68
C TRP A 208 25.17 31.65 9.56
N ALA A 209 23.88 31.68 9.89
CA ALA A 209 22.82 31.53 8.90
C ALA A 209 22.81 32.67 7.87
N ASN A 210 22.78 32.31 6.59
CA ASN A 210 22.56 33.21 5.46
C ASN A 210 21.16 33.83 5.57
N LYS A 211 21.08 35.02 6.16
CA LYS A 211 19.89 35.85 6.34
C LYS A 211 19.77 36.85 5.18
N VAL A 212 18.61 37.50 5.08
CA VAL A 212 18.45 38.67 4.21
C VAL A 212 19.41 39.75 4.69
N GLY A 213 20.38 40.12 3.84
CA GLY A 213 21.46 41.05 4.16
C GLY A 213 22.82 40.40 4.51
N THR A 214 22.93 39.08 4.69
CA THR A 214 24.24 38.45 4.98
C THR A 214 25.20 38.58 3.78
N VAL A 215 26.43 39.07 4.03
CA VAL A 215 27.46 39.34 3.01
C VAL A 215 28.68 38.42 3.13
N ARG A 216 29.20 38.24 4.35
CA ARG A 216 30.34 37.36 4.67
C ARG A 216 30.09 36.62 5.98
N VAL A 217 30.62 35.41 6.09
CA VAL A 217 30.58 34.56 7.30
C VAL A 217 31.97 33.95 7.49
N ALA A 218 32.46 33.88 8.73
CA ALA A 218 33.68 33.16 9.10
C ALA A 218 33.49 32.49 10.46
N ALA A 219 34.04 31.29 10.68
CA ALA A 219 33.85 30.55 11.91
C ALA A 219 34.92 29.47 12.12
N ASN A 220 35.14 29.06 13.37
CA ASN A 220 35.81 27.80 13.69
C ASN A 220 34.83 26.71 14.20
N TYR A 221 33.53 27.01 14.20
CA TYR A 221 32.46 26.13 14.67
C TYR A 221 31.21 26.30 13.81
N GLU A 222 30.80 25.25 13.10
CA GLU A 222 29.77 25.35 12.04
C GLU A 222 28.67 24.28 12.15
N PRO A 223 27.56 24.38 11.39
CA PRO A 223 26.58 23.30 11.33
C PRO A 223 27.19 21.99 10.80
N CYS A 224 26.71 20.85 11.30
CA CYS A 224 27.15 19.48 10.95
C CYS A 224 26.84 19.01 9.51
N TRP A 225 26.75 19.94 8.56
CA TRP A 225 26.63 19.71 7.12
C TRP A 225 27.72 20.45 6.32
N THR A 226 28.60 21.23 6.96
CA THR A 226 29.79 21.80 6.34
C THR A 226 31.00 20.86 6.55
N GLU A 227 32.17 21.25 6.06
CA GLU A 227 33.41 20.47 6.14
C GLU A 227 34.32 20.90 7.32
N ALA A 228 33.82 21.76 8.21
CA ALA A 228 34.57 22.26 9.38
C ALA A 228 34.94 21.14 10.38
N THR A 229 36.10 21.29 11.00
CA THR A 229 36.66 20.31 11.96
C THR A 229 35.89 20.22 13.28
N ARG A 230 35.18 21.29 13.67
CA ARG A 230 34.31 21.36 14.85
C ARG A 230 32.89 21.73 14.38
N THR A 231 31.87 20.94 14.72
CA THR A 231 30.49 21.21 14.28
C THR A 231 29.41 20.97 15.34
N TYR A 232 28.24 21.60 15.14
CA TYR A 232 27.03 21.49 15.97
C TYR A 232 25.80 21.00 15.19
N GLN A 233 24.82 20.43 15.89
CA GLN A 233 23.55 19.99 15.28
C GLN A 233 22.53 21.13 15.23
N VAL A 234 22.18 21.58 14.02
CA VAL A 234 21.04 22.50 13.81
C VAL A 234 19.71 21.76 13.92
N LEU A 235 18.86 22.21 14.85
CA LEU A 235 17.47 21.76 14.91
C LEU A 235 16.62 22.48 13.87
N GLY A 236 15.69 21.76 13.22
CA GLY A 236 14.85 22.32 12.15
C GLY A 236 13.90 23.43 12.62
N LYS A 237 13.73 23.62 13.93
CA LYS A 237 12.99 24.76 14.51
C LYS A 237 13.73 26.09 14.41
N TRP A 238 15.07 26.11 14.31
CA TRP A 238 15.84 27.35 14.23
C TRP A 238 15.70 28.06 12.87
N PRO A 239 15.90 27.40 11.71
CA PRO A 239 15.62 28.05 10.43
C PRO A 239 14.11 28.31 10.23
N GLU A 240 13.22 27.51 10.85
CA GLU A 240 11.78 27.78 10.89
C GLU A 240 11.45 29.07 11.67
N ALA A 241 12.17 29.36 12.76
CA ALA A 241 12.02 30.62 13.51
C ALA A 241 12.54 31.82 12.71
N LEU A 242 13.72 31.71 12.08
CA LEU A 242 14.25 32.76 11.19
C LEU A 242 13.29 33.06 10.02
N TRP A 243 12.68 32.03 9.43
CA TRP A 243 11.70 32.18 8.35
C TRP A 243 10.43 32.90 8.82
N LYS A 244 9.90 32.53 9.99
CA LYS A 244 8.75 33.23 10.61
C LYS A 244 9.06 34.67 11.00
N GLN A 245 10.31 34.99 11.35
CA GLN A 245 10.80 36.35 11.56
C GLN A 245 11.10 37.09 10.24
N ARG A 246 10.83 36.50 9.06
CA ARG A 246 11.20 37.00 7.72
C ARG A 246 12.70 37.27 7.51
N LYS A 247 13.56 36.75 8.38
CA LYS A 247 15.03 36.89 8.30
C LYS A 247 15.69 36.00 7.25
N VAL A 248 14.99 34.99 6.73
CA VAL A 248 15.44 34.17 5.59
C VAL A 248 14.32 34.03 4.57
N THR A 249 14.68 33.98 3.28
CA THR A 249 13.70 33.78 2.19
C THR A 249 13.07 32.38 2.27
N SER A 250 11.88 32.22 1.68
CA SER A 250 11.20 30.91 1.56
C SER A 250 12.00 29.86 0.76
N GLU A 251 13.06 30.26 0.04
CA GLU A 251 13.99 29.37 -0.67
C GLU A 251 15.18 28.98 0.22
N GLN A 252 15.79 29.94 0.91
CA GLN A 252 16.90 29.70 1.84
C GLN A 252 16.42 28.91 3.08
N TYR A 253 15.16 29.10 3.49
CA TYR A 253 14.50 28.22 4.45
C TYR A 253 14.30 26.79 3.90
N GLU A 254 13.89 26.62 2.63
CA GLU A 254 13.75 25.30 2.02
C GLU A 254 15.09 24.55 1.98
N LYS A 255 16.17 25.25 1.64
CA LYS A 255 17.56 24.74 1.70
C LYS A 255 17.93 24.29 3.12
N TYR A 256 17.73 25.14 4.14
CA TYR A 256 18.03 24.77 5.54
C TYR A 256 17.12 23.68 6.11
N LEU A 257 15.89 23.55 5.61
CA LEU A 257 14.99 22.47 6.01
C LEU A 257 15.50 21.09 5.58
N TYR A 258 16.06 20.97 4.38
CA TYR A 258 16.65 19.72 3.91
C TYR A 258 18.02 19.44 4.55
N LEU A 259 18.82 20.48 4.82
CA LEU A 259 20.12 20.36 5.48
C LEU A 259 20.02 19.93 6.96
N SER A 260 19.08 20.52 7.71
CA SER A 260 18.86 20.18 9.14
C SER A 260 18.24 18.79 9.36
N ARG A 261 17.61 18.19 8.34
CA ARG A 261 17.04 16.82 8.35
C ARG A 261 15.97 16.56 9.43
N ASP A 262 15.60 17.56 10.23
CA ASP A 262 14.62 17.47 11.32
C ASP A 262 13.21 17.90 10.88
N GLY A 263 12.21 17.07 11.13
CA GLY A 263 10.79 17.38 10.88
C GLY A 263 10.40 17.64 9.41
N VAL A 264 11.30 17.40 8.45
CA VAL A 264 11.21 17.82 7.03
C VAL A 264 9.82 17.68 6.43
N LEU A 265 9.19 16.50 6.53
CA LEU A 265 7.89 16.20 5.91
C LEU A 265 6.67 16.91 6.53
N ALA A 266 6.83 17.57 7.69
CA ALA A 266 5.81 18.41 8.30
C ALA A 266 6.04 19.88 7.91
N ARG A 267 7.22 20.41 8.24
CA ARG A 267 7.64 21.78 7.93
C ARG A 267 7.54 22.12 6.44
N LYS A 268 7.85 21.18 5.55
CA LYS A 268 7.74 21.37 4.10
C LYS A 268 6.29 21.59 3.66
N ARG A 269 5.30 20.97 4.32
CA ARG A 269 3.88 21.25 4.02
C ARG A 269 3.44 22.62 4.50
N ASN A 270 3.97 23.09 5.62
CA ASN A 270 3.69 24.44 6.11
C ASN A 270 4.26 25.48 5.12
N LEU A 271 5.47 25.25 4.61
CA LEU A 271 6.07 26.07 3.55
C LEU A 271 5.27 25.99 2.23
N ASP A 272 4.91 24.78 1.79
CA ASP A 272 4.19 24.58 0.53
C ASP A 272 2.79 25.19 0.58
N ALA A 273 2.07 25.10 1.71
CA ALA A 273 0.77 25.73 1.89
C ALA A 273 0.84 27.27 1.93
N VAL A 274 1.91 27.85 2.49
CA VAL A 274 2.15 29.30 2.42
C VAL A 274 2.44 29.72 0.97
N LYS A 275 3.32 29.01 0.25
CA LYS A 275 3.59 29.26 -1.18
C LYS A 275 2.34 29.11 -2.06
N GLU A 276 1.48 28.14 -1.77
CA GLU A 276 0.21 27.90 -2.47
C GLU A 276 -0.79 29.05 -2.22
N GLN A 277 -0.89 29.56 -0.99
CA GLN A 277 -1.72 30.72 -0.67
C GLN A 277 -1.18 32.03 -1.26
N GLU A 278 0.15 32.26 -1.20
CA GLU A 278 0.82 33.42 -1.80
C GLU A 278 0.60 33.46 -3.32
N ALA A 279 0.72 32.32 -4.00
CA ALA A 279 0.44 32.20 -5.42
C ALA A 279 -1.05 32.41 -5.75
N SER A 280 -1.97 31.86 -4.96
CA SER A 280 -3.41 32.03 -5.16
C SER A 280 -3.88 33.48 -4.97
N LEU A 281 -3.27 34.23 -4.03
CA LEU A 281 -3.53 35.66 -3.86
C LEU A 281 -2.99 36.50 -5.02
N ALA A 282 -1.80 36.16 -5.54
CA ALA A 282 -1.24 36.82 -6.72
C ALA A 282 -2.08 36.55 -7.99
N GLU A 283 -2.57 35.32 -8.16
CA GLU A 283 -3.49 34.95 -9.25
C GLU A 283 -4.84 35.69 -9.12
N ALA A 284 -5.41 35.78 -7.91
CA ALA A 284 -6.64 36.54 -7.67
C ALA A 284 -6.47 38.03 -7.99
N ALA A 285 -5.38 38.67 -7.56
CA ALA A 285 -5.09 40.07 -7.87
C ALA A 285 -4.88 40.30 -9.39
N LEU A 286 -4.25 39.35 -10.10
CA LEU A 286 -4.10 39.41 -11.55
C LEU A 286 -5.45 39.26 -12.29
N ILE A 287 -6.33 38.37 -11.81
CA ILE A 287 -7.70 38.23 -12.31
C ILE A 287 -8.47 39.52 -12.09
N GLU A 288 -8.42 40.10 -10.89
CA GLU A 288 -9.12 41.35 -10.57
C GLU A 288 -8.65 42.52 -11.45
N ALA A 289 -7.33 42.72 -11.57
CA ALA A 289 -6.74 43.74 -12.44
C ALA A 289 -7.13 43.54 -13.92
N THR A 290 -7.18 42.28 -14.38
CA THR A 290 -7.61 41.93 -15.74
C THR A 290 -9.11 42.22 -15.94
N THR A 291 -9.96 41.83 -15.00
CA THR A 291 -11.41 42.08 -15.04
C THR A 291 -11.71 43.57 -15.01
N ARG A 292 -11.02 44.35 -14.16
CA ARG A 292 -11.12 45.81 -14.10
C ARG A 292 -10.76 46.45 -15.44
N ARG A 293 -9.64 46.04 -16.04
CA ARG A 293 -9.17 46.51 -17.35
C ARG A 293 -10.12 46.17 -18.50
N VAL A 294 -10.73 44.97 -18.50
CA VAL A 294 -11.69 44.55 -19.54
C VAL A 294 -13.01 45.30 -19.39
N ARG A 295 -13.57 45.40 -18.17
CA ARG A 295 -14.83 46.12 -17.91
C ARG A 295 -14.73 47.62 -18.17
N ALA A 296 -13.55 48.22 -18.00
CA ALA A 296 -13.31 49.62 -18.33
C ALA A 296 -13.25 49.90 -19.86
N ASN A 297 -13.19 48.87 -20.71
CA ASN A 297 -13.15 49.06 -22.16
C ASN A 297 -14.58 49.08 -22.75
N ALA A 298 -15.11 50.28 -22.98
CA ALA A 298 -16.45 50.51 -23.54
C ALA A 298 -16.67 49.90 -24.95
N ALA A 299 -15.61 49.60 -25.71
CA ALA A 299 -15.70 48.89 -26.98
C ALA A 299 -15.93 47.37 -26.82
N LEU A 300 -15.65 46.80 -25.64
CA LEU A 300 -15.85 45.39 -25.30
C LEU A 300 -17.01 45.16 -24.32
N CYS A 301 -17.31 46.13 -23.45
CA CYS A 301 -18.41 46.09 -22.50
C CYS A 301 -19.24 47.38 -22.60
N ARG A 302 -20.33 47.31 -23.38
CA ARG A 302 -21.36 48.36 -23.37
C ARG A 302 -22.32 48.14 -22.19
N PRO A 303 -22.88 49.19 -21.57
CA PRO A 303 -23.98 49.04 -20.63
C PRO A 303 -25.17 48.34 -21.31
N PHE A 304 -25.80 47.39 -20.61
CA PHE A 304 -27.03 46.77 -21.10
C PHE A 304 -28.24 47.68 -20.81
N PRO A 305 -29.24 47.75 -21.70
CA PRO A 305 -30.46 48.51 -21.43
C PRO A 305 -31.27 47.87 -20.28
N PRO A 306 -32.02 48.67 -19.50
CA PRO A 306 -32.95 48.15 -18.51
C PRO A 306 -34.09 47.39 -19.20
N VAL A 307 -34.37 46.16 -18.74
CA VAL A 307 -35.51 45.36 -19.21
C VAL A 307 -36.59 45.41 -18.14
N ALA A 308 -37.71 46.05 -18.43
CA ALA A 308 -38.79 46.29 -17.46
C ALA A 308 -39.26 45.00 -16.76
N ALA A 309 -39.41 43.89 -17.50
CA ALA A 309 -39.79 42.59 -16.93
C ALA A 309 -38.78 42.05 -15.89
N ALA A 310 -37.47 42.32 -16.06
CA ALA A 310 -36.44 41.91 -15.10
C ALA A 310 -36.38 42.85 -13.88
N GLN A 311 -36.67 44.13 -14.06
CA GLN A 311 -36.80 45.09 -12.94
C GLN A 311 -38.05 44.78 -12.10
N ALA A 312 -39.18 44.53 -12.74
CA ALA A 312 -40.41 44.09 -12.08
C ALA A 312 -40.19 42.76 -11.34
N TRP A 313 -39.48 41.80 -11.95
CA TRP A 313 -39.08 40.56 -11.31
C TRP A 313 -38.23 40.78 -10.04
N LEU A 314 -37.20 41.64 -10.08
CA LEU A 314 -36.39 41.97 -8.91
C LEU A 314 -37.23 42.63 -7.80
N ALA A 315 -38.18 43.51 -8.15
CA ALA A 315 -39.05 44.18 -7.19
C ALA A 315 -39.92 43.19 -6.39
N LEU A 316 -40.24 42.01 -6.93
CA LEU A 316 -40.99 40.96 -6.20
C LEU A 316 -40.24 40.45 -4.95
N PHE A 317 -38.91 40.59 -4.89
CA PHE A 317 -38.09 40.16 -3.74
C PHE A 317 -37.99 41.23 -2.64
N LEU A 318 -38.62 42.39 -2.84
CA LEU A 318 -38.81 43.42 -1.81
C LEU A 318 -40.11 43.23 -1.01
N GLN A 319 -40.93 42.22 -1.37
CA GLN A 319 -42.21 41.91 -0.77
C GLN A 319 -42.24 40.46 -0.28
N ASP A 320 -42.79 40.19 0.90
CA ASP A 320 -42.91 38.82 1.40
C ASP A 320 -43.90 38.00 0.56
N ARG A 321 -43.42 36.88 0.02
CA ARG A 321 -44.22 35.92 -0.77
C ARG A 321 -43.92 34.48 -0.36
N LEU A 322 -44.94 33.63 -0.39
CA LEU A 322 -44.80 32.19 -0.10
C LEU A 322 -43.90 31.44 -1.09
N ARG A 323 -43.82 31.94 -2.34
CA ARG A 323 -42.96 31.44 -3.42
C ARG A 323 -42.53 32.64 -4.28
N TYR A 324 -41.31 32.57 -4.83
CA TYR A 324 -40.77 33.58 -5.74
C TYR A 324 -40.53 32.96 -7.13
N PRO A 325 -40.77 33.70 -8.23
CA PRO A 325 -40.54 33.19 -9.58
C PRO A 325 -39.06 33.19 -9.97
N LEU A 326 -38.67 32.30 -10.89
CA LEU A 326 -37.36 32.30 -11.54
C LEU A 326 -37.32 33.28 -12.72
N LEU A 327 -36.20 33.98 -12.93
CA LEU A 327 -35.97 34.70 -14.19
C LEU A 327 -35.37 33.72 -15.21
N VAL A 328 -36.11 33.38 -16.26
CA VAL A 328 -35.62 32.52 -17.36
C VAL A 328 -35.26 33.40 -18.56
N VAL A 329 -34.00 33.40 -18.95
CA VAL A 329 -33.45 34.24 -20.02
C VAL A 329 -33.10 33.38 -21.22
N ARG A 330 -33.95 33.43 -22.25
CA ARG A 330 -33.86 32.64 -23.48
C ARG A 330 -33.29 33.48 -24.60
N GLY A 331 -32.25 33.00 -25.28
CA GLY A 331 -31.65 33.68 -26.44
C GLY A 331 -30.55 32.85 -27.10
N ALA A 332 -30.10 33.23 -28.28
CA ALA A 332 -29.03 32.52 -29.00
C ALA A 332 -27.69 32.48 -28.23
N SER A 333 -26.76 31.63 -28.68
CA SER A 333 -25.37 31.68 -28.22
C SER A 333 -24.72 33.01 -28.60
N HIS A 334 -23.69 33.44 -27.88
CA HIS A 334 -22.95 34.69 -28.14
C HIS A 334 -23.74 36.02 -27.99
N THR A 335 -25.03 35.99 -27.61
CA THR A 335 -25.87 37.20 -27.40
C THR A 335 -25.52 38.03 -26.16
N GLY A 336 -24.52 37.64 -25.36
CA GLY A 336 -24.16 38.36 -24.12
C GLY A 336 -25.10 38.14 -22.92
N LYS A 337 -26.19 37.38 -23.07
CA LYS A 337 -27.22 37.16 -22.03
C LYS A 337 -26.70 36.82 -20.63
N THR A 338 -25.58 36.08 -20.51
CA THR A 338 -24.95 35.74 -19.22
C THR A 338 -24.34 36.96 -18.52
N GLU A 339 -23.70 37.86 -19.27
CA GLU A 339 -23.14 39.09 -18.72
C GLU A 339 -24.24 40.13 -18.45
N TRP A 340 -25.35 40.11 -19.22
CA TRP A 340 -26.55 40.87 -18.86
C TRP A 340 -27.12 40.41 -17.53
N VAL A 341 -27.35 39.10 -17.34
CA VAL A 341 -27.87 38.57 -16.07
C VAL A 341 -26.93 38.88 -14.90
N LYS A 342 -25.60 38.91 -15.11
CA LYS A 342 -24.64 39.38 -14.09
C LYS A 342 -24.81 40.85 -13.75
N SER A 343 -25.20 41.71 -14.70
CA SER A 343 -25.40 43.14 -14.44
C SER A 343 -26.63 43.45 -13.57
N LEU A 344 -27.53 42.47 -13.36
CA LEU A 344 -28.66 42.58 -12.43
C LEU A 344 -28.25 42.48 -10.95
N PHE A 345 -27.00 42.13 -10.65
CA PHE A 345 -26.52 41.80 -9.31
C PHE A 345 -25.18 42.47 -8.98
N LYS A 346 -24.96 42.76 -7.69
CA LYS A 346 -23.69 43.27 -7.18
C LYS A 346 -22.67 42.16 -6.95
N ASN A 347 -23.11 40.97 -6.50
CA ASN A 347 -22.24 39.84 -6.17
C ASN A 347 -22.95 38.47 -6.27
N ALA A 348 -23.61 38.18 -7.38
CA ALA A 348 -24.31 36.90 -7.55
C ALA A 348 -23.37 35.68 -7.68
N LEU A 349 -23.82 34.53 -7.16
CA LEU A 349 -23.11 33.26 -7.33
C LEU A 349 -23.39 32.67 -8.72
N GLU A 350 -22.37 32.67 -9.59
CA GLU A 350 -22.42 32.02 -10.90
C GLU A 350 -22.21 30.50 -10.79
N LEU A 351 -23.21 29.72 -11.24
CA LEU A 351 -23.22 28.27 -11.25
C LEU A 351 -23.37 27.77 -12.70
N LYS A 352 -22.25 27.35 -13.32
CA LYS A 352 -22.27 26.70 -14.63
C LYS A 352 -22.98 25.35 -14.55
N VAL A 353 -24.16 25.21 -15.16
CA VAL A 353 -24.95 23.97 -15.15
C VAL A 353 -24.59 23.08 -16.34
N GLY A 354 -24.59 23.62 -17.57
CA GLY A 354 -24.30 22.84 -18.77
C GLY A 354 -25.25 21.66 -18.93
N SER A 355 -24.67 20.45 -18.92
CA SER A 355 -25.37 19.16 -19.01
C SER A 355 -25.40 18.38 -17.69
N LEU A 356 -25.29 19.06 -16.54
CA LEU A 356 -25.33 18.42 -15.23
C LEU A 356 -26.75 18.03 -14.81
N GLN A 357 -26.91 16.80 -14.29
CA GLN A 357 -28.15 16.30 -13.67
C GLN A 357 -28.23 16.57 -12.16
N VAL A 358 -27.25 17.31 -11.60
CA VAL A 358 -27.16 17.64 -10.17
C VAL A 358 -26.54 19.02 -10.00
N PHE A 359 -26.89 19.73 -8.93
CA PHE A 359 -26.35 21.06 -8.64
C PHE A 359 -24.80 21.07 -8.59
N PRO A 360 -24.14 22.08 -9.20
CA PRO A 360 -22.68 22.20 -9.17
C PRO A 360 -22.11 22.28 -7.75
N GLU A 361 -20.92 21.72 -7.51
CA GLU A 361 -20.28 21.80 -6.18
C GLU A 361 -19.97 23.23 -5.72
N ALA A 362 -19.90 24.19 -6.66
CA ALA A 362 -19.80 25.62 -6.39
C ALA A 362 -20.96 26.15 -5.51
N MET A 363 -22.13 25.50 -5.50
CA MET A 363 -23.25 25.84 -4.61
C MET A 363 -22.90 25.72 -3.11
N ARG A 364 -21.80 25.04 -2.77
CA ARG A 364 -21.23 25.06 -1.40
C ARG A 364 -20.76 26.45 -0.98
N GLY A 365 -20.32 27.29 -1.92
CA GLY A 365 -19.86 28.65 -1.70
C GLY A 365 -20.96 29.70 -1.51
N PHE A 366 -22.24 29.35 -1.68
CA PHE A 366 -23.34 30.31 -1.46
C PHE A 366 -23.39 30.79 -0.01
N GLU A 367 -23.12 32.07 0.21
CA GLU A 367 -23.18 32.74 1.52
C GLU A 367 -24.23 33.85 1.41
N ARG A 368 -25.29 33.78 2.24
CA ARG A 368 -26.47 34.66 2.14
C ARG A 368 -26.13 36.13 2.40
N ASP A 369 -25.16 36.37 3.28
CA ASP A 369 -24.72 37.70 3.69
C ASP A 369 -23.72 38.31 2.68
N THR A 370 -23.23 37.48 1.73
CA THR A 370 -22.21 37.83 0.73
C THR A 370 -22.80 37.95 -0.68
N HIS A 371 -23.83 37.17 -1.03
CA HIS A 371 -24.37 37.07 -2.40
C HIS A 371 -25.84 37.50 -2.47
N ASP A 372 -26.12 38.42 -3.39
CA ASP A 372 -27.46 39.01 -3.62
C ASP A 372 -28.29 38.29 -4.70
N GLY A 373 -27.74 37.24 -5.32
CA GLY A 373 -28.45 36.40 -6.29
C GLY A 373 -27.71 35.12 -6.66
N ILE A 374 -28.36 34.27 -7.46
CA ILE A 374 -27.79 33.04 -8.02
C ILE A 374 -28.05 33.02 -9.54
N ILE A 375 -27.01 32.68 -10.32
CA ILE A 375 -27.08 32.58 -11.78
C ILE A 375 -26.84 31.13 -12.18
N LEU A 376 -27.85 30.47 -12.74
CA LEU A 376 -27.77 29.13 -13.32
C LEU A 376 -27.44 29.26 -14.80
N ASP A 377 -26.16 29.19 -15.14
CA ASP A 377 -25.68 29.52 -16.47
C ASP A 377 -25.56 28.29 -17.40
N ASP A 378 -25.94 28.49 -18.66
CA ASP A 378 -25.92 27.51 -19.74
C ASP A 378 -26.69 26.24 -19.40
N VAL A 379 -27.96 26.38 -18.97
CA VAL A 379 -28.84 25.22 -18.72
C VAL A 379 -29.24 24.59 -20.06
N ARG A 380 -28.69 23.41 -20.37
CA ARG A 380 -28.90 22.70 -21.64
C ARG A 380 -30.05 21.71 -21.64
N ASP A 381 -30.73 21.52 -20.51
CA ASP A 381 -31.93 20.69 -20.39
C ASP A 381 -32.87 21.27 -19.32
N MET A 382 -34.11 21.60 -19.70
CA MET A 382 -35.12 22.13 -18.77
C MET A 382 -35.53 21.13 -17.68
N ALA A 383 -35.33 19.82 -17.90
CA ALA A 383 -35.55 18.81 -16.87
C ALA A 383 -34.69 19.05 -15.62
N PHE A 384 -33.52 19.68 -15.75
CA PHE A 384 -32.70 20.07 -14.59
C PHE A 384 -33.44 21.02 -13.63
N LEU A 385 -34.27 21.93 -14.14
CA LEU A 385 -35.06 22.82 -13.29
C LEU A 385 -36.24 22.06 -12.66
N ALA A 386 -36.98 21.29 -13.45
CA ALA A 386 -38.12 20.50 -12.98
C ALA A 386 -37.74 19.51 -11.86
N ASP A 387 -36.66 18.74 -12.05
CA ASP A 387 -36.10 17.78 -11.08
C ASP A 387 -35.62 18.43 -9.76
N HIS A 388 -35.52 19.76 -9.71
CA HIS A 388 -35.00 20.53 -8.58
C HIS A 388 -35.90 21.68 -8.12
N GLN A 389 -37.19 21.67 -8.49
CA GLN A 389 -38.16 22.70 -8.11
C GLN A 389 -38.20 22.99 -6.59
N ASP A 390 -38.04 21.94 -5.77
CA ASP A 390 -37.97 22.02 -4.30
C ASP A 390 -36.78 22.83 -3.78
N LYS A 391 -35.70 22.89 -4.57
CA LYS A 391 -34.46 23.63 -4.25
C LYS A 391 -34.49 25.05 -4.82
N LEU A 392 -35.19 25.24 -5.93
CA LEU A 392 -35.25 26.49 -6.67
C LEU A 392 -36.26 27.48 -6.07
N GLN A 393 -37.42 27.03 -5.61
CA GLN A 393 -38.38 27.93 -4.93
C GLN A 393 -37.97 28.30 -3.50
N GLY A 394 -37.09 27.50 -2.90
CA GLY A 394 -36.75 27.61 -1.47
C GLY A 394 -37.95 27.31 -0.56
N LYS A 395 -37.75 27.55 0.73
CA LYS A 395 -38.80 27.52 1.76
C LYS A 395 -38.46 28.48 2.88
N TYR A 396 -39.46 29.17 3.45
CA TYR A 396 -39.26 30.10 4.57
C TYR A 396 -38.95 29.39 5.89
N ASP A 397 -39.45 28.17 6.07
CA ASP A 397 -39.34 27.39 7.32
C ASP A 397 -38.04 26.58 7.44
N SER A 398 -37.33 26.32 6.34
CA SER A 398 -36.37 25.23 6.28
C SER A 398 -35.21 25.40 5.29
N ARG A 399 -34.10 24.73 5.58
CA ARG A 399 -32.88 24.76 4.75
C ARG A 399 -32.89 23.65 3.70
N VAL A 400 -32.97 24.03 2.44
CA VAL A 400 -32.88 23.16 1.25
C VAL A 400 -31.61 22.29 1.30
N GLU A 401 -31.75 20.99 1.04
CA GLU A 401 -30.63 20.04 0.98
C GLU A 401 -30.14 19.81 -0.46
N PHE A 402 -28.89 20.16 -0.73
CA PHE A 402 -28.33 20.10 -2.09
C PHE A 402 -27.67 18.76 -2.40
N ALA A 403 -26.81 18.26 -1.50
CA ALA A 403 -26.32 16.88 -1.56
C ALA A 403 -25.88 16.35 -0.18
N THR A 404 -25.99 15.03 -0.02
CA THR A 404 -25.65 14.30 1.21
C THR A 404 -24.77 13.10 0.92
N THR A 405 -23.76 12.87 1.77
CA THR A 405 -22.85 11.73 1.62
C THR A 405 -23.61 10.39 1.75
N PRO A 406 -23.29 9.36 0.96
CA PRO A 406 -23.91 8.03 1.08
C PRO A 406 -23.75 7.42 2.48
N GLY A 407 -24.78 7.58 3.32
CA GLY A 407 -24.75 7.27 4.75
C GLY A 407 -25.24 8.38 5.69
N GLY A 408 -25.65 9.55 5.18
CA GLY A 408 -26.30 10.62 5.96
C GLY A 408 -25.38 11.44 6.87
N THR A 409 -24.08 11.13 6.94
CA THR A 409 -23.15 11.71 7.92
C THR A 409 -22.68 13.13 7.63
N CYS A 410 -22.76 13.59 6.37
CA CYS A 410 -22.51 14.98 5.99
C CYS A 410 -23.53 15.38 4.93
N ALA A 411 -24.49 16.22 5.30
CA ALA A 411 -25.39 16.93 4.37
C ALA A 411 -24.86 18.34 4.15
N PHE A 412 -25.05 18.92 2.96
CA PHE A 412 -24.90 20.37 2.77
C PHE A 412 -26.24 21.01 2.43
N ARG A 413 -26.63 22.00 3.23
CA ARG A 413 -27.92 22.68 3.18
C ARG A 413 -27.72 24.20 3.11
N LYS A 414 -28.59 24.91 2.40
CA LYS A 414 -28.58 26.38 2.26
C LYS A 414 -29.99 26.94 2.48
N TYR A 415 -30.10 28.22 2.84
CA TYR A 415 -31.38 28.90 3.07
C TYR A 415 -31.63 29.92 1.96
N LEU A 416 -32.56 29.59 1.06
CA LEU A 416 -32.77 30.30 -0.22
C LEU A 416 -34.10 31.06 -0.32
N PHE A 417 -34.86 31.17 0.78
CA PHE A 417 -36.06 32.00 0.79
C PHE A 417 -35.73 33.45 0.43
N ALA A 418 -36.53 34.07 -0.45
CA ALA A 418 -36.32 35.41 -0.99
C ALA A 418 -34.92 35.66 -1.60
N ILE A 419 -34.28 34.64 -2.18
CA ILE A 419 -33.05 34.81 -2.99
C ILE A 419 -33.42 34.82 -4.47
N PRO A 420 -33.10 35.87 -5.25
CA PRO A 420 -33.34 35.88 -6.69
C PRO A 420 -32.48 34.84 -7.40
N ILE A 421 -33.11 34.02 -8.25
CA ILE A 421 -32.44 33.02 -9.09
C ILE A 421 -32.77 33.29 -10.56
N ALA A 422 -31.73 33.58 -11.34
CA ALA A 422 -31.80 33.77 -12.78
C ALA A 422 -31.16 32.59 -13.53
N VAL A 423 -31.67 32.28 -14.72
CA VAL A 423 -31.31 31.09 -15.51
C VAL A 423 -31.06 31.49 -16.96
N THR A 424 -29.93 31.10 -17.55
CA THR A 424 -29.68 31.32 -18.99
C THR A 424 -29.90 30.03 -19.78
N VAL A 425 -30.69 30.12 -20.85
CA VAL A 425 -30.99 29.00 -21.77
C VAL A 425 -30.73 29.39 -23.22
N ASN A 426 -30.36 28.41 -24.04
CA ASN A 426 -30.15 28.58 -25.48
C ASN A 426 -31.39 28.11 -26.25
N TYR A 427 -31.59 28.54 -27.49
CA TYR A 427 -32.63 27.94 -28.36
C TYR A 427 -32.41 26.44 -28.64
N SER A 428 -31.20 25.94 -28.41
CA SER A 428 -30.83 24.51 -28.49
C SER A 428 -30.93 23.75 -27.16
N THR A 429 -31.48 24.36 -26.10
CA THR A 429 -31.72 23.69 -24.81
C THR A 429 -32.78 22.60 -24.97
N ALA A 430 -32.51 21.41 -24.43
CA ALA A 430 -33.46 20.29 -24.45
C ALA A 430 -34.67 20.56 -23.55
N ASN A 431 -35.82 19.97 -23.90
CA ASN A 431 -37.08 20.09 -23.17
C ASN A 431 -37.60 21.54 -23.02
N LEU A 432 -37.25 22.47 -23.92
CA LEU A 432 -37.75 23.86 -23.93
C LEU A 432 -39.29 23.97 -23.86
N HIS A 433 -40.03 22.99 -24.41
CA HIS A 433 -41.49 22.92 -24.33
C HIS A 433 -42.03 22.81 -22.88
N TYR A 434 -41.19 22.49 -21.88
CA TYR A 434 -41.56 22.60 -20.47
C TYR A 434 -41.84 24.06 -20.04
N LEU A 435 -41.42 25.05 -20.83
CA LEU A 435 -41.84 26.43 -20.64
C LEU A 435 -43.33 26.64 -20.96
N ASP A 436 -43.98 25.71 -21.64
CA ASP A 436 -45.35 25.87 -22.13
C ASP A 436 -46.27 24.76 -21.58
N SER A 437 -45.77 23.52 -21.42
CA SER A 437 -46.58 22.33 -21.14
C SER A 437 -46.37 21.67 -19.77
N HIS A 438 -45.47 22.17 -18.92
CA HIS A 438 -45.13 21.52 -17.64
C HIS A 438 -45.72 22.31 -16.47
N ASP A 439 -46.76 21.79 -15.82
CA ASP A 439 -47.38 22.24 -14.55
C ASP A 439 -46.61 23.37 -13.81
N TRP A 440 -45.53 23.03 -13.11
CA TRP A 440 -44.72 24.02 -12.39
C TRP A 440 -44.02 25.08 -13.27
N LEU A 441 -43.29 24.69 -14.32
CA LEU A 441 -42.47 25.59 -15.15
C LEU A 441 -43.26 26.44 -16.14
N GLY A 442 -44.44 26.00 -16.57
CA GLY A 442 -45.32 26.73 -17.50
C GLY A 442 -46.09 27.85 -16.81
N HIS A 443 -46.45 27.66 -15.54
CA HIS A 443 -47.25 28.61 -14.77
C HIS A 443 -46.46 29.90 -14.48
N GLU A 444 -46.95 31.05 -14.96
CA GLU A 444 -46.25 32.34 -14.93
C GLU A 444 -45.89 32.81 -13.52
N GLY A 445 -46.73 32.52 -12.51
CA GLY A 445 -46.42 32.78 -11.10
C GLY A 445 -45.15 32.08 -10.56
N ASN A 446 -44.60 31.09 -11.27
CA ASN A 446 -43.34 30.43 -10.94
C ASN A 446 -42.13 30.89 -11.79
N ARG A 447 -42.33 31.65 -12.88
CA ARG A 447 -41.24 32.14 -13.73
C ARG A 447 -41.59 33.38 -14.56
N VAL A 448 -40.65 34.32 -14.64
CA VAL A 448 -40.65 35.41 -15.61
C VAL A 448 -39.76 35.01 -16.79
N LEU A 449 -40.34 34.94 -17.99
CA LEU A 449 -39.60 34.61 -19.22
C LEU A 449 -39.18 35.90 -19.92
N VAL A 450 -37.87 36.07 -20.12
CA VAL A 450 -37.30 37.13 -20.97
C VAL A 450 -36.68 36.47 -22.20
N ASN A 451 -37.29 36.72 -23.37
CA ASN A 451 -36.65 36.48 -24.65
C ASN A 451 -35.64 37.61 -24.87
N PHE A 452 -34.35 37.30 -24.71
CA PHE A 452 -33.28 38.26 -24.91
C PHE A 452 -33.08 38.49 -26.42
N PRO A 453 -33.17 39.73 -26.91
CA PRO A 453 -33.25 40.00 -28.33
C PRO A 453 -32.00 39.52 -29.07
N GLU A 454 -32.20 39.00 -30.29
CA GLU A 454 -31.13 38.92 -31.26
C GLU A 454 -30.84 40.34 -31.73
N VAL A 455 -29.88 41.00 -31.09
CA VAL A 455 -29.40 42.30 -31.56
C VAL A 455 -28.75 42.07 -32.92
N SER A 456 -29.44 42.49 -33.98
CA SER A 456 -28.91 42.65 -35.33
C SER A 456 -27.84 43.73 -35.32
N CYS A 457 -26.64 43.35 -34.86
CA CYS A 457 -25.47 44.20 -34.92
C CYS A 457 -25.02 44.36 -36.39
N GLU A 458 -25.69 45.22 -37.15
CA GLU A 458 -25.29 45.51 -38.54
C GLU A 458 -23.89 46.15 -38.59
N GLY A 459 -23.52 46.90 -37.54
CA GLY A 459 -22.14 47.35 -37.28
C GLY A 459 -21.13 46.22 -36.96
N ALA A 460 -21.55 44.97 -36.75
CA ALA A 460 -20.64 43.85 -36.56
C ALA A 460 -20.18 43.19 -37.87
N VAL A 461 -20.80 43.49 -39.02
CA VAL A 461 -20.39 42.89 -40.32
C VAL A 461 -18.98 43.35 -40.72
N GLN A 462 -18.66 44.62 -40.53
CA GLN A 462 -17.30 45.14 -40.77
C GLN A 462 -16.28 44.56 -39.76
N LEU A 463 -16.66 44.41 -38.49
CA LEU A 463 -15.75 43.81 -37.50
C LEU A 463 -15.56 42.31 -37.72
N ALA A 464 -16.58 41.60 -38.21
CA ALA A 464 -16.49 40.20 -38.60
C ALA A 464 -15.51 40.00 -39.77
N ALA A 465 -15.51 40.89 -40.77
CA ALA A 465 -14.54 40.85 -41.87
C ALA A 465 -13.10 41.03 -41.38
N VAL A 466 -12.85 41.99 -40.47
CA VAL A 466 -11.52 42.25 -39.91
C VAL A 466 -11.06 41.13 -38.96
N VAL A 467 -11.94 40.62 -38.09
CA VAL A 467 -11.60 39.55 -37.13
C VAL A 467 -11.50 38.17 -37.79
N ALA A 468 -12.26 37.89 -38.85
CA ALA A 468 -12.08 36.67 -39.64
C ALA A 468 -10.71 36.62 -40.35
N SER A 469 -10.12 37.78 -40.65
CA SER A 469 -8.74 37.88 -41.13
C SER A 469 -7.69 37.56 -40.05
N ILE A 470 -8.04 37.72 -38.77
CA ILE A 470 -7.12 37.59 -37.62
C ILE A 470 -7.70 36.66 -36.52
N MET A 471 -7.89 35.38 -36.86
CA MET A 471 -7.39 34.19 -36.11
C MET A 471 -8.11 32.91 -36.55
N PRO A 472 -7.43 31.88 -37.09
CA PRO A 472 -8.06 30.60 -37.41
C PRO A 472 -8.49 29.87 -36.13
N LEU A 473 -9.73 29.37 -36.11
CA LEU A 473 -10.36 28.74 -34.94
C LEU A 473 -9.74 27.36 -34.63
N VAL A 474 -8.65 27.31 -33.86
CA VAL A 474 -7.94 26.07 -33.54
C VAL A 474 -8.75 25.18 -32.59
N SER A 475 -9.46 24.19 -33.14
CA SER A 475 -10.12 23.15 -32.34
C SER A 475 -9.11 22.21 -31.66
N GLU A 476 -9.13 22.14 -30.33
CA GLU A 476 -8.21 21.28 -29.56
C GLU A 476 -8.62 19.79 -29.58
N VAL A 477 -8.36 19.10 -30.69
CA VAL A 477 -8.52 17.63 -30.77
C VAL A 477 -7.39 16.92 -30.01
N ARG A 478 -7.53 16.86 -28.67
CA ARG A 478 -6.57 16.21 -27.75
C ARG A 478 -6.47 14.70 -28.01
N HIS A 479 -5.42 14.28 -28.73
CA HIS A 479 -5.18 12.86 -29.00
C HIS A 479 -4.83 12.07 -27.71
N PRO A 480 -5.67 11.11 -27.24
CA PRO A 480 -5.62 10.54 -25.88
C PRO A 480 -4.44 9.58 -25.58
N GLN A 481 -3.41 9.61 -26.42
CA GLN A 481 -2.20 8.78 -26.35
C GLN A 481 -0.91 9.63 -26.35
N SER A 482 -0.98 10.94 -26.11
CA SER A 482 0.23 11.74 -25.86
C SER A 482 0.94 11.19 -24.62
N LEU A 483 2.27 11.01 -24.67
CA LEU A 483 3.04 10.34 -23.61
C LEU A 483 3.79 11.32 -22.69
N ASP A 484 3.48 12.60 -22.84
CA ASP A 484 4.16 13.74 -22.22
C ASP A 484 3.12 14.82 -21.88
N PHE A 485 3.36 15.55 -20.78
CA PHE A 485 2.44 16.59 -20.31
C PHE A 485 2.59 17.91 -21.07
N ALA A 486 3.71 18.13 -21.76
CA ALA A 486 3.96 19.33 -22.57
C ALA A 486 3.58 19.16 -24.06
N ASN A 487 3.26 17.94 -24.51
CA ASN A 487 2.91 17.67 -25.92
C ASN A 487 1.42 17.89 -26.18
N GLU A 488 1.01 19.16 -26.22
CA GLU A 488 -0.24 19.62 -26.82
C GLU A 488 -0.20 19.43 -28.33
N ARG A 489 -0.84 18.37 -28.82
CA ARG A 489 -0.92 18.08 -30.26
C ARG A 489 -2.02 18.88 -30.95
N LYS A 490 -1.82 20.19 -31.07
CA LYS A 490 -2.55 21.03 -32.04
C LYS A 490 -2.33 20.44 -33.43
N THR A 491 -3.36 19.80 -33.97
CA THR A 491 -3.32 19.11 -35.26
C THR A 491 -4.10 19.96 -36.26
N LEU A 492 -3.46 21.02 -36.76
CA LEU A 492 -4.02 21.84 -37.83
C LEU A 492 -4.25 20.96 -39.07
N LEU A 493 -5.48 20.95 -39.57
CA LEU A 493 -5.78 20.42 -40.88
C LEU A 493 -5.41 21.51 -41.90
N LEU A 494 -4.43 21.23 -42.75
CA LEU A 494 -4.01 22.13 -43.85
C LEU A 494 -5.06 22.26 -44.98
N ARG A 495 -6.33 21.96 -44.69
CA ARG A 495 -7.49 22.26 -45.53
C ARG A 495 -8.04 23.65 -45.24
N ASP A 496 -7.82 24.15 -44.02
CA ASP A 496 -8.50 25.34 -43.51
C ASP A 496 -7.62 26.60 -43.67
N VAL A 497 -6.70 26.57 -44.64
CA VAL A 497 -5.57 27.53 -44.78
C VAL A 497 -5.44 28.01 -46.24
N HIS A 498 -6.56 28.47 -46.81
CA HIS A 498 -6.58 29.10 -48.13
C HIS A 498 -6.03 30.54 -48.06
N GLY A 499 -5.39 31.01 -49.14
CA GLY A 499 -4.93 32.40 -49.30
C GLY A 499 -3.62 32.81 -48.61
N LEU A 500 -3.07 32.02 -47.68
CA LEU A 500 -1.83 32.40 -46.96
C LEU A 500 -0.55 31.96 -47.66
N SER A 501 0.45 32.86 -47.69
CA SER A 501 1.78 32.59 -48.26
C SER A 501 2.59 31.62 -47.39
N TRP A 502 3.57 30.92 -48.00
CA TRP A 502 4.38 29.91 -47.29
C TRP A 502 5.08 30.48 -46.04
N ALA A 503 5.66 31.68 -46.15
CA ALA A 503 6.33 32.35 -45.03
C ALA A 503 5.38 32.67 -43.86
N ALA A 504 4.10 33.00 -44.14
CA ALA A 504 3.08 33.22 -43.10
C ALA A 504 2.74 31.90 -42.38
N ILE A 505 2.55 30.81 -43.14
CA ILE A 505 2.30 29.47 -42.59
C ILE A 505 3.47 29.00 -41.71
N GLN A 506 4.72 29.27 -42.12
CA GLN A 506 5.91 28.96 -41.32
C GLN A 506 6.03 29.82 -40.05
N LYS A 507 5.63 31.10 -40.07
CA LYS A 507 5.59 31.93 -38.86
C LYS A 507 4.61 31.34 -37.83
N GLN A 508 3.43 30.90 -38.26
CA GLN A 508 2.37 30.35 -37.42
C GLN A 508 2.65 28.92 -36.93
N VAL A 509 3.20 28.04 -37.77
CA VAL A 509 3.46 26.63 -37.42
C VAL A 509 4.93 26.43 -37.07
N VAL A 510 5.24 26.43 -35.76
CA VAL A 510 6.61 26.27 -35.21
C VAL A 510 7.37 25.10 -35.83
N ASN A 511 6.70 23.97 -36.10
CA ASN A 511 7.30 22.76 -36.67
C ASN A 511 7.59 22.83 -38.19
N LEU A 512 7.31 23.94 -38.87
CA LEU A 512 7.58 24.16 -40.30
C LEU A 512 8.58 25.29 -40.59
N ARG A 513 9.11 25.97 -39.55
CA ARG A 513 10.12 27.03 -39.73
C ARG A 513 11.40 26.46 -40.36
N GLY A 514 11.82 27.04 -41.49
CA GLY A 514 12.98 26.61 -42.28
C GLY A 514 12.69 25.52 -43.32
N GLU A 515 11.51 24.89 -43.30
CA GLU A 515 11.14 23.85 -44.27
C GLU A 515 10.57 24.40 -45.59
N THR A 516 10.62 23.60 -46.66
CA THR A 516 10.17 24.01 -48.00
C THR A 516 8.83 23.36 -48.40
N VAL A 517 8.11 23.97 -49.35
CA VAL A 517 6.86 23.44 -49.93
C VAL A 517 7.03 22.00 -50.47
N ARG A 518 8.22 21.67 -50.99
CA ARG A 518 8.62 20.32 -51.44
C ARG A 518 8.62 19.26 -50.33
N LEU A 519 8.55 19.65 -49.05
CA LEU A 519 8.31 18.73 -47.93
C LEU A 519 6.83 18.35 -47.84
N LEU A 520 5.92 19.32 -47.90
CA LEU A 520 4.47 19.05 -47.84
C LEU A 520 3.97 18.26 -49.05
N GLN A 521 4.48 18.53 -50.26
CA GLN A 521 4.13 17.74 -51.45
C GLN A 521 4.48 16.25 -51.27
N ARG A 522 5.68 15.94 -50.76
CA ARG A 522 6.07 14.55 -50.39
C ARG A 522 5.20 13.98 -49.28
N LEU A 523 4.92 14.76 -48.24
CA LEU A 523 4.04 14.31 -47.14
C LEU A 523 2.60 14.04 -47.59
N HIS A 524 2.09 14.79 -48.58
CA HIS A 524 0.77 14.57 -49.17
C HIS A 524 0.75 13.31 -50.05
N GLN A 525 1.76 13.09 -50.89
CA GLN A 525 1.93 11.86 -51.68
C GLN A 525 2.00 10.59 -50.81
N ASP A 526 2.49 10.73 -49.57
CA ASP A 526 2.55 9.67 -48.55
C ASP A 526 1.19 9.38 -47.84
N VAL A 527 0.16 10.22 -48.01
CA VAL A 527 -1.16 10.02 -47.38
C VAL A 527 -2.01 9.07 -48.23
N ASN A 528 -2.46 7.96 -47.63
CA ASN A 528 -3.48 7.12 -48.28
C ASN A 528 -4.83 7.85 -48.22
N ARG A 529 -5.42 8.10 -49.39
CA ARG A 529 -6.61 8.94 -49.57
C ARG A 529 -7.82 8.35 -48.85
N ASP A 530 -8.11 7.06 -49.04
CA ASP A 530 -9.27 6.34 -48.48
C ASP A 530 -9.32 6.35 -46.95
N LEU A 531 -8.15 6.32 -46.29
CA LEU A 531 -8.03 6.31 -44.83
C LEU A 531 -7.71 7.69 -44.21
N GLY A 532 -7.61 8.74 -45.04
CA GLY A 532 -7.33 10.11 -44.62
C GLY A 532 -6.00 10.32 -43.88
N ARG A 533 -5.04 9.38 -43.98
CA ARG A 533 -3.78 9.43 -43.22
C ARG A 533 -2.64 8.61 -43.83
N ARG A 534 -1.40 8.99 -43.52
CA ARG A 534 -0.17 8.27 -43.90
C ARG A 534 -0.10 6.88 -43.26
N VAL A 535 -0.12 5.84 -44.09
CA VAL A 535 -0.09 4.43 -43.64
C VAL A 535 1.36 3.98 -43.41
N TYR A 536 1.87 4.30 -42.22
CA TYR A 536 3.20 3.86 -41.80
C TYR A 536 3.32 2.33 -41.81
N LYS A 537 4.27 1.79 -42.59
CA LYS A 537 4.62 0.37 -42.60
C LYS A 537 5.41 -0.01 -41.33
N TYR A 538 4.70 -0.13 -40.21
CA TYR A 538 5.20 -0.28 -38.83
C TYR A 538 6.13 -1.49 -38.56
N SER A 539 6.40 -2.37 -39.53
CA SER A 539 7.31 -3.51 -39.35
C SER A 539 8.78 -3.12 -39.26
N ASN A 540 9.19 -2.01 -39.91
CA ASN A 540 10.60 -1.71 -40.16
C ASN A 540 11.12 -0.46 -39.41
N CYS A 541 10.25 0.39 -38.82
CA CYS A 541 10.72 1.56 -38.08
C CYS A 541 11.42 1.15 -36.77
N GLY A 542 12.70 1.50 -36.62
CA GLY A 542 13.57 1.07 -35.51
C GLY A 542 13.27 1.67 -34.12
N ARG A 543 12.02 2.11 -33.86
CA ARG A 543 11.63 2.73 -32.58
C ARG A 543 11.77 1.74 -31.42
N LYS A 544 12.70 2.05 -30.50
CA LYS A 544 12.72 1.46 -29.15
C LYS A 544 11.34 1.68 -28.51
N ALA A 545 10.80 0.67 -27.83
CA ALA A 545 9.46 0.74 -27.23
C ALA A 545 9.32 2.01 -26.37
N THR A 546 8.30 2.82 -26.67
CA THR A 546 8.06 4.13 -26.08
C THR A 546 8.02 4.04 -24.56
N LYS A 547 8.98 4.68 -23.90
CA LYS A 547 8.97 4.89 -22.45
C LYS A 547 8.02 6.06 -22.16
N ALA A 548 7.16 5.93 -21.15
CA ALA A 548 6.49 7.10 -20.58
C ALA A 548 7.54 8.09 -20.05
N THR A 549 7.28 9.40 -20.16
CA THR A 549 8.22 10.43 -19.67
C THR A 549 8.47 10.35 -18.18
N ALA A 550 9.57 10.96 -17.72
CA ALA A 550 9.87 11.05 -16.29
C ALA A 550 8.73 11.74 -15.51
N ALA A 551 8.06 12.74 -16.11
CA ALA A 551 6.91 13.42 -15.54
C ALA A 551 5.70 12.48 -15.34
N VAL A 552 5.31 11.71 -16.36
CA VAL A 552 4.22 10.71 -16.26
C VAL A 552 4.57 9.62 -15.23
N GLN A 553 5.83 9.19 -15.15
CA GLN A 553 6.28 8.23 -14.14
C GLN A 553 6.22 8.81 -12.71
N LYS A 554 6.71 10.05 -12.51
CA LYS A 554 6.64 10.80 -11.24
C LYS A 554 5.18 10.98 -10.79
N TYR A 555 4.29 11.34 -11.70
CA TYR A 555 2.85 11.48 -11.43
C TYR A 555 2.19 10.15 -11.02
N LEU A 556 2.44 9.05 -11.75
CA LEU A 556 1.88 7.74 -11.43
C LEU A 556 2.33 7.23 -10.04
N VAL A 557 3.59 7.47 -9.67
CA VAL A 557 4.09 7.14 -8.34
C VAL A 557 3.51 8.09 -7.27
N GLY A 558 3.39 9.39 -7.57
CA GLY A 558 2.77 10.38 -6.69
C GLY A 558 1.30 10.07 -6.37
N ARG A 559 0.46 9.86 -7.38
CA ARG A 559 -0.94 9.43 -7.18
C ARG A 559 -1.01 8.07 -6.47
N LEU A 560 -0.13 7.12 -6.77
CA LEU A 560 -0.06 5.87 -6.01
C LEU A 560 0.20 6.14 -4.51
N LEU A 561 1.15 7.00 -4.16
CA LEU A 561 1.48 7.33 -2.77
C LEU A 561 0.30 7.95 -2.00
N VAL A 562 -0.52 8.77 -2.68
CA VAL A 562 -1.75 9.37 -2.12
C VAL A 562 -2.88 8.34 -2.02
N LEU A 563 -3.26 7.74 -3.16
CA LEU A 563 -4.41 6.85 -3.27
C LEU A 563 -4.28 5.62 -2.38
N ARG A 564 -3.08 5.02 -2.26
CA ARG A 564 -2.86 3.82 -1.45
C ARG A 564 -3.06 4.02 0.07
N ARG A 565 -3.09 5.27 0.55
CA ARG A 565 -3.48 5.63 1.93
C ARG A 565 -4.99 5.68 2.10
N ARG A 566 -5.73 6.13 1.08
CA ARG A 566 -7.19 6.30 1.09
C ARG A 566 -7.94 5.02 0.69
N THR A 567 -7.55 4.36 -0.40
CA THR A 567 -8.29 3.25 -1.03
C THR A 567 -7.37 2.15 -1.58
N THR A 568 -7.95 1.09 -2.15
CA THR A 568 -7.20 0.05 -2.88
C THR A 568 -6.78 0.57 -4.26
N CYS A 569 -5.57 1.16 -4.33
CA CYS A 569 -5.00 1.68 -5.57
C CYS A 569 -4.58 0.54 -6.52
N THR A 570 -5.38 0.30 -7.56
CA THR A 570 -5.09 -0.67 -8.64
C THR A 570 -4.41 0.01 -9.84
N ALA A 571 -3.96 -0.78 -10.83
CA ALA A 571 -3.47 -0.22 -12.11
C ALA A 571 -4.60 0.45 -12.93
N ALA A 572 -5.81 -0.12 -12.90
CA ALA A 572 -7.01 0.47 -13.51
C ALA A 572 -7.43 1.78 -12.83
N THR A 573 -7.24 1.88 -11.51
CA THR A 573 -7.44 3.13 -10.76
C THR A 573 -6.45 4.20 -11.23
N LEU A 574 -5.15 3.87 -11.27
CA LEU A 574 -4.12 4.80 -11.75
C LEU A 574 -4.27 5.20 -13.22
N ARG A 575 -4.85 4.33 -14.07
CA ARG A 575 -5.18 4.65 -15.46
C ARG A 575 -6.27 5.72 -15.53
N ARG A 576 -7.40 5.52 -14.85
CA ARG A 576 -8.48 6.53 -14.77
C ARG A 576 -7.99 7.85 -14.19
N GLU A 577 -7.16 7.79 -13.15
CA GLU A 577 -6.53 8.95 -12.51
C GLU A 577 -5.52 9.70 -13.40
N LEU A 578 -4.91 9.03 -14.38
CA LEU A 578 -4.01 9.65 -15.36
C LEU A 578 -4.81 10.27 -16.52
N VAL A 579 -5.83 9.57 -17.02
CA VAL A 579 -6.75 10.08 -18.04
C VAL A 579 -7.50 11.32 -17.55
N ALA A 580 -8.14 11.26 -16.37
CA ALA A 580 -8.99 12.33 -15.87
C ALA A 580 -8.22 13.63 -15.54
N ASN A 581 -7.02 13.53 -14.94
CA ASN A 581 -6.27 14.71 -14.48
C ASN A 581 -5.22 15.22 -15.50
N LYS A 582 -4.90 14.44 -16.53
CA LYS A 582 -3.80 14.74 -17.49
C LYS A 582 -4.06 14.32 -18.94
N GLY A 583 -5.23 13.77 -19.29
CA GLY A 583 -5.60 13.40 -20.67
C GLY A 583 -4.83 12.21 -21.28
N VAL A 584 -3.93 11.56 -20.52
CA VAL A 584 -3.06 10.49 -21.02
C VAL A 584 -3.65 9.11 -20.67
N ASP A 585 -4.08 8.33 -21.67
CA ASP A 585 -4.35 6.90 -21.45
C ASP A 585 -3.05 6.08 -21.52
N LEU A 586 -2.79 5.32 -20.46
CA LEU A 586 -1.71 4.34 -20.42
C LEU A 586 -2.25 2.95 -20.10
N ASP A 587 -1.97 2.05 -21.04
CA ASP A 587 -2.10 0.61 -20.91
C ASP A 587 -1.71 0.11 -19.51
N GLU A 588 -2.63 -0.58 -18.81
CA GLU A 588 -2.35 -1.09 -17.46
C GLU A 588 -1.10 -1.97 -17.41
N SER A 589 -0.74 -2.62 -18.52
CA SER A 589 0.50 -3.40 -18.62
C SER A 589 1.75 -2.53 -18.46
N THR A 590 1.71 -1.31 -19.00
CA THR A 590 2.75 -0.27 -18.92
C THR A 590 2.79 0.38 -17.54
N ILE A 591 1.64 0.76 -16.96
CA ILE A 591 1.59 1.27 -15.57
C ILE A 591 2.18 0.23 -14.60
N ARG A 592 1.79 -1.04 -14.73
CA ARG A 592 2.34 -2.14 -13.92
C ARG A 592 3.83 -2.36 -14.17
N LYS A 593 4.38 -1.99 -15.33
CA LYS A 593 5.82 -2.02 -15.56
C LYS A 593 6.52 -0.88 -14.82
N ILE A 594 6.10 0.38 -15.05
CA ILE A 594 6.63 1.58 -14.39
C ILE A 594 6.71 1.40 -12.86
N LEU A 595 5.65 0.90 -12.23
CA LEU A 595 5.62 0.67 -10.78
C LEU A 595 6.65 -0.38 -10.32
N ARG A 596 6.86 -1.46 -11.09
CA ARG A 596 7.87 -2.49 -10.77
C ARG A 596 9.29 -1.99 -11.00
N ASP A 597 9.49 -1.16 -12.01
CA ASP A 597 10.77 -0.51 -12.30
C ASP A 597 11.13 0.47 -11.16
N HIS A 598 10.13 1.09 -10.51
CA HIS A 598 10.25 1.84 -9.23
C HIS A 598 10.22 0.94 -7.97
N GLY A 599 10.43 -0.37 -8.09
CA GLY A 599 10.51 -1.31 -6.96
C GLY A 599 9.19 -1.71 -6.29
N TYR A 600 8.05 -1.08 -6.64
CA TYR A 600 6.73 -1.43 -6.11
C TYR A 600 6.26 -2.80 -6.60
N LYS A 601 5.66 -3.57 -5.71
CA LYS A 601 5.19 -4.92 -5.99
C LYS A 601 3.73 -5.05 -5.56
N TRP A 602 2.96 -5.84 -6.31
CA TRP A 602 1.59 -6.20 -5.94
C TRP A 602 1.64 -7.19 -4.78
N LEU A 603 1.54 -6.69 -3.55
CA LEU A 603 1.78 -7.42 -2.31
C LEU A 603 0.56 -7.36 -1.39
N PRO A 604 0.35 -8.34 -0.48
CA PRO A 604 -0.79 -8.32 0.41
C PRO A 604 -0.91 -7.02 1.23
N ARG A 605 -2.12 -6.46 1.32
CA ARG A 605 -2.46 -5.29 2.16
C ARG A 605 -2.25 -5.67 3.63
N ALA A 606 -1.68 -4.76 4.43
CA ALA A 606 -1.53 -4.99 5.85
C ALA A 606 -2.87 -4.73 6.56
N GLN A 607 -3.33 -5.69 7.38
CA GLN A 607 -4.50 -5.54 8.26
C GLN A 607 -4.06 -5.52 9.75
N LYS A 608 -2.91 -4.91 10.07
CA LYS A 608 -2.44 -4.72 11.46
C LYS A 608 -3.28 -3.62 12.13
N ARG A 609 -4.26 -3.98 12.96
CA ARG A 609 -4.98 -3.00 13.81
C ARG A 609 -3.99 -2.32 14.78
N LYS A 610 -4.20 -1.04 15.11
CA LYS A 610 -3.45 -0.37 16.18
C LYS A 610 -3.87 -0.96 17.54
N TYR A 611 -2.90 -1.20 18.42
CA TYR A 611 -3.12 -1.77 19.76
C TYR A 611 -2.45 -0.90 20.83
N SER A 612 -3.19 -0.56 21.89
CA SER A 612 -2.65 0.07 23.10
C SER A 612 -1.68 -0.85 23.84
N ALA A 613 -0.84 -0.29 24.73
CA ALA A 613 0.12 -1.05 25.53
C ALA A 613 -0.57 -2.14 26.38
N ALA A 614 -1.72 -1.84 26.99
CA ALA A 614 -2.54 -2.81 27.72
C ALA A 614 -2.96 -4.00 26.84
N ARG A 615 -3.55 -3.75 25.65
CA ARG A 615 -3.95 -4.82 24.71
C ARG A 615 -2.74 -5.63 24.21
N LYS A 616 -1.55 -5.03 24.07
CA LYS A 616 -0.30 -5.76 23.79
C LYS A 616 0.09 -6.69 24.95
N LYS A 617 0.00 -6.23 26.21
CA LYS A 617 0.29 -7.01 27.44
C LYS A 617 -0.66 -8.22 27.59
N GLU A 618 -1.96 -8.04 27.36
CA GLU A 618 -2.96 -9.12 27.37
C GLU A 618 -2.70 -10.18 26.29
N ARG A 619 -2.48 -9.73 25.05
CA ARG A 619 -2.15 -10.62 23.91
C ARG A 619 -0.89 -11.45 24.18
N LEU A 620 0.12 -10.85 24.82
CA LEU A 620 1.33 -11.55 25.22
C LEU A 620 1.09 -12.55 26.37
N LYS A 621 0.28 -12.20 27.39
CA LYS A 621 -0.12 -13.12 28.49
C LYS A 621 -0.81 -14.37 27.93
N PHE A 622 -1.78 -14.20 27.03
CA PHE A 622 -2.45 -15.31 26.35
C PHE A 622 -1.49 -16.14 25.47
N ALA A 623 -0.66 -15.49 24.65
CA ALA A 623 0.30 -16.18 23.80
C ALA A 623 1.31 -17.05 24.60
N LYS A 624 1.83 -16.51 25.72
CA LYS A 624 2.70 -17.27 26.65
C LYS A 624 1.95 -18.47 27.26
N ALA A 625 0.69 -18.30 27.65
CA ALA A 625 -0.14 -19.39 28.19
C ALA A 625 -0.40 -20.52 27.17
N VAL A 626 -0.68 -20.19 25.90
CA VAL A 626 -0.85 -21.21 24.84
C VAL A 626 0.46 -21.92 24.51
N LEU A 627 1.59 -21.22 24.52
CA LEU A 627 2.91 -21.82 24.24
C LEU A 627 3.36 -22.83 25.32
N ARG A 628 3.05 -22.56 26.60
CA ARG A 628 3.32 -23.48 27.73
C ARG A 628 2.63 -24.84 27.58
N LEU A 629 1.46 -24.91 26.93
CA LEU A 629 0.77 -26.18 26.67
C LEU A 629 1.52 -27.01 25.61
N THR A 630 1.77 -28.30 25.88
CA THR A 630 2.30 -29.25 24.87
C THR A 630 1.27 -29.47 23.74
N LYS A 631 1.66 -30.07 22.60
CA LYS A 631 0.68 -30.35 21.52
C LYS A 631 -0.46 -31.26 22.00
N ALA A 632 -0.15 -32.24 22.86
CA ALA A 632 -1.16 -33.13 23.47
C ALA A 632 -2.09 -32.35 24.40
N LYS A 633 -1.55 -31.66 25.43
CA LYS A 633 -2.35 -30.87 26.39
C LYS A 633 -3.14 -29.74 25.71
N LEU A 634 -2.65 -29.18 24.60
CA LEU A 634 -3.41 -28.21 23.79
C LEU A 634 -4.54 -28.86 22.98
N ARG A 635 -4.35 -30.05 22.41
CA ARG A 635 -5.42 -30.79 21.69
C ARG A 635 -6.50 -31.29 22.64
N GLU A 636 -6.12 -31.68 23.85
CA GLU A 636 -7.05 -32.03 24.93
C GLU A 636 -7.87 -30.81 25.38
N LYS A 637 -7.18 -29.68 25.66
CA LYS A 637 -7.82 -28.43 26.12
C LYS A 637 -8.57 -27.65 25.03
N LEU A 638 -8.37 -27.93 23.74
CA LEU A 638 -9.05 -27.23 22.65
C LEU A 638 -9.95 -28.19 21.86
N SER A 639 -11.19 -28.33 22.31
CA SER A 639 -12.20 -29.15 21.64
C SER A 639 -12.62 -28.52 20.30
N MET A 640 -12.77 -27.18 20.27
CA MET A 640 -13.19 -26.41 19.10
C MET A 640 -12.71 -24.96 19.22
N ALA A 641 -12.34 -24.32 18.11
CA ALA A 641 -12.17 -22.87 18.02
C ALA A 641 -13.25 -22.30 17.10
N MET A 642 -14.04 -21.35 17.60
CA MET A 642 -15.33 -20.92 17.08
C MET A 642 -15.42 -19.39 16.98
N ASP A 643 -16.20 -18.89 16.03
CA ASP A 643 -16.49 -17.46 15.85
C ASP A 643 -17.76 -17.29 14.99
N GLY A 644 -18.25 -16.06 14.90
CA GLY A 644 -19.26 -15.66 13.93
C GLY A 644 -18.61 -15.26 12.60
N VAL A 645 -19.40 -15.26 11.52
CA VAL A 645 -18.99 -14.60 10.27
C VAL A 645 -20.17 -14.04 9.49
N ILE A 646 -20.12 -12.73 9.23
CA ILE A 646 -20.99 -12.09 8.24
C ILE A 646 -20.42 -12.39 6.84
N LEU A 647 -21.30 -12.88 5.96
CA LEU A 647 -21.00 -13.16 4.56
C LEU A 647 -22.05 -12.48 3.67
N SER A 648 -21.59 -11.72 2.67
CA SER A 648 -22.40 -11.01 1.70
C SER A 648 -22.84 -11.92 0.54
N LEU A 649 -24.08 -11.73 0.10
CA LEU A 649 -24.53 -12.09 -1.25
C LEU A 649 -23.89 -11.15 -2.29
N PRO A 650 -23.60 -11.65 -3.51
CA PRO A 650 -23.28 -10.78 -4.63
C PRO A 650 -24.46 -9.83 -4.94
N PRO A 651 -24.20 -8.65 -5.51
CA PRO A 651 -25.22 -7.76 -6.06
C PRO A 651 -26.13 -8.42 -7.09
N ARG A 652 -27.30 -7.80 -7.33
CA ARG A 652 -28.18 -8.15 -8.45
C ARG A 652 -27.68 -7.56 -9.77
N ASP A 653 -27.39 -6.25 -9.78
CA ASP A 653 -26.84 -5.55 -10.95
C ASP A 653 -25.54 -6.20 -11.45
N ALA A 654 -25.36 -6.23 -12.78
CA ALA A 654 -24.22 -6.81 -13.45
C ALA A 654 -22.91 -6.04 -13.20
N THR A 655 -22.96 -4.70 -13.15
CA THR A 655 -21.78 -3.84 -12.99
C THR A 655 -21.30 -3.85 -11.55
N GLU A 656 -22.17 -3.65 -10.57
CA GLU A 656 -21.91 -3.88 -9.15
C GLU A 656 -21.40 -5.31 -8.92
N ARG A 657 -21.99 -6.32 -9.55
CA ARG A 657 -21.56 -7.72 -9.36
C ARG A 657 -20.19 -8.00 -9.94
N ALA A 658 -19.84 -7.38 -11.08
CA ALA A 658 -18.48 -7.39 -11.61
C ALA A 658 -17.51 -6.71 -10.63
N ASN A 659 -17.86 -5.52 -10.12
CA ASN A 659 -17.08 -4.78 -9.15
C ASN A 659 -16.91 -5.56 -7.82
N TYR A 660 -17.96 -6.16 -7.28
CA TYR A 660 -17.92 -7.04 -6.10
C TYR A 660 -17.03 -8.27 -6.29
N CYS A 661 -17.03 -8.84 -7.50
CA CYS A 661 -16.10 -9.91 -7.87
C CYS A 661 -14.65 -9.42 -7.99
N ALA A 662 -14.43 -8.19 -8.44
CA ALA A 662 -13.12 -7.56 -8.61
C ALA A 662 -12.51 -7.03 -7.29
N HIS A 663 -13.32 -6.42 -6.41
CA HIS A 663 -12.93 -5.90 -5.08
C HIS A 663 -12.51 -6.98 -4.06
N GLY A 664 -12.18 -8.19 -4.53
CA GLY A 664 -11.54 -9.22 -3.74
C GLY A 664 -10.07 -8.95 -3.38
N ASP A 665 -9.55 -7.77 -3.69
CA ASP A 665 -8.14 -7.38 -3.58
C ASP A 665 -7.63 -7.32 -2.13
N THR A 666 -7.11 -8.46 -1.68
CA THR A 666 -6.25 -8.53 -0.49
C THR A 666 -4.84 -7.99 -0.74
N HIS A 667 -4.61 -7.24 -1.82
CA HIS A 667 -3.30 -6.80 -2.33
C HIS A 667 -3.32 -5.32 -2.74
N MET A 668 -2.16 -4.69 -2.76
CA MET A 668 -1.96 -3.30 -3.22
C MET A 668 -0.53 -3.13 -3.77
N TRP A 669 -0.28 -2.05 -4.51
CA TRP A 669 1.08 -1.66 -4.91
C TRP A 669 1.82 -1.04 -3.72
N ARG A 670 2.86 -1.74 -3.24
CA ARG A 670 3.72 -1.27 -2.15
C ARG A 670 5.13 -1.89 -2.26
N LEU A 671 6.10 -1.27 -1.61
CA LEU A 671 7.46 -1.76 -1.54
C LEU A 671 7.55 -3.02 -0.63
N PRO A 672 8.61 -3.83 -0.79
CA PRO A 672 9.06 -4.75 0.27
C PRO A 672 9.32 -3.97 1.57
N GLY A 673 9.06 -4.58 2.73
CA GLY A 673 9.22 -3.93 4.05
C GLY A 673 8.01 -3.11 4.52
N GLU A 674 7.31 -2.40 3.62
CA GLU A 674 6.15 -1.54 3.95
C GLU A 674 4.94 -2.25 4.60
N ALA A 675 4.97 -3.58 4.73
CA ALA A 675 3.96 -4.38 5.44
C ALA A 675 3.81 -4.04 6.93
N ALA A 676 4.79 -3.36 7.52
CA ALA A 676 4.77 -2.91 8.92
C ALA A 676 4.39 -1.43 9.10
N SER A 677 4.26 -0.64 8.01
CA SER A 677 3.94 0.79 8.12
C SER A 677 2.50 1.00 8.55
N GLU A 678 2.29 1.72 9.67
CA GLU A 678 0.94 2.05 10.15
C GLU A 678 0.13 2.87 9.14
N GLN A 679 0.79 3.68 8.29
CA GLN A 679 0.13 4.48 7.24
C GLN A 679 -0.44 3.62 6.09
N LEU A 680 -0.06 2.35 6.02
CA LEU A 680 -0.51 1.38 5.01
C LEU A 680 -1.21 0.17 5.66
N ALA A 681 -1.37 0.21 6.99
CA ALA A 681 -2.21 -0.71 7.73
C ALA A 681 -3.67 -0.29 7.54
N GLY A 682 -4.35 -0.98 6.62
CA GLY A 682 -5.70 -0.64 6.23
C GLY A 682 -6.70 -0.85 7.34
N GLN A 683 -7.53 0.18 7.59
CA GLN A 683 -8.90 -0.10 8.04
C GLN A 683 -9.57 -1.05 7.03
N ASP A 684 -10.41 -1.95 7.54
CA ASP A 684 -11.05 -2.98 6.71
C ASP A 684 -11.99 -2.27 5.71
N PRO A 685 -11.95 -2.58 4.39
CA PRO A 685 -12.62 -1.79 3.36
C PRO A 685 -14.13 -2.12 3.27
N TYR A 686 -14.79 -2.18 4.43
CA TYR A 686 -16.24 -2.23 4.61
C TYR A 686 -16.71 -0.96 5.37
N PRO A 687 -16.45 0.28 4.89
CA PRO A 687 -17.14 1.45 5.42
C PRO A 687 -18.65 1.37 5.09
N TYR A 688 -18.98 0.79 3.94
CA TYR A 688 -20.35 0.45 3.57
C TYR A 688 -20.81 -0.79 4.33
N GLN A 689 -21.84 -0.61 5.16
CA GLN A 689 -22.54 -1.73 5.78
C GLN A 689 -23.20 -2.58 4.67
N ILE A 690 -22.95 -3.89 4.66
CA ILE A 690 -23.60 -4.79 3.69
C ILE A 690 -25.12 -4.71 3.91
N PRO A 691 -25.94 -4.44 2.87
CA PRO A 691 -27.41 -4.38 2.97
C PRO A 691 -28.00 -5.62 3.66
N ALA A 692 -29.06 -5.43 4.45
CA ALA A 692 -29.56 -6.45 5.38
C ALA A 692 -30.12 -7.70 4.66
N ASP A 693 -30.72 -7.51 3.49
CA ASP A 693 -31.12 -8.57 2.57
C ASP A 693 -29.91 -9.42 2.12
N ARG A 694 -28.79 -8.76 1.79
CA ARG A 694 -27.53 -9.35 1.32
C ARG A 694 -26.69 -9.97 2.43
N VAL A 695 -26.90 -9.61 3.69
CA VAL A 695 -26.24 -10.25 4.85
C VAL A 695 -26.81 -11.64 5.10
N VAL A 696 -25.93 -12.66 5.13
CA VAL A 696 -26.31 -14.03 5.50
C VAL A 696 -25.29 -14.62 6.49
N PRO A 697 -25.42 -14.32 7.80
CA PRO A 697 -24.42 -14.64 8.80
C PRO A 697 -24.54 -16.07 9.33
N LEU A 698 -23.45 -16.58 9.90
CA LEU A 698 -23.38 -17.93 10.47
C LEU A 698 -22.35 -18.04 11.60
N TRP A 699 -22.54 -19.02 12.47
CA TRP A 699 -21.60 -19.42 13.51
C TRP A 699 -21.05 -20.82 13.23
N GLY A 700 -19.74 -21.00 13.46
CA GLY A 700 -19.06 -22.27 13.23
C GLY A 700 -17.62 -22.26 13.73
N GLY A 701 -16.97 -23.43 13.68
CA GLY A 701 -15.64 -23.60 14.27
C GLY A 701 -14.90 -24.83 13.77
N LEU A 702 -13.65 -24.98 14.23
CA LEU A 702 -12.72 -26.01 13.77
C LEU A 702 -11.90 -26.66 14.90
N SER A 703 -11.43 -27.87 14.63
CA SER A 703 -10.49 -28.65 15.47
C SER A 703 -9.48 -29.36 14.56
N GLU A 704 -8.60 -30.22 15.11
CA GLU A 704 -7.75 -31.10 14.27
C GLU A 704 -8.57 -32.14 13.47
N GLY A 705 -9.83 -32.41 13.84
CA GLY A 705 -10.75 -33.28 13.11
C GLY A 705 -11.35 -32.64 11.85
N GLY A 706 -11.61 -31.32 11.86
CA GLY A 706 -12.28 -30.68 10.73
C GLY A 706 -12.86 -29.28 11.00
N PHE A 707 -14.00 -29.00 10.38
CA PHE A 707 -14.84 -27.82 10.58
C PHE A 707 -16.31 -28.23 10.77
N ALA A 708 -16.98 -27.66 11.77
CA ALA A 708 -18.40 -27.83 12.03
C ALA A 708 -19.15 -26.48 12.01
N LEU A 709 -20.38 -26.51 11.50
CA LEU A 709 -21.32 -25.41 11.52
C LEU A 709 -22.18 -25.53 12.78
N VAL A 710 -22.37 -24.44 13.53
CA VAL A 710 -23.29 -24.41 14.68
C VAL A 710 -24.68 -23.93 14.23
N THR A 711 -24.78 -22.75 13.61
CA THR A 711 -26.08 -22.24 13.12
C THR A 711 -25.95 -21.16 12.03
N PHE A 712 -27.07 -20.85 11.38
CA PHE A 712 -27.29 -19.64 10.56
C PHE A 712 -28.36 -18.80 11.24
N HIS A 713 -28.15 -17.50 11.40
CA HIS A 713 -29.13 -16.57 11.96
C HIS A 713 -29.62 -15.55 10.93
N HIS A 714 -30.59 -14.73 11.32
CA HIS A 714 -31.33 -13.83 10.42
C HIS A 714 -30.84 -12.38 10.57
N ALA A 715 -30.78 -11.85 11.80
CA ALA A 715 -30.17 -10.57 12.12
C ALA A 715 -28.63 -10.61 11.95
N ARG A 716 -27.99 -9.43 11.80
CA ARG A 716 -26.53 -9.32 11.54
C ARG A 716 -25.67 -9.88 12.69
N LYS A 717 -26.10 -9.68 13.94
CA LYS A 717 -25.56 -10.31 15.15
C LYS A 717 -26.51 -11.40 15.65
N LEU A 718 -26.06 -12.18 16.63
CA LEU A 718 -26.87 -13.15 17.36
C LEU A 718 -27.15 -12.59 18.76
N THR A 719 -28.39 -12.68 19.24
CA THR A 719 -28.75 -12.27 20.61
C THR A 719 -28.39 -13.36 21.64
N SER A 720 -28.35 -12.98 22.92
CA SER A 720 -28.13 -13.93 24.01
C SER A 720 -29.23 -15.00 24.08
N ALA A 721 -30.49 -14.63 23.83
CA ALA A 721 -31.63 -15.54 23.85
C ALA A 721 -31.56 -16.56 22.69
N GLU A 722 -31.27 -16.10 21.47
CA GLU A 722 -31.06 -17.00 20.32
C GLU A 722 -29.88 -17.96 20.55
N TRP A 723 -28.76 -17.49 21.10
CA TRP A 723 -27.62 -18.34 21.43
C TRP A 723 -28.00 -19.41 22.47
N CYS A 724 -28.63 -19.01 23.58
CA CYS A 724 -29.09 -19.95 24.60
C CYS A 724 -30.03 -21.02 24.02
N ARG A 725 -30.98 -20.62 23.17
CA ARG A 725 -31.91 -21.52 22.48
C ARG A 725 -31.18 -22.52 21.57
N GLU A 726 -30.19 -22.07 20.81
CA GLU A 726 -29.44 -22.93 19.89
C GLU A 726 -28.43 -23.85 20.62
N VAL A 727 -27.90 -23.43 21.78
CA VAL A 727 -27.10 -24.28 22.68
C VAL A 727 -27.97 -25.34 23.36
N ARG A 728 -29.13 -24.98 23.93
CA ARG A 728 -30.10 -25.92 24.54
C ARG A 728 -30.61 -26.96 23.53
N ARG A 729 -30.81 -26.57 22.27
CA ARG A 729 -31.11 -27.50 21.13
C ARG A 729 -29.95 -28.44 20.76
N GLY A 730 -28.88 -28.49 21.56
CA GLY A 730 -27.72 -29.35 21.38
C GLY A 730 -26.86 -29.05 20.15
N LYS A 731 -27.08 -27.95 19.42
CA LYS A 731 -26.37 -27.67 18.16
C LYS A 731 -24.87 -27.43 18.38
N LEU A 732 -24.51 -26.79 19.49
CA LEU A 732 -23.11 -26.61 19.88
C LEU A 732 -22.45 -27.94 20.27
N ALA A 733 -23.11 -28.77 21.09
CA ALA A 733 -22.62 -30.09 21.47
C ALA A 733 -22.42 -31.00 20.25
N LYS A 734 -23.43 -31.12 19.38
CA LYS A 734 -23.39 -31.89 18.12
C LYS A 734 -22.28 -31.38 17.18
N ALA A 735 -22.07 -30.06 17.10
CA ALA A 735 -20.95 -29.49 16.34
C ALA A 735 -19.59 -29.90 16.92
N ILE A 736 -19.40 -29.83 18.24
CA ILE A 736 -18.15 -30.25 18.91
C ILE A 736 -17.93 -31.77 18.74
N GLN A 737 -18.95 -32.61 18.93
CA GLN A 737 -18.87 -34.06 18.75
C GLN A 737 -18.45 -34.44 17.31
N SER A 738 -19.03 -33.78 16.30
CA SER A 738 -18.67 -33.97 14.89
C SER A 738 -17.21 -33.62 14.53
N LEU A 739 -16.49 -32.95 15.44
CA LEU A 739 -15.08 -32.57 15.31
C LEU A 739 -14.12 -33.57 15.98
N SER A 740 -14.63 -34.73 16.45
CA SER A 740 -13.87 -35.80 17.12
C SER A 740 -12.97 -35.29 18.26
N PRO A 741 -13.57 -34.72 19.33
CA PRO A 741 -12.84 -34.15 20.45
C PRO A 741 -12.16 -35.25 21.26
N VAL A 742 -11.11 -34.90 22.02
CA VAL A 742 -10.36 -35.88 22.85
C VAL A 742 -11.24 -36.51 23.93
N ARG A 743 -12.27 -35.80 24.40
CA ARG A 743 -13.29 -36.29 25.34
C ARG A 743 -14.65 -36.31 24.63
N PRO A 744 -15.16 -37.46 24.16
CA PRO A 744 -16.40 -37.53 23.36
C PRO A 744 -17.67 -37.06 24.09
N ALA A 745 -17.73 -37.21 25.42
CA ALA A 745 -18.82 -36.76 26.28
C ALA A 745 -18.55 -35.40 26.97
N GLY A 746 -17.38 -34.80 26.74
CA GLY A 746 -16.94 -33.58 27.45
C GLY A 746 -16.22 -33.86 28.78
N PRO A 747 -16.13 -32.87 29.69
CA PRO A 747 -16.45 -31.47 29.45
C PRO A 747 -15.55 -30.89 28.34
N TRP A 748 -16.14 -30.08 27.47
CA TRP A 748 -15.45 -29.47 26.33
C TRP A 748 -14.94 -28.08 26.68
N THR A 749 -13.90 -27.63 25.97
CA THR A 749 -13.41 -26.26 26.05
C THR A 749 -13.34 -25.65 24.66
N VAL A 750 -14.08 -24.56 24.47
CA VAL A 750 -14.28 -23.88 23.18
C VAL A 750 -13.58 -22.53 23.20
N LEU A 751 -12.59 -22.35 22.32
CA LEU A 751 -11.98 -21.05 22.10
C LEU A 751 -12.94 -20.16 21.32
N CYS A 752 -13.27 -19.00 21.87
CA CYS A 752 -14.18 -18.01 21.29
C CYS A 752 -13.63 -16.59 21.50
N ASP A 753 -14.21 -15.64 20.78
CA ASP A 753 -13.93 -14.23 20.92
C ASP A 753 -14.68 -13.63 22.14
N ASN A 754 -14.85 -12.31 22.19
CA ASN A 754 -15.49 -11.61 23.31
C ASN A 754 -16.76 -10.85 22.90
N GLU A 755 -17.52 -11.33 21.91
CA GLU A 755 -18.86 -10.81 21.63
C GLU A 755 -19.75 -10.90 22.89
N ALA A 756 -20.36 -9.76 23.26
CA ALA A 756 -20.96 -9.58 24.58
C ALA A 756 -22.05 -10.62 24.93
N PHE A 757 -22.80 -11.08 23.93
CA PHE A 757 -23.85 -12.09 24.12
C PHE A 757 -23.30 -13.44 24.61
N LEU A 758 -22.04 -13.79 24.37
CA LEU A 758 -21.39 -15.00 24.89
C LEU A 758 -21.02 -14.90 26.38
N HIS A 759 -21.15 -13.72 26.99
CA HIS A 759 -20.65 -13.43 28.34
C HIS A 759 -21.75 -13.12 29.37
N THR A 760 -23.01 -13.01 28.92
CA THR A 760 -24.19 -12.90 29.78
C THR A 760 -24.31 -14.10 30.73
N ALA A 761 -24.97 -13.92 31.87
CA ALA A 761 -25.23 -15.01 32.82
C ALA A 761 -26.01 -16.17 32.16
N ALA A 762 -27.01 -15.85 31.32
CA ALA A 762 -27.79 -16.83 30.58
C ALA A 762 -26.91 -17.68 29.63
N SER A 763 -26.05 -17.05 28.83
CA SER A 763 -25.16 -17.78 27.89
C SER A 763 -24.10 -18.61 28.62
N LYS A 764 -23.55 -18.11 29.74
CA LYS A 764 -22.67 -18.89 30.62
C LYS A 764 -23.39 -20.14 31.14
N ARG A 765 -24.56 -19.99 31.77
CA ARG A 765 -25.37 -21.10 32.29
C ARG A 765 -25.69 -22.11 31.20
N ALA A 766 -26.22 -21.68 30.06
CA ALA A 766 -26.56 -22.56 28.93
C ALA A 766 -25.35 -23.34 28.38
N MET A 767 -24.16 -22.72 28.30
CA MET A 767 -22.95 -23.43 27.89
C MET A 767 -22.47 -24.43 28.96
N THR A 768 -22.51 -24.07 30.24
CA THR A 768 -22.17 -24.99 31.34
C THR A 768 -23.10 -26.21 31.37
N THR A 769 -24.42 -26.02 31.26
CA THR A 769 -25.41 -27.12 31.17
C THR A 769 -25.15 -28.03 29.96
N ALA A 770 -24.66 -27.46 28.84
CA ALA A 770 -24.25 -28.22 27.66
C ALA A 770 -22.82 -28.81 27.75
N GLY A 771 -22.19 -28.83 28.93
CA GLY A 771 -20.84 -29.36 29.14
C GLY A 771 -19.72 -28.54 28.50
N VAL A 772 -19.96 -27.26 28.16
CA VAL A 772 -19.03 -26.39 27.42
C VAL A 772 -18.45 -25.28 28.30
N ARG A 773 -17.12 -25.25 28.44
CA ARG A 773 -16.38 -24.13 29.01
C ARG A 773 -15.86 -23.19 27.92
N ALA A 774 -16.16 -21.90 28.03
CA ALA A 774 -15.59 -20.87 27.15
C ALA A 774 -14.11 -20.57 27.50
N TRP A 775 -13.23 -20.61 26.50
CA TRP A 775 -11.85 -20.10 26.59
C TRP A 775 -11.74 -18.81 25.78
N ARG A 776 -11.48 -17.69 26.47
CA ARG A 776 -11.49 -16.36 25.84
C ARG A 776 -10.18 -16.02 25.13
N VAL A 777 -10.31 -15.44 23.94
CA VAL A 777 -9.23 -14.74 23.23
C VAL A 777 -9.14 -13.28 23.73
N PRO A 778 -7.97 -12.63 23.80
CA PRO A 778 -7.87 -11.21 24.17
C PRO A 778 -8.66 -10.27 23.22
N PRO A 779 -9.18 -9.12 23.70
CA PRO A 779 -9.93 -8.18 22.87
C PRO A 779 -9.24 -7.78 21.57
N SER A 780 -10.03 -7.55 20.51
CA SER A 780 -9.56 -7.15 19.18
C SER A 780 -8.49 -8.07 18.55
N SER A 781 -8.48 -9.36 18.87
CA SER A 781 -7.42 -10.30 18.44
C SER A 781 -7.89 -11.44 17.53
N PRO A 782 -8.54 -11.16 16.37
CA PRO A 782 -9.01 -12.19 15.44
C PRO A 782 -7.84 -13.00 14.82
N ASP A 783 -6.64 -12.42 14.77
CA ASP A 783 -5.44 -13.16 14.36
C ASP A 783 -5.08 -14.29 15.34
N LEU A 784 -5.51 -14.22 16.60
CA LEU A 784 -5.32 -15.27 17.60
C LEU A 784 -6.48 -16.29 17.64
N ASN A 785 -7.57 -16.08 16.88
CA ASN A 785 -8.61 -17.09 16.69
C ASN A 785 -8.36 -17.84 15.37
N PRO A 786 -8.06 -19.16 15.37
CA PRO A 786 -7.67 -19.86 14.15
C PRO A 786 -8.80 -19.98 13.13
N VAL A 787 -10.08 -19.91 13.52
CA VAL A 787 -11.22 -20.00 12.60
C VAL A 787 -11.32 -18.81 11.63
N GLU A 788 -10.78 -17.64 11.95
CA GLU A 788 -10.70 -16.51 11.02
C GLU A 788 -9.88 -16.82 9.75
N LYS A 789 -8.92 -17.75 9.84
CA LYS A 789 -8.21 -18.27 8.66
C LYS A 789 -9.10 -19.16 7.79
N MET A 790 -10.07 -19.83 8.39
CA MET A 790 -11.09 -20.60 7.69
C MET A 790 -12.15 -19.67 7.05
N TRP A 791 -12.54 -18.59 7.72
CA TRP A 791 -13.37 -17.53 7.13
C TRP A 791 -12.65 -16.84 5.95
N ALA A 792 -11.37 -16.51 6.10
CA ALA A 792 -10.55 -16.01 5.00
C ALA A 792 -10.36 -17.03 3.86
N TRP A 793 -10.44 -18.34 4.12
CA TRP A 793 -10.48 -19.36 3.08
C TRP A 793 -11.86 -19.46 2.40
N LEU A 794 -12.95 -19.42 3.18
CA LEU A 794 -14.33 -19.49 2.72
C LEU A 794 -14.71 -18.28 1.86
N ARG A 795 -14.41 -17.05 2.31
CA ARG A 795 -14.60 -15.81 1.54
C ARG A 795 -13.91 -15.90 0.16
N ARG A 796 -12.69 -16.46 0.09
CA ARG A 796 -11.97 -16.71 -1.18
C ARG A 796 -12.60 -17.83 -2.03
N ARG A 797 -13.22 -18.84 -1.42
CA ARG A 797 -13.95 -19.93 -2.13
C ARG A 797 -15.27 -19.45 -2.74
N ILE A 798 -15.99 -18.62 -1.99
CA ILE A 798 -17.22 -17.95 -2.41
C ILE A 798 -16.91 -17.05 -3.63
N ARG A 799 -16.04 -16.04 -3.47
CA ARG A 799 -15.66 -15.15 -4.58
C ARG A 799 -15.17 -15.91 -5.81
N ALA A 800 -14.35 -16.95 -5.65
CA ALA A 800 -13.88 -17.75 -6.79
C ALA A 800 -15.02 -18.46 -7.56
N LYS A 801 -16.13 -18.84 -6.90
CA LYS A 801 -17.34 -19.38 -7.54
C LYS A 801 -18.24 -18.27 -8.09
N ASP A 802 -18.37 -17.15 -7.42
CA ASP A 802 -19.18 -16.03 -7.91
C ASP A 802 -18.56 -15.43 -9.20
N CYS A 803 -17.23 -15.33 -9.26
CA CYS A 803 -16.48 -15.03 -10.48
C CYS A 803 -16.60 -16.12 -11.57
N GLU A 804 -16.90 -17.38 -11.22
CA GLU A 804 -17.11 -18.48 -12.17
C GLU A 804 -18.52 -18.45 -12.74
N ASP A 805 -19.52 -18.12 -11.92
CA ASP A 805 -20.89 -17.93 -12.34
C ASP A 805 -21.06 -16.66 -13.19
N LEU A 806 -20.41 -15.55 -12.82
CA LEU A 806 -20.36 -14.33 -13.63
C LEU A 806 -19.75 -14.57 -15.02
N ARG A 807 -18.61 -15.29 -15.10
CA ARG A 807 -18.00 -15.69 -16.38
C ARG A 807 -18.86 -16.66 -17.21
N ARG A 808 -19.86 -17.30 -16.59
CA ARG A 808 -20.87 -18.13 -17.27
C ARG A 808 -22.22 -17.40 -17.45
N ARG A 809 -22.28 -16.07 -17.24
CA ARG A 809 -23.50 -15.25 -17.32
C ARG A 809 -24.68 -15.78 -16.48
N ARG A 810 -24.43 -16.57 -15.43
CA ARG A 810 -25.48 -17.14 -14.57
C ARG A 810 -26.10 -16.04 -13.69
N PRO A 811 -27.40 -16.11 -13.36
CA PRO A 811 -28.05 -15.13 -12.50
C PRO A 811 -27.45 -15.09 -11.08
N PRO A 812 -27.66 -14.00 -10.33
CA PRO A 812 -27.37 -13.94 -8.89
C PRO A 812 -28.16 -15.03 -8.14
N ILE A 813 -27.56 -15.63 -7.11
CA ILE A 813 -28.20 -16.72 -6.35
C ILE A 813 -28.92 -16.23 -5.10
N GLY A 814 -30.15 -16.70 -4.88
CA GLY A 814 -30.96 -16.35 -3.71
C GLY A 814 -30.40 -16.82 -2.36
N LYS A 815 -30.92 -16.24 -1.27
CA LYS A 815 -30.43 -16.43 0.11
C LYS A 815 -30.37 -17.90 0.55
N MET A 816 -31.34 -18.73 0.14
CA MET A 816 -31.34 -20.19 0.40
C MET A 816 -30.30 -20.94 -0.42
N ALA A 817 -30.24 -20.72 -1.74
CA ALA A 817 -29.21 -21.31 -2.59
C ALA A 817 -27.79 -20.96 -2.11
N PHE A 818 -27.59 -19.76 -1.55
CA PHE A 818 -26.34 -19.35 -0.93
C PHE A 818 -26.07 -20.02 0.43
N LYS A 819 -27.08 -20.23 1.29
CA LYS A 819 -26.94 -21.08 2.50
C LYS A 819 -26.53 -22.51 2.10
N ALA A 820 -27.21 -23.12 1.13
CA ALA A 820 -26.92 -24.48 0.63
C ALA A 820 -25.51 -24.60 0.00
N ARG A 821 -25.13 -23.67 -0.90
CA ARG A 821 -23.78 -23.56 -1.49
C ARG A 821 -22.70 -23.57 -0.41
N ARG A 822 -22.89 -22.83 0.68
CA ARG A 822 -21.91 -22.73 1.78
C ARG A 822 -21.89 -23.98 2.66
N ARG A 823 -23.03 -24.61 2.96
CA ARG A 823 -23.08 -25.94 3.61
C ARG A 823 -22.25 -26.95 2.81
N SER A 824 -22.48 -27.07 1.50
CA SER A 824 -21.71 -27.94 0.60
C SER A 824 -20.21 -27.62 0.56
N MET A 825 -19.84 -26.33 0.46
CA MET A 825 -18.43 -25.90 0.51
C MET A 825 -17.74 -26.34 1.82
N LEU A 826 -18.40 -26.18 2.96
CA LEU A 826 -17.86 -26.47 4.30
C LEU A 826 -17.82 -27.97 4.60
N ALA A 827 -18.82 -28.74 4.16
CA ALA A 827 -18.81 -30.20 4.24
C ALA A 827 -17.73 -30.86 3.35
N SER A 828 -17.26 -30.15 2.31
CA SER A 828 -16.33 -30.74 1.33
C SER A 828 -15.05 -31.31 1.95
N LYS A 829 -14.59 -32.46 1.43
CA LYS A 829 -13.27 -33.08 1.76
C LYS A 829 -12.07 -32.14 1.53
N ARG A 830 -12.26 -30.92 0.98
CA ARG A 830 -11.24 -29.86 0.89
C ARG A 830 -11.31 -28.88 2.05
N ALA A 831 -12.50 -28.44 2.47
CA ALA A 831 -12.70 -27.58 3.64
C ALA A 831 -12.22 -28.25 4.92
N GLN A 832 -12.67 -29.49 5.15
CA GLN A 832 -12.31 -30.30 6.33
C GLN A 832 -10.78 -30.43 6.49
N ARG A 833 -10.07 -30.81 5.41
CA ARG A 833 -8.59 -30.89 5.38
C ARG A 833 -7.88 -29.53 5.46
N VAL A 834 -8.55 -28.40 5.24
CA VAL A 834 -7.99 -27.06 5.45
C VAL A 834 -8.15 -26.65 6.91
N ALA A 835 -9.34 -26.86 7.50
CA ALA A 835 -9.63 -26.58 8.89
C ALA A 835 -8.75 -27.40 9.85
N ALA A 836 -8.65 -28.71 9.64
CA ALA A 836 -7.75 -29.60 10.39
C ALA A 836 -6.28 -29.12 10.38
N ARG A 837 -5.80 -28.59 9.24
CA ARG A 837 -4.44 -28.04 9.11
C ARG A 837 -4.28 -26.67 9.76
N ILE A 838 -5.34 -25.89 9.84
CA ILE A 838 -5.37 -24.60 10.54
C ILE A 838 -5.30 -24.84 12.05
N ALA A 839 -6.11 -25.76 12.59
CA ALA A 839 -6.07 -26.17 14.00
C ALA A 839 -4.71 -26.79 14.38
N ALA A 840 -4.21 -27.76 13.61
CA ALA A 840 -2.89 -28.37 13.86
C ALA A 840 -1.73 -27.36 13.73
N GLY A 841 -1.95 -26.25 13.02
CA GLY A 841 -1.03 -25.12 12.91
C GLY A 841 -1.14 -24.08 14.03
N PHE A 842 -2.10 -24.20 14.95
CA PHE A 842 -2.41 -23.17 15.96
C PHE A 842 -1.21 -22.89 16.90
N ARG A 843 -0.60 -23.93 17.49
CA ARG A 843 0.61 -23.75 18.34
C ARG A 843 1.79 -23.13 17.57
N LEU A 844 1.93 -23.46 16.28
CA LEU A 844 2.97 -22.93 15.39
C LEU A 844 2.77 -21.46 15.00
N GLN A 845 1.61 -20.87 15.32
CA GLN A 845 1.36 -19.44 15.11
C GLN A 845 2.04 -18.60 16.19
N PHE A 846 1.90 -18.98 17.46
CA PHE A 846 2.50 -18.25 18.58
C PHE A 846 4.02 -18.35 18.56
N GLY A 847 4.59 -19.50 18.16
CA GLY A 847 6.03 -19.69 17.98
C GLY A 847 6.66 -18.87 16.83
N ARG A 848 5.89 -18.03 16.13
CA ARG A 848 6.40 -17.02 15.18
C ARG A 848 6.32 -15.58 15.72
N LEU A 849 5.66 -15.37 16.87
CA LEU A 849 5.53 -14.05 17.52
C LEU A 849 6.62 -13.83 18.58
N SER A 850 7.34 -14.89 18.97
CA SER A 850 8.23 -14.89 20.14
C SER A 850 9.69 -14.51 19.87
N VAL A 851 10.08 -14.20 18.62
CA VAL A 851 11.44 -13.75 18.26
C VAL A 851 11.38 -12.85 17.01
N PRO A 852 11.92 -11.60 17.00
CA PRO A 852 12.18 -10.70 18.11
C PRO A 852 11.34 -9.40 18.00
N GLU A 853 10.12 -9.46 17.44
CA GLU A 853 9.26 -8.27 17.16
C GLU A 853 8.68 -7.56 18.42
N PHE A 854 9.07 -7.97 19.64
CA PHE A 854 8.49 -7.49 20.92
C PHE A 854 9.49 -7.05 22.00
N THR A 855 10.81 -7.24 21.82
CA THR A 855 11.84 -6.87 22.82
C THR A 855 12.51 -5.52 22.51
N LEU A 856 11.77 -4.61 21.85
CA LEU A 856 12.26 -3.30 21.41
C LEU A 856 11.40 -2.19 22.02
N LEU A 857 11.62 -1.93 23.31
CA LEU A 857 11.13 -0.73 24.00
C LEU A 857 12.02 -0.24 25.16
N THR A 858 13.16 -0.90 25.42
CA THR A 858 14.21 -0.44 26.34
C THR A 858 15.59 -0.71 25.73
N GLU A 859 16.25 0.38 25.33
CA GLU A 859 17.71 0.56 25.15
C GLU A 859 18.52 -0.12 24.01
N ARG A 860 19.59 0.63 23.67
CA ARG A 860 20.80 0.40 22.84
C ARG A 860 20.70 -0.39 21.51
N HIS A 861 21.01 0.32 20.42
CA HIS A 861 21.39 -0.25 19.13
C HIS A 861 22.77 -0.93 19.19
N PHE A 862 22.95 -2.10 18.56
CA PHE A 862 23.93 -2.27 17.46
C PHE A 862 23.78 -3.62 16.69
N ARG A 863 23.85 -3.53 15.34
CA ARG A 863 24.17 -4.56 14.31
C ARG A 863 23.39 -5.91 14.22
N LEU A 864 23.58 -6.53 13.04
CA LEU A 864 23.20 -7.89 12.58
C LEU A 864 21.72 -8.31 12.53
N LYS A 865 21.09 -8.09 11.36
CA LYS A 865 19.87 -8.81 10.92
C LYS A 865 20.25 -10.14 10.24
N ASN A 866 19.78 -11.27 10.77
CA ASN A 866 19.29 -12.49 10.07
C ASN A 866 19.64 -13.79 10.82
N LEU A 867 18.74 -14.30 11.68
CA LEU A 867 18.70 -15.72 12.05
C LEU A 867 17.31 -16.08 12.62
N SER A 868 16.63 -17.06 12.01
CA SER A 868 15.33 -17.53 12.49
C SER A 868 15.47 -18.77 13.38
N VAL A 869 15.49 -18.58 14.69
CA VAL A 869 15.59 -19.66 15.67
C VAL A 869 14.38 -20.61 15.56
N LYS A 870 14.63 -21.92 15.58
CA LYS A 870 13.59 -22.95 15.69
C LYS A 870 13.93 -23.94 16.80
N THR A 871 13.29 -23.73 17.96
CA THR A 871 12.89 -24.78 18.90
C THR A 871 13.99 -25.80 19.27
N ALA A 872 14.79 -25.44 20.26
CA ALA A 872 15.34 -26.45 21.18
C ALA A 872 14.19 -27.15 21.93
N TYR A 873 14.42 -28.39 22.37
CA TYR A 873 13.57 -29.11 23.32
C TYR A 873 14.42 -29.40 24.55
N THR A 874 13.91 -29.07 25.73
CA THR A 874 14.47 -29.55 27.00
C THR A 874 14.18 -31.04 27.16
N LEU A 875 15.22 -31.81 27.48
CA LEU A 875 15.10 -33.14 28.07
C LEU A 875 15.31 -32.99 29.58
N SER A 876 14.56 -33.74 30.38
CA SER A 876 14.79 -33.83 31.83
C SER A 876 15.68 -35.06 32.10
N PRO A 877 16.74 -34.95 32.92
CA PRO A 877 17.66 -36.05 33.16
C PRO A 877 17.08 -37.06 34.17
N VAL A 878 17.48 -38.32 34.04
CA VAL A 878 17.26 -39.38 35.05
C VAL A 878 18.50 -40.28 35.09
N ARG A 879 19.34 -40.08 36.12
CA ARG A 879 20.58 -40.85 36.43
C ARG A 879 21.68 -40.82 35.32
N PRO A 880 22.96 -41.14 35.62
CA PRO A 880 23.86 -40.10 36.12
C PRO A 880 25.16 -39.94 35.31
N ALA A 881 26.01 -39.04 35.81
CA ALA A 881 27.35 -38.65 35.36
C ALA A 881 28.12 -39.59 34.40
N GLY A 882 28.36 -39.11 33.18
CA GLY A 882 29.32 -39.62 32.21
C GLY A 882 29.52 -38.61 31.07
N PRO A 883 30.75 -38.35 30.58
CA PRO A 883 31.04 -37.31 29.57
C PRO A 883 30.73 -37.78 28.14
N TRP A 884 29.51 -37.51 27.66
CA TRP A 884 29.01 -37.96 26.36
C TRP A 884 29.83 -37.46 25.17
N THR A 885 30.53 -38.34 24.45
CA THR A 885 31.23 -37.95 23.21
C THR A 885 30.29 -38.00 22.00
N ALA A 886 30.23 -36.92 21.20
CA ALA A 886 29.31 -36.81 20.06
C ALA A 886 29.99 -36.33 18.78
N LEU A 887 30.02 -37.18 17.75
CA LEU A 887 30.53 -36.84 16.42
C LEU A 887 29.57 -35.90 15.68
N CYS A 888 30.00 -34.68 15.43
CA CYS A 888 29.19 -33.60 14.87
C CYS A 888 29.53 -33.31 13.40
N ASP A 889 28.51 -32.94 12.61
CA ASP A 889 28.65 -32.48 11.22
C ASP A 889 29.10 -31.00 11.18
N ASN A 890 29.71 -30.58 10.07
CA ASN A 890 30.24 -29.21 9.90
C ASN A 890 29.17 -28.18 9.47
N GLU A 891 27.95 -28.36 9.95
CA GLU A 891 26.84 -27.43 9.75
C GLU A 891 27.03 -26.17 10.61
N ALA A 892 27.00 -25.00 9.96
CA ALA A 892 27.46 -23.73 10.54
C ALA A 892 26.77 -23.33 11.86
N PHE A 893 25.56 -23.81 12.13
CA PHE A 893 24.87 -23.55 13.41
C PHE A 893 25.59 -24.18 14.62
N LEU A 894 26.24 -25.34 14.43
CA LEU A 894 27.02 -26.06 15.45
C LEU A 894 28.37 -25.38 15.79
N HIS A 895 28.70 -24.29 15.09
CA HIS A 895 29.89 -23.50 15.34
C HIS A 895 29.58 -22.26 16.20
N THR A 896 28.30 -21.90 16.36
CA THR A 896 27.87 -20.73 17.15
C THR A 896 28.21 -20.87 18.64
N ALA A 897 28.53 -19.76 19.30
CA ALA A 897 28.81 -19.71 20.74
C ALA A 897 27.61 -20.10 21.63
N ALA A 898 26.39 -20.12 21.07
CA ALA A 898 25.20 -20.65 21.72
C ALA A 898 25.15 -22.18 21.66
N SER A 899 25.40 -22.79 20.49
CA SER A 899 25.46 -24.24 20.35
C SER A 899 26.66 -24.85 21.08
N LYS A 900 27.84 -24.19 21.07
CA LYS A 900 28.99 -24.60 21.88
C LYS A 900 28.62 -24.68 23.37
N ARG A 901 28.12 -23.57 23.95
CA ARG A 901 27.68 -23.54 25.36
C ARG A 901 26.61 -24.58 25.67
N ALA A 902 25.60 -24.74 24.82
CA ALA A 902 24.55 -25.74 25.02
C ALA A 902 25.07 -27.20 25.03
N MET A 903 26.15 -27.51 24.30
CA MET A 903 26.80 -28.83 24.36
C MET A 903 27.64 -28.97 25.64
N THR A 904 28.42 -27.95 26.01
CA THR A 904 29.19 -27.93 27.27
C THR A 904 28.29 -28.09 28.50
N THR A 905 27.20 -27.32 28.60
CA THR A 905 26.21 -27.41 29.70
C THR A 905 25.46 -28.76 29.74
N ALA A 906 25.47 -29.52 28.64
CA ALA A 906 24.89 -30.86 28.58
C ALA A 906 25.92 -31.99 28.79
N GLY A 907 27.18 -31.68 29.14
CA GLY A 907 28.24 -32.66 29.31
C GLY A 907 28.70 -33.33 28.00
N VAL A 908 28.47 -32.69 26.84
CA VAL A 908 28.71 -33.29 25.52
C VAL A 908 30.04 -32.83 24.92
N ARG A 909 31.00 -33.76 24.81
CA ARG A 909 32.31 -33.57 24.17
C ARG A 909 32.17 -33.72 22.64
N ALA A 910 32.02 -32.61 21.94
CA ALA A 910 31.71 -32.62 20.50
C ALA A 910 32.96 -32.85 19.62
N TRP A 911 33.14 -34.08 19.13
CA TRP A 911 34.15 -34.41 18.11
C TRP A 911 33.77 -33.82 16.75
N ARG A 912 34.76 -33.31 16.02
CA ARG A 912 34.59 -32.57 14.75
C ARG A 912 35.35 -33.29 13.64
N VAL A 913 34.66 -33.56 12.53
CA VAL A 913 35.31 -34.02 11.29
C VAL A 913 36.07 -32.83 10.67
N PRO A 914 37.25 -33.01 10.06
CA PRO A 914 37.95 -31.91 9.38
C PRO A 914 37.08 -31.22 8.31
N PRO A 915 37.23 -29.90 8.10
CA PRO A 915 36.54 -29.18 7.04
C PRO A 915 36.80 -29.83 5.67
N SER A 916 35.77 -29.88 4.82
CA SER A 916 35.86 -30.43 3.45
C SER A 916 36.17 -31.93 3.32
N SER A 917 36.09 -32.73 4.39
CA SER A 917 36.29 -34.20 4.35
C SER A 917 34.98 -35.02 4.44
N PRO A 918 34.08 -34.99 3.43
CA PRO A 918 32.80 -35.73 3.49
C PRO A 918 32.98 -37.25 3.53
N ASP A 919 34.11 -37.76 3.03
CA ASP A 919 34.45 -39.18 3.09
C ASP A 919 34.90 -39.65 4.49
N LEU A 920 35.09 -38.72 5.44
CA LEU A 920 35.23 -39.01 6.87
C LEU A 920 33.90 -38.83 7.65
N ASN A 921 32.80 -38.44 7.00
CA ASN A 921 31.49 -38.30 7.65
C ASN A 921 30.62 -39.56 7.43
N PRO A 922 30.38 -40.40 8.47
CA PRO A 922 29.57 -41.61 8.35
C PRO A 922 28.08 -41.33 8.06
N VAL A 923 27.58 -40.15 8.44
CA VAL A 923 26.20 -39.71 8.16
C VAL A 923 26.02 -39.40 6.67
N GLU A 924 26.98 -38.73 6.03
CA GLU A 924 26.95 -38.51 4.58
C GLU A 924 27.20 -39.79 3.77
N LYS A 925 28.04 -40.72 4.26
CA LYS A 925 28.15 -42.10 3.69
C LYS A 925 26.78 -42.81 3.71
N MET A 926 26.03 -42.72 4.82
CA MET A 926 24.66 -43.26 4.92
C MET A 926 23.67 -42.54 3.98
N TRP A 927 23.68 -41.20 3.93
CA TRP A 927 22.83 -40.47 2.97
C TRP A 927 23.20 -40.77 1.51
N ALA A 928 24.48 -41.01 1.19
CA ALA A 928 24.93 -41.40 -0.15
C ALA A 928 24.45 -42.80 -0.55
N TRP A 929 24.40 -43.75 0.39
CA TRP A 929 23.76 -45.05 0.18
C TRP A 929 22.24 -44.91 -0.07
N LEU A 930 21.54 -44.15 0.78
CA LEU A 930 20.09 -43.96 0.64
C LEU A 930 19.72 -43.22 -0.66
N ARG A 931 20.48 -42.18 -1.02
CA ARG A 931 20.32 -41.44 -2.29
C ARG A 931 20.51 -42.38 -3.50
N ARG A 932 21.47 -43.33 -3.45
CA ARG A 932 21.64 -44.38 -4.47
C ARG A 932 20.44 -45.35 -4.51
N ARG A 933 19.96 -45.84 -3.37
CA ARG A 933 18.82 -46.79 -3.29
C ARG A 933 17.49 -46.19 -3.74
N ILE A 934 17.22 -44.92 -3.43
CA ILE A 934 16.01 -44.23 -3.92
C ILE A 934 16.06 -44.09 -5.46
N ARG A 935 17.19 -43.61 -6.03
CA ARG A 935 17.36 -43.52 -7.49
C ARG A 935 17.17 -44.88 -8.18
N ALA A 936 17.71 -45.96 -7.63
CA ALA A 936 17.53 -47.30 -8.18
C ALA A 936 16.05 -47.73 -8.22
N LYS A 937 15.28 -47.49 -7.15
CA LYS A 937 13.84 -47.83 -7.11
C LYS A 937 13.00 -46.95 -8.03
N ASP A 938 13.33 -45.66 -8.13
CA ASP A 938 12.63 -44.74 -9.03
C ASP A 938 12.91 -45.10 -10.51
N CYS A 939 14.11 -45.59 -10.85
CA CYS A 939 14.41 -46.18 -12.16
C CYS A 939 13.66 -47.51 -12.41
N GLU A 940 13.50 -48.36 -11.40
CA GLU A 940 12.75 -49.62 -11.49
C GLU A 940 11.25 -49.37 -11.74
N ASP A 941 10.64 -48.41 -11.06
CA ASP A 941 9.26 -48.00 -11.30
C ASP A 941 9.07 -47.39 -12.69
N LEU A 942 10.02 -46.57 -13.17
CA LEU A 942 10.00 -46.02 -14.53
C LEU A 942 10.08 -47.12 -15.60
N ARG A 943 10.89 -48.16 -15.40
CA ARG A 943 10.94 -49.35 -16.28
C ARG A 943 9.59 -50.07 -16.30
N ARG A 944 8.95 -50.24 -15.14
CA ARG A 944 7.58 -50.83 -15.01
C ARG A 944 6.45 -49.84 -15.37
N ARG A 945 6.73 -48.74 -16.08
CA ARG A 945 5.78 -47.68 -16.50
C ARG A 945 4.91 -47.09 -15.37
N ARG A 946 5.31 -47.22 -14.10
CA ARG A 946 4.52 -46.78 -12.94
C ARG A 946 4.51 -45.24 -12.83
N PRO A 947 3.39 -44.62 -12.45
CA PRO A 947 3.29 -43.16 -12.37
C PRO A 947 4.22 -42.57 -11.29
N PRO A 948 4.82 -41.38 -11.52
CA PRO A 948 5.81 -40.80 -10.62
C PRO A 948 5.22 -40.49 -9.24
N ILE A 949 5.86 -41.01 -8.19
CA ILE A 949 5.30 -40.99 -6.84
C ILE A 949 5.17 -39.58 -6.25
N GLY A 950 4.01 -39.30 -5.65
CA GLY A 950 3.74 -38.02 -4.99
C GLY A 950 4.62 -37.78 -3.75
N LYS A 951 4.79 -36.51 -3.37
CA LYS A 951 5.67 -36.05 -2.27
C LYS A 951 5.40 -36.68 -0.89
N MET A 952 4.22 -37.28 -0.69
CA MET A 952 3.90 -38.08 0.51
C MET A 952 4.39 -39.53 0.38
N ALA A 953 4.14 -40.19 -0.75
CA ALA A 953 4.65 -41.52 -1.04
C ALA A 953 6.19 -41.55 -1.08
N PHE A 954 6.85 -40.50 -1.59
CA PHE A 954 8.30 -40.35 -1.50
C PHE A 954 8.82 -40.31 -0.05
N LYS A 955 8.09 -39.64 0.87
CA LYS A 955 8.42 -39.65 2.31
C LYS A 955 8.20 -41.02 2.96
N ALA A 956 7.13 -41.73 2.57
CA ALA A 956 6.87 -43.09 3.04
C ALA A 956 7.96 -44.07 2.56
N ARG A 957 8.31 -44.04 1.26
CA ARG A 957 9.42 -44.80 0.66
C ARG A 957 10.75 -44.53 1.37
N ARG A 958 11.10 -43.26 1.62
CA ARG A 958 12.32 -42.88 2.36
C ARG A 958 12.33 -43.46 3.78
N ARG A 959 11.19 -43.47 4.49
CA ARG A 959 11.07 -44.08 5.84
C ARG A 959 11.22 -45.60 5.79
N SER A 960 10.49 -46.27 4.91
CA SER A 960 10.55 -47.73 4.71
C SER A 960 11.96 -48.21 4.37
N MET A 961 12.67 -47.51 3.47
CA MET A 961 14.07 -47.86 3.14
C MET A 961 15.02 -47.69 4.33
N LEU A 962 14.87 -46.62 5.13
CA LEU A 962 15.66 -46.39 6.34
C LEU A 962 15.37 -47.39 7.46
N ALA A 963 14.13 -47.88 7.57
CA ALA A 963 13.72 -48.88 8.55
C ALA A 963 14.05 -50.34 8.14
N SER A 964 14.78 -50.57 7.05
CA SER A 964 15.05 -51.92 6.56
C SER A 964 16.25 -52.58 7.25
N LYS A 965 16.20 -53.91 7.45
CA LYS A 965 17.35 -54.75 7.88
C LYS A 965 18.61 -54.56 7.01
N ARG A 966 18.47 -54.01 5.79
CA ARG A 966 19.58 -53.67 4.88
C ARG A 966 20.19 -52.29 5.16
N ALA A 967 19.40 -51.32 5.64
CA ALA A 967 19.94 -50.03 6.12
C ALA A 967 20.70 -50.22 7.44
N GLN A 968 20.17 -51.04 8.35
CA GLN A 968 20.84 -51.41 9.61
C GLN A 968 22.20 -52.08 9.36
N ARG A 969 22.27 -53.12 8.50
CA ARG A 969 23.54 -53.76 8.12
C ARG A 969 24.54 -52.83 7.43
N VAL A 970 24.06 -51.79 6.73
CA VAL A 970 24.93 -50.76 6.13
C VAL A 970 25.41 -49.75 7.18
N ALA A 971 24.59 -49.40 8.17
CA ALA A 971 25.03 -48.59 9.31
C ALA A 971 26.14 -49.31 10.09
N ALA A 972 25.94 -50.61 10.39
CA ALA A 972 26.93 -51.44 11.06
C ALA A 972 28.25 -51.53 10.29
N ARG A 973 28.22 -51.77 8.96
CA ARG A 973 29.45 -51.76 8.14
C ARG A 973 30.14 -50.39 8.05
N ILE A 974 29.38 -49.29 8.05
CA ILE A 974 29.97 -47.93 8.08
C ILE A 974 30.63 -47.67 9.44
N ALA A 975 30.04 -48.12 10.55
CA ALA A 975 30.63 -48.01 11.88
C ALA A 975 31.86 -48.90 12.06
N ALA A 976 31.81 -50.16 11.62
CA ALA A 976 32.94 -51.09 11.67
C ALA A 976 34.15 -50.59 10.86
N GLY A 977 33.91 -50.05 9.66
CA GLY A 977 34.96 -49.40 8.86
C GLY A 977 35.52 -48.12 9.51
N PHE A 978 34.79 -47.47 10.41
CA PHE A 978 35.29 -46.35 11.21
C PHE A 978 36.14 -46.84 12.39
N ARG A 979 35.75 -47.96 13.03
CA ARG A 979 36.49 -48.60 14.13
C ARG A 979 37.89 -49.05 13.69
N LEU A 980 38.00 -49.61 12.48
CA LEU A 980 39.29 -49.98 11.87
C LEU A 980 40.19 -48.79 11.55
N GLN A 981 39.64 -47.58 11.41
CA GLN A 981 40.37 -46.41 10.91
C GLN A 981 40.92 -45.49 12.03
N PHE A 982 40.60 -45.75 13.30
CA PHE A 982 40.92 -44.83 14.42
C PHE A 982 41.42 -45.48 15.74
N GLY A 983 41.60 -46.81 15.80
CA GLY A 983 42.29 -47.44 16.94
C GLY A 983 41.45 -47.67 18.20
N ARG A 984 42.13 -48.10 19.29
CA ARG A 984 41.54 -48.64 20.53
C ARG A 984 40.58 -47.65 21.23
N LEU A 985 39.29 -47.95 21.19
CA LEU A 985 38.27 -47.44 22.12
C LEU A 985 37.37 -48.61 22.58
N SER A 986 37.02 -48.62 23.87
CA SER A 986 36.20 -49.66 24.50
C SER A 986 34.71 -49.49 24.19
N VAL A 987 33.94 -50.56 24.39
CA VAL A 987 32.61 -50.75 23.76
C VAL A 987 31.40 -50.06 24.43
N PRO A 988 31.34 -49.75 25.75
CA PRO A 988 30.07 -49.31 26.38
C PRO A 988 29.38 -48.08 25.78
N GLU A 989 30.13 -47.03 25.42
CA GLU A 989 29.52 -45.69 25.24
C GLU A 989 28.90 -45.43 23.85
N PHE A 990 29.25 -46.20 22.81
CA PHE A 990 28.97 -45.78 21.43
C PHE A 990 27.54 -46.10 20.91
N THR A 991 26.67 -46.74 21.71
CA THR A 991 25.52 -47.50 21.19
C THR A 991 24.15 -47.11 21.79
N LEU A 992 23.73 -45.83 21.72
CA LEU A 992 22.34 -45.48 22.13
C LEU A 992 21.63 -44.31 21.41
N LEU A 993 22.30 -43.56 20.54
CA LEU A 993 21.71 -42.35 19.91
C LEU A 993 20.88 -42.61 18.64
N THR A 994 21.21 -43.64 17.87
CA THR A 994 20.46 -44.00 16.64
C THR A 994 19.16 -44.74 16.94
N GLU A 995 19.15 -45.70 17.86
CA GLU A 995 18.01 -46.62 18.00
C GLU A 995 16.79 -45.97 18.66
N ARG A 996 16.97 -45.24 19.78
CA ARG A 996 15.90 -44.47 20.44
C ARG A 996 15.24 -43.47 19.48
N HIS A 997 16.00 -42.88 18.55
CA HIS A 997 15.48 -41.91 17.58
C HIS A 997 14.55 -42.54 16.52
N PHE A 998 14.65 -43.85 16.28
CA PHE A 998 13.75 -44.60 15.39
C PHE A 998 12.58 -45.28 16.13
N ARG A 999 12.79 -45.89 17.30
CA ARG A 999 11.70 -46.54 18.08
C ARG A 999 10.59 -45.53 18.44
N LEU A 1000 10.93 -44.32 18.89
CA LEU A 1000 9.97 -43.25 19.30
C LEU A 1000 9.15 -42.60 18.15
N LYS A 1001 9.00 -43.26 16.99
CA LYS A 1001 8.13 -42.78 15.88
C LYS A 1001 7.06 -43.78 15.43
N ASN A 1002 7.03 -45.00 15.99
CA ASN A 1002 6.04 -46.03 15.68
C ASN A 1002 5.47 -46.63 16.98
N LEU A 1003 4.20 -46.37 17.30
CA LEU A 1003 3.41 -47.21 18.22
C LEU A 1003 1.91 -46.92 18.05
N SER A 1004 1.17 -47.87 17.47
CA SER A 1004 -0.30 -47.84 17.31
C SER A 1004 -0.81 -49.05 16.50
N VAL A 1005 -1.84 -49.82 16.85
CA VAL A 1005 -2.46 -50.22 18.13
C VAL A 1005 -3.17 -51.57 17.82
N LYS A 1006 -3.00 -52.64 18.62
CA LYS A 1006 -4.02 -53.69 18.90
C LYS A 1006 -3.49 -54.82 19.81
N THR A 1007 -4.37 -55.25 20.75
CA THR A 1007 -4.67 -56.58 21.36
C THR A 1007 -3.58 -57.71 21.41
N ALA A 1008 -3.55 -58.63 22.40
CA ALA A 1008 -4.59 -59.04 23.39
C ALA A 1008 -4.06 -59.72 24.69
N TYR A 1009 -5.01 -60.05 25.59
CA TYR A 1009 -5.04 -61.05 26.69
C TYR A 1009 -4.34 -60.84 28.06
N THR A 1010 -5.19 -60.91 29.10
CA THR A 1010 -5.10 -61.46 30.49
C THR A 1010 -3.73 -61.78 31.13
N LEU A 1011 -3.49 -61.55 32.44
CA LEU A 1011 -4.30 -61.96 33.62
C LEU A 1011 -4.29 -60.95 34.81
N SER A 1012 -5.02 -61.31 35.87
CA SER A 1012 -5.05 -60.79 37.27
C SER A 1012 -4.85 -61.98 38.23
N PRO A 1013 -4.62 -61.87 39.57
CA PRO A 1013 -4.92 -60.79 40.53
C PRO A 1013 -3.63 -60.15 41.13
N VAL A 1014 -3.53 -59.40 42.25
CA VAL A 1014 -4.03 -59.52 43.64
C VAL A 1014 -4.25 -58.13 44.31
N ARG A 1015 -5.03 -58.13 45.41
CA ARG A 1015 -5.41 -57.04 46.35
C ARG A 1015 -5.42 -57.66 47.77
N PRO A 1016 -5.59 -56.93 48.90
CA PRO A 1016 -5.47 -55.48 49.15
C PRO A 1016 -4.61 -55.15 50.39
N ALA A 1017 -4.50 -53.86 50.78
CA ALA A 1017 -4.44 -53.41 52.19
C ALA A 1017 -4.61 -51.87 52.29
N GLY A 1018 -5.08 -51.40 53.45
CA GLY A 1018 -4.97 -50.02 53.97
C GLY A 1018 -4.58 -50.12 55.46
N PRO A 1019 -5.00 -49.21 56.37
CA PRO A 1019 -5.71 -47.93 56.19
C PRO A 1019 -5.03 -46.77 56.98
N TRP A 1020 -5.85 -45.90 57.62
CA TRP A 1020 -5.56 -44.81 58.60
C TRP A 1020 -5.56 -43.35 58.11
N THR A 1021 -5.80 -42.45 59.08
CA THR A 1021 -6.59 -41.19 58.97
C THR A 1021 -6.11 -40.15 60.02
N ALA A 1022 -6.89 -39.08 60.25
CA ALA A 1022 -6.79 -38.08 61.36
C ALA A 1022 -5.79 -36.90 61.15
N LEU A 1023 -6.03 -35.65 61.60
CA LEU A 1023 -7.28 -34.91 61.95
C LEU A 1023 -6.99 -33.38 62.05
N CYS A 1024 -7.95 -32.63 62.60
CA CYS A 1024 -7.90 -31.25 63.14
C CYS A 1024 -7.88 -30.03 62.16
N ASP A 1025 -8.58 -28.93 62.44
CA ASP A 1025 -9.89 -28.74 63.12
C ASP A 1025 -10.46 -27.30 62.90
N ASN A 1026 -11.75 -27.11 63.24
CA ASN A 1026 -12.49 -25.82 63.41
C ASN A 1026 -12.61 -24.90 62.14
N GLU A 1027 -13.64 -24.09 61.86
CA GLU A 1027 -14.96 -23.74 62.43
C GLU A 1027 -15.74 -22.90 61.36
N ALA A 1028 -17.03 -22.51 61.42
CA ALA A 1028 -18.19 -22.82 62.27
C ALA A 1028 -19.54 -22.57 61.52
N PHE A 1029 -20.64 -22.93 62.20
CA PHE A 1029 -22.03 -22.40 62.25
C PHE A 1029 -22.50 -21.18 61.42
N LEU A 1030 -23.78 -21.09 60.98
CA LEU A 1030 -25.03 -21.90 61.15
C LEU A 1030 -25.95 -21.68 59.88
N HIS A 1031 -27.14 -22.25 59.64
CA HIS A 1031 -28.01 -23.14 60.43
C HIS A 1031 -28.71 -24.28 59.63
N THR A 1032 -29.73 -23.98 58.82
CA THR A 1032 -30.83 -24.89 58.38
C THR A 1032 -31.54 -24.34 57.11
N ALA A 1033 -32.40 -25.02 56.34
CA ALA A 1033 -32.96 -26.40 56.30
C ALA A 1033 -33.01 -26.88 54.80
N ALA A 1034 -33.66 -27.97 54.33
CA ALA A 1034 -34.58 -28.95 54.93
C ALA A 1034 -34.60 -30.32 54.17
N SER A 1035 -35.22 -31.30 54.84
CA SER A 1035 -35.95 -32.53 54.42
C SER A 1035 -36.63 -32.59 53.03
N LYS A 1036 -36.97 -33.76 52.44
CA LYS A 1036 -36.68 -35.22 52.70
C LYS A 1036 -37.18 -36.09 51.51
N ARG A 1037 -36.64 -37.33 51.36
CA ARG A 1037 -37.24 -38.54 50.68
C ARG A 1037 -37.50 -38.47 49.14
N ALA A 1038 -37.65 -39.56 48.37
CA ALA A 1038 -37.17 -40.96 48.47
C ALA A 1038 -37.32 -41.76 47.13
N MET A 1039 -36.65 -42.92 47.03
CA MET A 1039 -37.04 -44.20 46.37
C MET A 1039 -37.37 -44.38 44.85
N THR A 1040 -36.72 -45.41 44.26
CA THR A 1040 -37.22 -46.41 43.26
C THR A 1040 -37.67 -46.00 41.83
N THR A 1041 -37.90 -46.88 40.83
CA THR A 1041 -37.24 -48.13 40.32
C THR A 1041 -37.85 -48.52 38.93
N ALA A 1042 -37.05 -49.08 38.01
CA ALA A 1042 -37.47 -49.78 36.75
C ALA A 1042 -38.32 -49.00 35.70
N GLY A 1043 -38.82 -49.68 34.64
CA GLY A 1043 -39.84 -49.14 33.70
C GLY A 1043 -39.61 -49.32 32.18
N VAL A 1044 -39.77 -50.53 31.64
CA VAL A 1044 -39.53 -50.94 30.24
C VAL A 1044 -40.47 -50.33 29.16
N ARG A 1045 -39.88 -49.96 27.99
CA ARG A 1045 -40.36 -49.87 26.57
C ARG A 1045 -41.88 -49.92 26.18
N ALA A 1046 -42.22 -49.11 25.15
CA ALA A 1046 -42.80 -49.49 23.81
C ALA A 1046 -44.19 -48.94 23.32
N TRP A 1047 -44.16 -48.33 22.11
CA TRP A 1047 -45.13 -48.41 20.97
C TRP A 1047 -46.65 -48.12 21.13
N ARG A 1048 -47.17 -47.06 20.45
CA ARG A 1048 -48.07 -47.11 19.24
C ARG A 1048 -48.45 -45.69 18.69
N VAL A 1049 -49.30 -45.62 17.65
CA VAL A 1049 -49.60 -44.53 16.65
C VAL A 1049 -50.99 -44.86 16.00
N PRO A 1050 -51.88 -43.99 15.41
CA PRO A 1050 -51.83 -42.58 14.88
C PRO A 1050 -52.80 -41.62 15.67
N PRO A 1051 -53.79 -40.79 15.19
CA PRO A 1051 -54.19 -40.20 13.86
C PRO A 1051 -54.65 -38.69 13.85
N SER A 1052 -55.26 -38.24 12.72
CA SER A 1052 -56.27 -37.16 12.44
C SER A 1052 -56.40 -35.86 13.29
N SER A 1053 -56.65 -34.63 12.79
CA SER A 1053 -56.98 -34.04 11.44
C SER A 1053 -57.16 -32.48 11.60
N PRO A 1054 -57.56 -31.62 10.61
CA PRO A 1054 -57.36 -31.55 9.14
C PRO A 1054 -56.97 -30.11 8.59
N ASP A 1055 -56.92 -29.95 7.25
CA ASP A 1055 -57.39 -28.88 6.31
C ASP A 1055 -57.42 -27.34 6.59
N LEU A 1056 -57.26 -26.43 5.59
CA LEU A 1056 -56.59 -26.46 4.25
C LEU A 1056 -56.44 -25.02 3.63
N ASN A 1057 -55.57 -24.85 2.61
CA ASN A 1057 -55.65 -23.78 1.56
C ASN A 1057 -54.76 -24.17 0.33
N PRO A 1058 -54.89 -23.63 -0.91
CA PRO A 1058 -54.99 -24.52 -2.08
C PRO A 1058 -53.80 -24.48 -3.07
N VAL A 1059 -52.84 -23.56 -2.89
CA VAL A 1059 -51.80 -23.22 -3.88
C VAL A 1059 -50.87 -24.40 -4.23
N GLU A 1060 -50.73 -25.39 -3.35
CA GLU A 1060 -49.87 -26.55 -3.59
C GLU A 1060 -50.46 -27.56 -4.60
N LYS A 1061 -51.80 -27.62 -4.77
CA LYS A 1061 -52.45 -28.56 -5.71
C LYS A 1061 -52.05 -28.26 -7.17
N MET A 1062 -51.98 -26.99 -7.56
CA MET A 1062 -51.58 -26.58 -8.91
C MET A 1062 -50.11 -26.92 -9.23
N TRP A 1063 -49.21 -26.81 -8.24
CA TRP A 1063 -47.80 -27.17 -8.42
C TRP A 1063 -47.51 -28.68 -8.36
N ALA A 1064 -48.43 -29.49 -7.84
CA ALA A 1064 -48.36 -30.95 -7.92
C ALA A 1064 -48.73 -31.46 -9.32
N TRP A 1065 -49.78 -30.89 -9.94
CA TRP A 1065 -50.26 -31.27 -11.27
C TRP A 1065 -49.19 -31.10 -12.36
N LEU A 1066 -48.58 -29.90 -12.43
CA LEU A 1066 -47.59 -29.56 -13.47
C LEU A 1066 -46.33 -30.44 -13.46
N ARG A 1067 -46.04 -31.15 -12.35
CA ARG A 1067 -44.83 -31.97 -12.19
C ARG A 1067 -45.00 -33.43 -12.61
N ARG A 1068 -46.22 -33.92 -12.86
CA ARG A 1068 -46.47 -35.29 -13.32
C ARG A 1068 -46.41 -35.44 -14.85
N ARG A 1069 -46.63 -34.36 -15.62
CA ARG A 1069 -46.86 -34.42 -17.09
C ARG A 1069 -45.60 -34.30 -17.97
N ILE A 1070 -44.39 -34.26 -17.40
CA ILE A 1070 -43.12 -34.18 -18.17
C ILE A 1070 -42.10 -35.23 -17.71
N ARG A 1071 -42.53 -36.49 -17.68
CA ARG A 1071 -41.70 -37.70 -17.83
C ARG A 1071 -42.54 -38.78 -18.54
N ALA A 1072 -41.90 -39.58 -19.38
CA ALA A 1072 -42.49 -40.62 -20.23
C ALA A 1072 -43.44 -40.11 -21.35
N LYS A 1073 -42.85 -39.83 -22.51
CA LYS A 1073 -43.04 -40.75 -23.65
C LYS A 1073 -41.74 -40.78 -24.48
N ASP A 1074 -41.31 -41.97 -24.83
CA ASP A 1074 -40.15 -42.21 -25.69
C ASP A 1074 -40.57 -42.18 -27.18
N CYS A 1075 -39.62 -42.60 -28.04
CA CYS A 1075 -39.72 -43.10 -29.40
C CYS A 1075 -41.05 -43.09 -30.18
N GLU A 1076 -40.87 -42.97 -31.50
CA GLU A 1076 -41.87 -43.26 -32.54
C GLU A 1076 -43.00 -42.19 -32.64
N ASP A 1077 -43.39 -41.69 -33.82
CA ASP A 1077 -43.01 -42.20 -35.15
C ASP A 1077 -43.21 -41.25 -36.36
N LEU A 1078 -42.66 -41.71 -37.49
CA LEU A 1078 -43.05 -41.48 -38.90
C LEU A 1078 -42.88 -40.11 -39.63
N ARG A 1079 -41.97 -40.19 -40.63
CA ARG A 1079 -42.20 -39.99 -42.08
C ARG A 1079 -42.49 -38.59 -42.69
N ARG A 1080 -41.66 -38.30 -43.72
CA ARG A 1080 -41.94 -37.49 -44.94
C ARG A 1080 -41.97 -35.96 -44.70
N ARG A 1081 -41.55 -35.07 -45.62
CA ARG A 1081 -41.15 -35.21 -47.05
C ARG A 1081 -39.73 -34.63 -47.34
N ARG A 1082 -39.24 -34.93 -48.56
CA ARG A 1082 -38.03 -34.45 -49.28
C ARG A 1082 -38.50 -34.01 -50.70
N PRO A 1083 -37.67 -33.54 -51.67
CA PRO A 1083 -36.21 -33.38 -51.70
C PRO A 1083 -35.82 -31.91 -51.36
N PRO A 1084 -35.45 -30.94 -52.24
CA PRO A 1084 -34.88 -30.98 -53.61
C PRO A 1084 -33.39 -31.42 -53.69
N ILE A 1085 -32.67 -31.03 -54.76
CA ILE A 1085 -31.52 -31.75 -55.38
C ILE A 1085 -30.40 -30.77 -55.84
N GLY A 1086 -29.15 -31.24 -55.88
CA GLY A 1086 -28.00 -30.49 -56.43
C GLY A 1086 -26.61 -31.00 -55.99
N LYS A 1087 -26.37 -32.33 -55.97
CA LYS A 1087 -25.72 -33.15 -57.03
C LYS A 1087 -24.22 -33.46 -56.73
N MET A 1088 -23.86 -34.71 -57.06
CA MET A 1088 -22.50 -35.32 -57.16
C MET A 1088 -21.61 -35.45 -55.91
N ALA A 1089 -21.50 -36.69 -55.44
CA ALA A 1089 -20.39 -37.15 -54.60
C ALA A 1089 -19.18 -37.57 -55.47
N PHE A 1090 -17.94 -37.29 -55.02
CA PHE A 1090 -16.76 -38.03 -55.49
C PHE A 1090 -15.55 -37.88 -54.55
N LYS A 1091 -14.60 -38.84 -54.62
CA LYS A 1091 -13.20 -38.73 -54.11
C LYS A 1091 -12.95 -38.63 -52.59
N ALA A 1092 -13.79 -39.24 -51.74
CA ALA A 1092 -13.33 -39.70 -50.42
C ALA A 1092 -12.13 -40.70 -50.52
N ARG A 1093 -11.96 -41.35 -51.68
CA ARG A 1093 -10.96 -42.41 -51.96
C ARG A 1093 -9.69 -41.97 -52.71
N ARG A 1094 -9.41 -40.65 -52.90
CA ARG A 1094 -8.26 -40.18 -53.74
C ARG A 1094 -7.29 -39.15 -53.12
N ARG A 1095 -7.16 -39.07 -51.78
CA ARG A 1095 -6.05 -38.34 -51.13
C ARG A 1095 -5.08 -39.19 -50.30
N SER A 1096 -5.42 -40.44 -49.96
CA SER A 1096 -4.49 -41.37 -49.29
C SER A 1096 -3.37 -41.90 -50.19
N MET A 1097 -3.45 -41.70 -51.52
CA MET A 1097 -2.57 -42.36 -52.50
C MET A 1097 -1.63 -41.39 -53.26
N LEU A 1098 -1.83 -40.07 -53.13
CA LEU A 1098 -1.04 -39.04 -53.82
C LEU A 1098 0.07 -38.39 -52.97
N ALA A 1099 0.08 -38.63 -51.66
CA ALA A 1099 1.18 -38.20 -50.78
C ALA A 1099 2.44 -39.08 -50.95
N SER A 1100 2.28 -40.37 -51.27
CA SER A 1100 3.38 -41.34 -51.35
C SER A 1100 4.33 -41.05 -52.52
N LYS A 1101 3.81 -41.00 -53.77
CA LYS A 1101 4.63 -40.85 -54.97
C LYS A 1101 5.38 -39.51 -55.06
N ARG A 1102 4.90 -38.43 -54.42
CA ARG A 1102 5.62 -37.14 -54.35
C ARG A 1102 6.75 -37.14 -53.30
N ALA A 1103 6.64 -37.93 -52.23
CA ALA A 1103 7.74 -38.13 -51.29
C ALA A 1103 8.85 -39.00 -51.90
N GLN A 1104 8.48 -40.09 -52.60
CA GLN A 1104 9.43 -40.97 -53.29
C GLN A 1104 10.25 -40.24 -54.37
N ARG A 1105 9.62 -39.37 -55.18
CA ARG A 1105 10.35 -38.56 -56.20
C ARG A 1105 11.32 -37.53 -55.58
N VAL A 1106 11.08 -37.05 -54.36
CA VAL A 1106 12.04 -36.19 -53.64
C VAL A 1106 13.19 -37.01 -53.04
N ALA A 1107 12.90 -38.19 -52.49
CA ALA A 1107 13.92 -39.11 -52.00
C ALA A 1107 14.87 -39.57 -53.12
N ALA A 1108 14.34 -39.92 -54.29
CA ALA A 1108 15.12 -40.30 -55.47
C ALA A 1108 16.06 -39.17 -55.94
N ARG A 1109 15.58 -37.92 -55.98
CA ARG A 1109 16.40 -36.76 -56.39
C ARG A 1109 17.50 -36.42 -55.38
N ILE A 1110 17.31 -36.75 -54.09
CA ILE A 1110 18.35 -36.63 -53.06
C ILE A 1110 19.35 -37.80 -53.13
N ALA A 1111 18.90 -39.02 -53.45
CA ALA A 1111 19.77 -40.18 -53.63
C ALA A 1111 20.68 -40.04 -54.86
N ALA A 1112 20.16 -39.51 -55.97
CA ALA A 1112 20.95 -39.23 -57.17
C ALA A 1112 22.09 -38.22 -56.91
N GLY A 1113 21.82 -37.17 -56.13
CA GLY A 1113 22.82 -36.13 -55.80
C GLY A 1113 23.97 -36.57 -54.88
N PHE A 1114 23.88 -37.74 -54.22
CA PHE A 1114 24.94 -38.26 -53.36
C PHE A 1114 25.66 -39.50 -53.92
N ARG A 1115 25.18 -40.07 -55.04
CA ARG A 1115 25.85 -41.18 -55.74
C ARG A 1115 27.02 -40.73 -56.63
N LEU A 1116 27.35 -39.44 -56.59
CA LEU A 1116 28.28 -38.74 -57.48
C LEU A 1116 29.55 -38.23 -56.75
N GLN A 1117 29.88 -38.77 -55.57
CA GLN A 1117 31.04 -38.27 -54.80
C GLN A 1117 31.93 -39.32 -54.12
N PHE A 1118 31.45 -40.54 -53.81
CA PHE A 1118 32.29 -41.62 -53.25
C PHE A 1118 31.86 -42.98 -53.78
N GLY A 1119 32.82 -43.78 -54.28
CA GLY A 1119 32.58 -45.08 -54.91
C GLY A 1119 33.31 -46.25 -54.23
N ARG A 1120 32.87 -47.47 -54.59
CA ARG A 1120 33.54 -48.80 -54.48
C ARG A 1120 34.44 -49.02 -53.25
N LEU A 1121 34.09 -49.89 -52.30
CA LEU A 1121 34.13 -51.35 -52.51
C LEU A 1121 33.02 -52.12 -51.74
N SER A 1122 33.15 -53.45 -51.66
CA SER A 1122 32.04 -54.42 -51.66
C SER A 1122 31.65 -55.06 -50.30
N VAL A 1123 30.57 -55.85 -50.36
CA VAL A 1123 30.04 -56.80 -49.37
C VAL A 1123 30.41 -58.19 -49.91
N PRO A 1124 30.96 -59.16 -49.12
CA PRO A 1124 30.26 -59.73 -47.94
C PRO A 1124 31.15 -60.29 -46.80
N GLU A 1125 31.33 -59.57 -45.67
CA GLU A 1125 32.00 -60.17 -44.50
C GLU A 1125 31.62 -59.54 -43.14
N PHE A 1126 30.32 -59.50 -42.77
CA PHE A 1126 29.90 -58.85 -41.51
C PHE A 1126 28.73 -59.50 -40.75
N THR A 1127 28.55 -60.82 -40.88
CA THR A 1127 27.38 -61.54 -40.33
C THR A 1127 27.75 -62.70 -39.40
N LEU A 1128 28.66 -62.50 -38.42
CA LEU A 1128 28.83 -63.46 -37.29
C LEU A 1128 29.73 -62.95 -36.12
N LEU A 1129 29.37 -61.86 -35.40
CA LEU A 1129 29.99 -61.56 -34.07
C LEU A 1129 29.34 -60.47 -33.17
N THR A 1130 28.02 -60.18 -33.26
CA THR A 1130 27.43 -59.01 -32.54
C THR A 1130 26.37 -59.29 -31.47
N GLU A 1131 26.17 -60.52 -30.99
CA GLU A 1131 25.12 -60.80 -30.00
C GLU A 1131 25.52 -60.65 -28.50
N ARG A 1132 26.81 -60.65 -28.14
CA ARG A 1132 27.21 -60.77 -26.72
C ARG A 1132 27.64 -59.49 -25.97
N HIS A 1133 27.68 -58.30 -26.59
CA HIS A 1133 28.26 -57.10 -25.93
C HIS A 1133 27.48 -55.76 -25.94
N PHE A 1134 26.17 -55.74 -26.23
CA PHE A 1134 25.38 -54.48 -26.23
C PHE A 1134 24.80 -54.01 -24.87
N ARG A 1135 25.51 -54.24 -23.76
CA ARG A 1135 25.16 -53.69 -22.43
C ARG A 1135 25.95 -52.42 -22.09
N LEU A 1136 25.61 -51.24 -22.65
CA LEU A 1136 25.79 -49.90 -22.01
C LEU A 1136 25.44 -48.72 -22.95
N LYS A 1137 24.19 -48.22 -22.97
CA LYS A 1137 23.89 -46.86 -23.48
C LYS A 1137 22.82 -46.11 -22.66
N ASN A 1138 23.24 -45.07 -21.95
CA ASN A 1138 22.43 -43.87 -21.70
C ASN A 1138 23.28 -42.59 -21.52
N LEU A 1139 24.45 -42.58 -22.17
CA LEU A 1139 25.29 -41.41 -22.44
C LEU A 1139 25.76 -41.58 -23.88
N SER A 1140 25.11 -40.90 -24.82
CA SER A 1140 25.60 -40.78 -26.19
C SER A 1140 26.16 -39.38 -26.39
N VAL A 1141 27.44 -39.29 -26.76
CA VAL A 1141 28.15 -38.02 -26.98
C VAL A 1141 27.72 -37.35 -28.30
N LYS A 1142 26.87 -38.02 -29.11
CA LYS A 1142 26.24 -37.50 -30.35
C LYS A 1142 25.18 -36.40 -30.12
N THR A 1143 25.45 -35.41 -29.26
CA THR A 1143 24.71 -34.12 -29.24
C THR A 1143 25.61 -32.92 -28.90
N ALA A 1144 26.92 -33.03 -29.15
CA ALA A 1144 27.66 -31.88 -29.64
C ALA A 1144 27.17 -31.60 -31.08
N TYR A 1145 26.34 -30.59 -31.28
CA TYR A 1145 26.10 -30.05 -32.61
C TYR A 1145 27.36 -29.30 -33.05
N THR A 1146 27.71 -29.40 -34.33
CA THR A 1146 28.96 -28.91 -34.93
C THR A 1146 29.27 -27.44 -34.61
N LEU A 1147 30.00 -27.25 -33.51
CA LEU A 1147 31.07 -26.28 -33.43
C LEU A 1147 32.31 -27.04 -33.92
N SER A 1148 32.72 -26.82 -35.18
CA SER A 1148 34.04 -27.24 -35.63
C SER A 1148 35.08 -26.46 -34.82
N PRO A 1149 35.87 -27.11 -33.95
CA PRO A 1149 36.79 -26.38 -33.08
C PRO A 1149 38.08 -26.02 -33.82
N VAL A 1150 38.82 -25.03 -33.31
CA VAL A 1150 40.02 -24.48 -33.97
C VAL A 1150 41.22 -25.46 -34.03
N ARG A 1151 41.23 -26.51 -33.20
CA ARG A 1151 42.20 -27.62 -33.24
C ARG A 1151 41.41 -28.92 -33.17
N PRO A 1152 41.49 -29.87 -34.13
CA PRO A 1152 40.66 -31.07 -34.12
C PRO A 1152 41.00 -32.06 -32.98
N ALA A 1153 42.24 -32.07 -32.51
CA ALA A 1153 42.69 -32.81 -31.32
C ALA A 1153 42.82 -31.88 -30.09
N GLY A 1154 42.64 -32.45 -28.89
CA GLY A 1154 42.71 -31.73 -27.61
C GLY A 1154 44.14 -31.44 -27.13
N PRO A 1155 44.32 -30.85 -25.93
CA PRO A 1155 43.32 -30.66 -24.88
C PRO A 1155 42.38 -29.46 -25.11
N TRP A 1156 41.11 -29.66 -24.76
CA TRP A 1156 40.05 -28.67 -24.83
C TRP A 1156 39.95 -27.85 -23.55
N THR A 1157 39.50 -26.60 -23.64
CA THR A 1157 39.00 -25.84 -22.49
C THR A 1157 37.53 -25.47 -22.69
N ALA A 1158 36.66 -25.90 -21.78
CA ALA A 1158 35.22 -25.66 -21.84
C ALA A 1158 34.74 -24.84 -20.63
N LEU A 1159 34.09 -23.70 -20.89
CA LEU A 1159 33.48 -22.89 -19.83
C LEU A 1159 32.20 -23.56 -19.33
N CYS A 1160 32.15 -23.84 -18.03
CA CYS A 1160 31.10 -24.58 -17.35
C CYS A 1160 30.38 -23.76 -16.28
N ASP A 1161 29.08 -24.03 -16.14
CA ASP A 1161 28.24 -23.54 -15.05
C ASP A 1161 28.54 -24.28 -13.73
N ASN A 1162 28.16 -23.70 -12.59
CA ASN A 1162 28.37 -24.29 -11.25
C ASN A 1162 27.26 -25.30 -10.86
N GLU A 1163 26.73 -26.01 -11.85
CA GLU A 1163 25.74 -27.06 -11.64
C GLU A 1163 26.38 -28.26 -10.93
N ALA A 1164 25.85 -28.63 -9.76
CA ALA A 1164 26.53 -29.49 -8.78
C ALA A 1164 26.95 -30.88 -9.32
N PHE A 1165 26.35 -31.37 -10.41
CA PHE A 1165 26.78 -32.62 -11.05
C PHE A 1165 28.16 -32.51 -11.70
N LEU A 1166 28.53 -31.34 -12.25
CA LEU A 1166 29.84 -31.04 -12.88
C LEU A 1166 31.00 -30.96 -11.87
N HIS A 1167 30.71 -31.12 -10.58
CA HIS A 1167 31.70 -31.22 -9.50
C HIS A 1167 31.94 -32.67 -9.07
N THR A 1168 31.09 -33.62 -9.49
CA THR A 1168 31.22 -35.04 -9.12
C THR A 1168 32.45 -35.71 -9.75
N ALA A 1169 33.08 -36.65 -9.04
CA ALA A 1169 34.22 -37.40 -9.54
C ALA A 1169 33.93 -38.18 -10.84
N ALA A 1170 32.66 -38.56 -11.07
CA ALA A 1170 32.24 -39.18 -12.33
C ALA A 1170 32.29 -38.18 -13.50
N SER A 1171 31.75 -36.96 -13.33
CA SER A 1171 31.84 -35.91 -14.35
C SER A 1171 33.26 -35.40 -14.53
N LYS A 1172 34.06 -35.24 -13.46
CA LYS A 1172 35.48 -34.90 -13.55
C LYS A 1172 36.23 -35.91 -14.43
N ARG A 1173 36.17 -37.21 -14.10
CA ARG A 1173 36.83 -38.27 -14.89
C ARG A 1173 36.34 -38.31 -16.33
N ALA A 1174 35.02 -38.22 -16.58
CA ALA A 1174 34.50 -38.18 -17.94
C ALA A 1174 34.97 -36.97 -18.77
N MET A 1175 35.25 -35.83 -18.13
CA MET A 1175 35.87 -34.68 -18.80
C MET A 1175 37.37 -34.92 -19.05
N THR A 1176 38.11 -35.47 -18.08
CA THR A 1176 39.53 -35.85 -18.24
C THR A 1176 39.71 -36.87 -19.39
N THR A 1177 38.94 -37.95 -19.42
CA THR A 1177 38.97 -38.97 -20.49
C THR A 1177 38.59 -38.41 -21.87
N ALA A 1178 37.82 -37.31 -21.91
CA ALA A 1178 37.49 -36.61 -23.14
C ALA A 1178 38.49 -35.48 -23.50
N GLY A 1179 39.59 -35.34 -22.76
CA GLY A 1179 40.58 -34.27 -22.93
C GLY A 1179 40.06 -32.87 -22.62
N VAL A 1180 39.03 -32.72 -21.77
CA VAL A 1180 38.35 -31.44 -21.49
C VAL A 1180 38.71 -30.85 -20.12
N ARG A 1181 39.45 -29.73 -20.13
CA ARG A 1181 39.67 -28.86 -18.98
C ARG A 1181 38.42 -27.99 -18.73
N ALA A 1182 37.74 -28.19 -17.61
CA ALA A 1182 36.58 -27.40 -17.24
C ALA A 1182 36.98 -26.05 -16.60
N TRP A 1183 36.81 -24.95 -17.33
CA TRP A 1183 36.92 -23.59 -16.80
C TRP A 1183 35.60 -23.22 -16.10
N ARG A 1184 35.65 -22.55 -14.96
CA ARG A 1184 34.46 -22.32 -14.10
C ARG A 1184 34.15 -20.83 -14.01
N VAL A 1185 32.87 -20.49 -14.15
CA VAL A 1185 32.35 -19.15 -13.80
C VAL A 1185 32.40 -18.98 -12.27
N PRO A 1186 32.70 -17.80 -11.71
CA PRO A 1186 32.62 -17.58 -10.27
C PRO A 1186 31.21 -17.81 -9.69
N PRO A 1187 31.06 -18.23 -8.42
CA PRO A 1187 29.77 -18.30 -7.75
C PRO A 1187 29.07 -16.94 -7.76
N SER A 1188 27.76 -16.94 -8.00
CA SER A 1188 26.91 -15.73 -8.02
C SER A 1188 27.18 -14.71 -9.15
N SER A 1189 27.97 -15.04 -10.19
CA SER A 1189 28.21 -14.20 -11.37
C SER A 1189 27.46 -14.68 -12.65
N PRO A 1190 26.11 -14.56 -12.73
CA PRO A 1190 25.34 -15.01 -13.89
C PRO A 1190 25.52 -14.13 -15.14
N ASP A 1191 26.09 -12.94 -14.98
CA ASP A 1191 26.52 -12.01 -16.02
C ASP A 1191 27.76 -12.52 -16.79
N LEU A 1192 28.69 -13.15 -16.07
CA LEU A 1192 29.84 -13.89 -16.62
C LEU A 1192 29.47 -15.28 -17.19
N ASN A 1193 28.20 -15.69 -17.13
CA ASN A 1193 27.73 -16.94 -17.74
C ASN A 1193 27.10 -16.68 -19.14
N PRO A 1194 27.83 -16.89 -20.26
CA PRO A 1194 27.28 -16.72 -21.60
C PRO A 1194 26.11 -17.67 -21.91
N VAL A 1195 26.04 -18.83 -21.26
CA VAL A 1195 24.96 -19.81 -21.46
C VAL A 1195 23.62 -19.26 -20.96
N GLU A 1196 23.59 -18.48 -19.88
CA GLU A 1196 22.37 -17.81 -19.42
C GLU A 1196 21.92 -16.67 -20.35
N LYS A 1197 22.85 -15.97 -21.02
CA LYS A 1197 22.52 -15.02 -22.11
C LYS A 1197 21.83 -15.76 -23.28
N MET A 1198 22.29 -16.97 -23.61
CA MET A 1198 21.67 -17.83 -24.64
C MET A 1198 20.32 -18.41 -24.19
N TRP A 1199 20.18 -18.87 -22.95
CA TRP A 1199 18.89 -19.27 -22.40
C TRP A 1199 17.90 -18.10 -22.35
N ALA A 1200 18.35 -16.88 -22.05
CA ALA A 1200 17.51 -15.68 -22.10
C ALA A 1200 17.04 -15.34 -23.53
N TRP A 1201 17.83 -15.65 -24.56
CA TRP A 1201 17.36 -15.59 -25.96
C TRP A 1201 16.33 -16.69 -26.27
N LEU A 1202 16.62 -17.95 -25.94
CA LEU A 1202 15.74 -19.08 -26.22
C LEU A 1202 14.38 -18.94 -25.51
N ARG A 1203 14.38 -18.55 -24.23
CA ARG A 1203 13.17 -18.26 -23.44
C ARG A 1203 12.32 -17.14 -24.07
N ARG A 1204 12.93 -16.16 -24.75
CA ARG A 1204 12.22 -15.13 -25.54
C ARG A 1204 11.64 -15.69 -26.85
N ARG A 1205 12.38 -16.52 -27.60
CA ARG A 1205 11.87 -17.11 -28.86
C ARG A 1205 10.73 -18.12 -28.65
N ILE A 1206 10.79 -18.92 -27.59
CA ILE A 1206 9.71 -19.83 -27.19
C ILE A 1206 8.42 -19.03 -26.91
N ARG A 1207 8.47 -18.04 -26.00
CA ARG A 1207 7.32 -17.18 -25.70
C ARG A 1207 6.73 -16.51 -26.94
N ALA A 1208 7.57 -16.03 -27.86
CA ALA A 1208 7.08 -15.42 -29.11
C ALA A 1208 6.29 -16.42 -29.98
N LYS A 1209 6.74 -17.67 -30.08
CA LYS A 1209 6.04 -18.73 -30.82
C LYS A 1209 4.75 -19.16 -30.12
N ASP A 1210 4.76 -19.23 -28.79
CA ASP A 1210 3.58 -19.58 -28.00
C ASP A 1210 2.49 -18.47 -28.10
N CYS A 1211 2.89 -17.19 -28.18
CA CYS A 1211 1.99 -16.08 -28.50
C CYS A 1211 1.47 -16.11 -29.96
N GLU A 1212 2.29 -16.54 -30.92
CA GLU A 1212 1.90 -16.71 -32.32
C GLU A 1212 0.84 -17.83 -32.48
N ASP A 1213 1.03 -18.95 -31.79
CA ASP A 1213 0.06 -20.05 -31.77
C ASP A 1213 -1.25 -19.64 -31.06
N LEU A 1214 -1.17 -18.89 -29.96
CA LEU A 1214 -2.34 -18.35 -29.25
C LEU A 1214 -3.16 -17.41 -30.15
N ARG A 1215 -2.50 -16.50 -30.89
CA ARG A 1215 -3.17 -15.63 -31.87
C ARG A 1215 -3.86 -16.42 -32.98
N ARG A 1216 -3.25 -17.52 -33.44
CA ARG A 1216 -3.84 -18.47 -34.39
C ARG A 1216 -4.79 -19.51 -33.77
N ARG A 1217 -5.24 -19.30 -32.53
CA ARG A 1217 -6.17 -20.18 -31.77
C ARG A 1217 -5.76 -21.66 -31.74
N ARG A 1218 -4.46 -21.97 -31.85
CA ARG A 1218 -3.95 -23.35 -31.88
C ARG A 1218 -3.98 -24.00 -30.49
N PRO A 1219 -4.22 -25.33 -30.40
CA PRO A 1219 -4.27 -26.03 -29.13
C PRO A 1219 -2.90 -26.04 -28.41
N PRO A 1220 -2.86 -26.08 -27.06
CA PRO A 1220 -1.61 -26.13 -26.30
C PRO A 1220 -0.75 -27.34 -26.65
N ILE A 1221 0.53 -27.10 -26.97
CA ILE A 1221 1.43 -28.17 -27.41
C ILE A 1221 1.83 -29.13 -26.28
N GLY A 1222 1.80 -30.44 -26.57
CA GLY A 1222 2.23 -31.48 -25.64
C GLY A 1222 3.74 -31.45 -25.34
N LYS A 1223 4.13 -32.11 -24.23
CA LYS A 1223 5.53 -32.16 -23.72
C LYS A 1223 6.56 -32.61 -24.76
N MET A 1224 6.19 -33.49 -25.70
CA MET A 1224 7.07 -33.94 -26.78
C MET A 1224 7.20 -32.89 -27.90
N ALA A 1225 6.09 -32.28 -28.34
CA ALA A 1225 6.12 -31.17 -29.28
C ALA A 1225 6.91 -29.96 -28.74
N PHE A 1226 6.84 -29.68 -27.43
CA PHE A 1226 7.67 -28.66 -26.78
C PHE A 1226 9.18 -29.01 -26.82
N LYS A 1227 9.57 -30.27 -26.59
CA LYS A 1227 10.95 -30.72 -26.76
C LYS A 1227 11.42 -30.57 -28.22
N ALA A 1228 10.60 -30.95 -29.18
CA ALA A 1228 10.90 -30.83 -30.61
C ALA A 1228 11.07 -29.36 -31.03
N ARG A 1229 10.13 -28.49 -30.65
CA ARG A 1229 10.22 -27.02 -30.81
C ARG A 1229 11.51 -26.46 -30.24
N ARG A 1230 11.90 -26.87 -29.03
CA ARG A 1230 13.14 -26.42 -28.38
C ARG A 1230 14.39 -26.86 -29.15
N ARG A 1231 14.44 -28.11 -29.64
CA ARG A 1231 15.54 -28.62 -30.48
C ARG A 1231 15.63 -27.86 -31.80
N SER A 1232 14.51 -27.73 -32.53
CA SER A 1232 14.43 -26.98 -33.79
C SER A 1232 14.87 -25.51 -33.65
N MET A 1233 14.46 -24.83 -32.58
CA MET A 1233 14.91 -23.45 -32.31
C MET A 1233 16.43 -23.37 -32.07
N LEU A 1234 17.00 -24.30 -31.31
CA LEU A 1234 18.44 -24.35 -31.02
C LEU A 1234 19.29 -24.74 -32.23
N ALA A 1235 18.79 -25.60 -33.12
CA ALA A 1235 19.48 -26.00 -34.35
C ALA A 1235 19.43 -24.94 -35.47
N SER A 1236 18.68 -23.84 -35.30
CA SER A 1236 18.51 -22.84 -36.36
C SER A 1236 19.78 -22.01 -36.62
N LYS A 1237 20.03 -21.63 -37.89
CA LYS A 1237 21.12 -20.69 -38.28
C LYS A 1237 21.08 -19.36 -37.48
N ARG A 1238 19.94 -18.99 -36.90
CA ARG A 1238 19.78 -17.79 -36.04
C ARG A 1238 20.13 -18.05 -34.56
N ALA A 1239 20.03 -19.28 -34.06
CA ALA A 1239 20.57 -19.65 -32.76
C ALA A 1239 22.11 -19.65 -32.80
N GLN A 1240 22.71 -20.25 -33.83
CA GLN A 1240 24.17 -20.29 -33.96
C GLN A 1240 24.79 -18.89 -34.08
N ARG A 1241 24.24 -18.00 -34.92
CA ARG A 1241 24.68 -16.59 -34.98
C ARG A 1241 24.51 -15.82 -33.66
N VAL A 1242 23.58 -16.23 -32.79
CA VAL A 1242 23.42 -15.63 -31.45
C VAL A 1242 24.42 -16.21 -30.45
N ALA A 1243 24.69 -17.51 -30.49
CA ALA A 1243 25.74 -18.14 -29.69
C ALA A 1243 27.13 -17.54 -30.01
N ALA A 1244 27.47 -17.42 -31.30
CA ALA A 1244 28.72 -16.80 -31.76
C ALA A 1244 28.87 -15.34 -31.26
N ARG A 1245 27.81 -14.52 -31.39
CA ARG A 1245 27.82 -13.12 -30.89
C ARG A 1245 27.95 -13.04 -29.36
N ILE A 1246 27.35 -13.98 -28.63
CA ILE A 1246 27.46 -14.05 -27.16
C ILE A 1246 28.88 -14.46 -26.75
N ALA A 1247 29.52 -15.38 -27.48
CA ALA A 1247 30.91 -15.78 -27.26
C ALA A 1247 31.89 -14.63 -27.55
N ALA A 1248 31.74 -13.93 -28.69
CA ALA A 1248 32.55 -12.76 -29.02
C ALA A 1248 32.45 -11.65 -27.94
N GLY A 1249 31.22 -11.35 -27.48
CA GLY A 1249 30.97 -10.38 -26.40
C GLY A 1249 31.41 -10.82 -24.99
N PHE A 1250 31.98 -12.03 -24.82
CA PHE A 1250 32.46 -12.49 -23.52
C PHE A 1250 33.68 -11.69 -23.04
N ARG A 1251 34.67 -11.44 -23.91
CA ARG A 1251 35.84 -10.60 -23.58
C ARG A 1251 35.42 -9.19 -23.13
N THR A 1252 34.46 -8.58 -23.81
CA THR A 1252 33.88 -7.27 -23.42
C THR A 1252 33.20 -7.34 -22.06
N THR A 1253 32.43 -8.41 -21.78
CA THR A 1253 31.80 -8.61 -20.47
C THR A 1253 32.84 -8.69 -19.35
N CYS A 1254 33.96 -9.41 -19.57
CA CYS A 1254 35.02 -9.51 -18.56
C CYS A 1254 35.71 -8.16 -18.33
N ARG A 1255 36.05 -7.41 -19.40
CA ARG A 1255 36.59 -6.03 -19.29
C ARG A 1255 35.65 -5.11 -18.52
N GLU A 1256 34.35 -5.19 -18.81
CA GLU A 1256 33.29 -4.47 -18.09
C GLU A 1256 33.18 -4.81 -16.61
N VAL A 1257 33.55 -6.02 -16.18
CA VAL A 1257 33.54 -6.42 -14.76
C VAL A 1257 34.80 -5.90 -14.06
N VAL A 1258 35.97 -6.05 -14.68
CA VAL A 1258 37.24 -5.52 -14.17
C VAL A 1258 37.16 -3.99 -13.99
N ALA A 1259 36.66 -3.25 -14.98
CA ALA A 1259 36.53 -1.80 -14.90
C ALA A 1259 35.53 -1.31 -13.83
N LYS A 1260 34.75 -2.20 -13.21
CA LYS A 1260 33.81 -1.89 -12.11
C LYS A 1260 34.36 -2.25 -10.72
N GLN A 1261 35.58 -2.78 -10.61
CA GLN A 1261 36.13 -3.25 -9.33
C GLN A 1261 36.57 -2.15 -8.35
N GLY A 1262 36.55 -0.87 -8.74
CA GLY A 1262 36.78 0.24 -7.80
C GLY A 1262 35.74 0.35 -6.67
N GLY A 1263 34.54 -0.21 -6.83
CA GLY A 1263 33.41 0.02 -5.90
C GLY A 1263 33.11 -1.06 -4.86
N MET A 1264 33.71 -2.27 -4.94
CA MET A 1264 33.35 -3.40 -4.05
C MET A 1264 34.54 -4.30 -3.65
N ALA A 1265 35.79 -3.83 -3.76
CA ALA A 1265 36.99 -4.59 -3.42
C ALA A 1265 37.50 -4.40 -1.98
N ARG A 1266 36.62 -3.99 -1.04
CA ARG A 1266 36.87 -4.01 0.42
C ARG A 1266 35.60 -4.52 1.13
N GLY A 1267 35.62 -5.77 1.60
CA GLY A 1267 34.49 -6.41 2.28
C GLY A 1267 34.69 -7.91 2.52
#